data_AF-A0A5M8QTC5-F1
#
_entry.id   AF-A0A5M8QTC5-F1
#
_cell.length_a   1.000
_cell.length_b   1.000
_cell.length_c   1.000
_cell.angle_alpha   90.00
_cell.angle_beta   90.00
_cell.angle_gamma   90.00
#
_symmetry.space_group_name_H-M   'P 1'
#
loop_
_entity.id
_entity.type
_entity.pdbx_description
1 polymer ?
#
loop_
_entity_poly.entity_id
_entity_poly.type
_entity_poly.pdbx_seq_one_letter_code
_entity_poly.pdbx_strand_id
1 'polypeptide(L)'
;MLMKKLRSFWVICLISIQSLLAQQGALVKDINVTGSASGFRIYESIVVGDLIYMIADDSFQNKGLWKSDGTAEGTVLVKEIEGMNPANLISAGNMIYFVVSNSIGAAYLWKSDGTPEGTASLQQVDSDVVNVQTGTRFLVNVNGTLYFFGQGGLMKTDGTTAGTVLLKPLDRWEQARIIDMANVNGKLFLILYENQVRRLYKSDGTAAGTVPVQTNTDFQIYEPLAAVGSNLYFRGLAGESRGLFKASDTSPVTKVKEFSFFLSNFTDAGNIFYFTHDQRELWKSDGTAAGTVLVKNINTGAPSDPSMFTAVNGQLYFVINDSTYGRELWKSEGTASTTAMVKDIRPGVTGSGIRELTAVGSKVAFVANDGSGEKLWQSNGTASGTKVLADMPASRLLNVHGTLYFNGNAGGGLELFKSTMVTGGTSQVTDIAKPESIPLGFTEINGISYFSADDGIHGRELWKTDGTAAGTVLVSDVTSGKSGSSPELITNVGGTAFFTAGNGSQVHSLWKSNGTAATTVKVKDFTKADILKGLINVNGTLFFGVLNSSGLQLWKSNGTTAGTQLIKTIPQTTDFAPVTMNGQIFFGAYDGINSVELWKSDGTTAGTTLIKDVAPNSGQSIYTSIAVAGNYVYYISIAYTNGPKIILVKSDGTAAGTTVVRNIKEHLTSRLTAVNNLVYFIEFNGSAFDDYPGEELWRTDGTEQGTFLLTTMRTYDYENLLTHNMTAVNGIFYFVPHEEEQLWKSDGTVEGTQPVRTIGSMENGASIRHTAGIGNTLYFTTSDGVNGLELWKTQGTSESTSLAYEMTPNGSTIFYELAALNNQLLISADNGMYGAELFKYQDAAVQAAVRINAGGQAYAASSSRQFTADAYYDGTTRISHAASGDILNTTDDQLYKEQRLGQAFSYQIPGVNGTVNVVLHFAEIYWGVPARTSSPGAGKRRFNVDIEGSRKLTNYDIFTAAGGAMRARTETFTVHVTDGTLNINFQSGAADQPIIAAIEVVPARQVTLGPVADAYVRNTPYEAANFGKETVLDVKTGSLPSYQRHAFLKFSLASVSQVHSAKLRIYGSNVQSSTSGSISAYGVTNDAWTETGINWSNAPAGSGAALGTVNVNGTAKYYEIDVTSFVKSQLATDKTVSLMLTNPANQNLQFSFNSRENTANKPQLLIRLTNPDARLNSGDEPLTAATQESASGIYPNPAAKRFTVSISENHKGNVSLQLTSLTGNSFPVTTPEPVRPASKIEVDISAISVANGMYIMQIQSEALTETVKVFIKE
;
A
#
# COMPACT_ATOMS: atom_id res chain seq x y z
N MET A 1 -3.13 47.99 27.45
CA MET A 1 -2.06 47.23 26.77
C MET A 1 -2.19 45.72 27.00
N LEU A 2 -2.26 45.25 28.26
CA LEU A 2 -2.39 43.82 28.63
C LEU A 2 -3.38 43.00 27.77
N MET A 3 -4.61 43.48 27.55
CA MET A 3 -5.63 42.77 26.77
C MET A 3 -5.23 42.46 25.31
N LYS A 4 -4.31 43.22 24.69
CA LYS A 4 -3.77 42.85 23.37
C LYS A 4 -2.82 41.64 23.47
N LYS A 5 -1.98 41.56 24.50
CA LYS A 5 -1.12 40.38 24.73
C LYS A 5 -1.92 39.13 25.09
N LEU A 6 -2.95 39.23 25.92
CA LEU A 6 -3.82 38.07 26.22
C LEU A 6 -4.55 37.56 24.97
N ARG A 7 -5.07 38.45 24.11
CA ARG A 7 -5.69 38.02 22.84
C ARG A 7 -4.70 37.36 21.89
N SER A 8 -3.46 37.86 21.79
CA SER A 8 -2.41 37.18 21.01
C SER A 8 -2.08 35.79 21.54
N PHE A 9 -2.02 35.60 22.87
CA PHE A 9 -1.71 34.31 23.47
C PHE A 9 -2.83 33.28 23.24
N TRP A 10 -4.10 33.69 23.42
CA TRP A 10 -5.25 32.83 23.12
C TRP A 10 -5.40 32.52 21.62
N VAL A 11 -5.10 33.47 20.73
CA VAL A 11 -5.10 33.21 19.28
C VAL A 11 -4.00 32.22 18.89
N ILE A 12 -2.80 32.31 19.48
CA ILE A 12 -1.72 31.36 19.20
C ILE A 12 -2.08 29.96 19.72
N CYS A 13 -2.60 29.83 20.95
CA CYS A 13 -3.05 28.53 21.48
C CYS A 13 -4.22 27.94 20.68
N LEU A 14 -5.18 28.76 20.22
CA LEU A 14 -6.25 28.27 19.33
C LEU A 14 -5.68 27.81 17.99
N ILE A 15 -4.75 28.57 17.38
CA ILE A 15 -4.12 28.17 16.10
C ILE A 15 -3.41 26.81 16.25
N SER A 16 -2.60 26.60 17.30
CA SER A 16 -1.92 25.31 17.49
C SER A 16 -2.89 24.14 17.76
N ILE A 17 -3.99 24.38 18.47
CA ILE A 17 -5.02 23.36 18.72
C ILE A 17 -5.90 23.10 17.48
N GLN A 18 -6.14 24.12 16.65
CA GLN A 18 -6.92 24.00 15.41
C GLN A 18 -6.10 23.37 14.26
N SER A 19 -4.78 23.55 14.22
CA SER A 19 -3.89 22.80 13.33
C SER A 19 -3.95 21.29 13.56
N LEU A 20 -4.09 20.85 14.83
CA LEU A 20 -4.31 19.45 15.21
C LEU A 20 -5.63 18.89 14.65
N LEU A 21 -6.70 19.70 14.68
CA LEU A 21 -8.03 19.31 14.20
C LEU A 21 -8.13 19.31 12.67
N ALA A 22 -7.39 20.18 11.98
CA ALA A 22 -7.39 20.31 10.52
C ALA A 22 -6.93 19.04 9.77
N GLN A 23 -6.08 18.21 10.39
CA GLN A 23 -5.46 17.04 9.73
C GLN A 23 -6.25 15.72 9.90
N GLN A 24 -7.27 15.66 10.76
CA GLN A 24 -8.02 14.45 11.16
C GLN A 24 -8.80 13.72 10.04
N GLY A 25 -8.68 14.14 8.77
CA GLY A 25 -9.33 13.52 7.60
C GLY A 25 -8.39 12.94 6.54
N ALA A 26 -7.06 13.08 6.68
CA ALA A 26 -6.08 12.41 5.81
C ALA A 26 -5.62 11.07 6.41
N LEU A 27 -5.40 11.08 7.73
CA LEU A 27 -5.52 9.92 8.60
C LEU A 27 -7.01 9.66 8.84
N VAL A 28 -7.55 8.51 8.43
CA VAL A 28 -8.87 8.05 8.87
C VAL A 28 -8.77 7.66 10.33
N LYS A 29 -8.93 8.58 11.29
CA LYS A 29 -8.88 8.19 12.71
C LYS A 29 -9.96 7.14 13.03
N ASP A 30 -9.66 6.37 14.04
CA ASP A 30 -10.32 5.23 14.59
C ASP A 30 -11.02 4.27 13.64
N ILE A 31 -10.35 3.13 13.46
CA ILE A 31 -11.07 1.89 13.25
C ILE A 31 -11.47 1.28 14.65
N ASN A 32 -11.43 2.10 15.75
CA ASN A 32 -12.05 2.07 17.11
C ASN A 32 -11.33 1.13 18.17
N VAL A 33 -11.02 1.22 19.52
CA VAL A 33 -10.64 2.06 20.74
C VAL A 33 -10.80 1.21 22.10
N THR A 34 -9.81 0.75 22.92
CA THR A 34 -9.51 1.06 24.39
C THR A 34 -8.08 0.86 25.26
N GLY A 35 -6.94 1.71 25.26
CA GLY A 35 -6.02 2.74 26.08
C GLY A 35 -4.77 2.64 27.09
N SER A 36 -4.38 3.71 27.86
CA SER A 36 -3.41 3.83 29.05
C SER A 36 -1.99 4.45 29.01
N ALA A 37 -1.71 5.14 30.13
CA ALA A 37 -0.36 5.36 30.69
C ALA A 37 0.52 4.11 30.99
N SER A 38 -0.02 2.87 31.10
CA SER A 38 0.80 1.62 31.10
C SER A 38 0.16 0.20 30.98
N GLY A 39 -1.16 -0.05 31.17
CA GLY A 39 -2.23 -1.01 30.67
C GLY A 39 -2.24 -2.61 30.43
N PHE A 40 -3.26 -3.22 29.69
CA PHE A 40 -3.46 -4.44 28.75
C PHE A 40 -2.48 -5.61 28.77
N ARG A 41 -1.31 -5.54 29.38
CA ARG A 41 -0.07 -6.01 28.76
C ARG A 41 -0.14 -7.44 28.16
N ILE A 42 0.00 -7.59 26.84
CA ILE A 42 0.07 -8.85 26.10
C ILE A 42 1.31 -9.62 26.52
N TYR A 43 1.07 -10.68 27.27
CA TYR A 43 2.13 -11.65 27.46
C TYR A 43 2.29 -12.54 26.23
N GLU A 44 1.19 -12.80 25.51
CA GLU A 44 1.01 -13.83 24.48
C GLU A 44 -0.50 -13.73 23.99
N SER A 45 -0.95 -14.23 22.80
CA SER A 45 -2.33 -14.06 22.18
C SER A 45 -2.82 -15.19 21.16
N ILE A 46 -4.01 -15.23 20.46
CA ILE A 46 -4.71 -16.26 19.57
C ILE A 46 -6.03 -15.86 18.73
N VAL A 47 -7.08 -16.64 18.27
CA VAL A 47 -7.96 -16.20 17.09
C VAL A 47 -9.52 -16.59 16.82
N VAL A 48 -10.50 -16.85 17.73
CA VAL A 48 -11.78 -17.56 17.33
C VAL A 48 -12.77 -16.89 16.34
N GLY A 49 -12.93 -17.46 15.14
CA GLY A 49 -14.03 -17.12 14.22
C GLY A 49 -13.88 -15.73 13.62
N ASP A 50 -14.68 -14.76 14.06
CA ASP A 50 -14.52 -13.31 13.82
C ASP A 50 -14.25 -12.52 15.15
N LEU A 51 -14.14 -13.21 16.31
CA LEU A 51 -14.15 -12.62 17.68
C LEU A 51 -12.98 -13.09 18.60
N ILE A 52 -12.39 -12.15 19.33
CA ILE A 52 -11.01 -12.17 19.88
C ILE A 52 -11.10 -12.49 21.45
N TYR A 53 -10.07 -12.82 22.31
CA TYR A 53 -10.00 -13.01 23.82
C TYR A 53 -8.52 -13.26 24.41
N MET A 54 -7.82 -12.47 25.28
CA MET A 54 -6.31 -12.64 25.48
C MET A 54 -5.56 -12.49 26.86
N ILE A 55 -4.24 -12.84 26.97
CA ILE A 55 -3.40 -12.67 28.17
C ILE A 55 -2.90 -11.26 28.28
N ALA A 56 -3.67 -10.51 29.06
CA ALA A 56 -3.61 -9.09 28.95
C ALA A 56 -3.93 -8.45 30.30
N ASP A 57 -2.96 -7.78 30.96
CA ASP A 57 -3.21 -7.06 32.23
C ASP A 57 -3.87 -5.67 32.05
N ASP A 58 -3.68 -4.70 32.93
CA ASP A 58 -4.29 -3.36 32.86
C ASP A 58 -3.46 -2.29 33.60
N SER A 59 -2.13 -2.39 33.56
CA SER A 59 -1.15 -1.66 34.40
C SER A 59 -1.20 -2.02 35.89
N PHE A 60 -2.24 -2.72 36.36
CA PHE A 60 -2.34 -3.19 37.73
C PHE A 60 -1.84 -4.64 37.92
N GLN A 61 -1.14 -5.20 36.92
CA GLN A 61 -0.45 -6.50 36.90
C GLN A 61 -1.34 -7.77 36.95
N ASN A 62 -2.68 -7.63 37.01
CA ASN A 62 -3.60 -8.77 36.96
C ASN A 62 -3.92 -9.18 35.52
N LYS A 63 -3.44 -10.35 35.09
CA LYS A 63 -3.60 -10.83 33.71
C LYS A 63 -5.04 -11.29 33.43
N GLY A 64 -5.74 -10.58 32.56
CA GLY A 64 -7.13 -10.85 32.15
C GLY A 64 -7.29 -11.97 31.11
N LEU A 65 -8.39 -11.92 30.37
CA LEU A 65 -8.88 -12.67 29.20
C LEU A 65 -9.93 -11.71 28.59
N TRP A 66 -9.95 -11.40 27.30
CA TRP A 66 -10.69 -10.22 26.76
C TRP A 66 -11.77 -10.60 25.69
N LYS A 67 -12.41 -9.73 24.85
CA LYS A 67 -13.22 -10.16 23.65
C LYS A 67 -13.06 -9.49 22.26
N SER A 68 -13.73 -8.39 21.94
CA SER A 68 -13.57 -7.74 20.62
C SER A 68 -13.97 -8.51 19.35
N ASP A 69 -13.76 -7.78 18.25
CA ASP A 69 -14.07 -7.99 16.83
C ASP A 69 -13.08 -7.22 15.91
N GLY A 70 -12.13 -6.49 16.50
CA GLY A 70 -11.18 -5.60 15.84
C GLY A 70 -11.46 -4.12 16.05
N THR A 71 -12.37 -3.80 16.98
CA THR A 71 -12.91 -2.46 17.17
C THR A 71 -13.08 -2.12 18.66
N ALA A 72 -13.49 -0.87 18.96
CA ALA A 72 -13.50 -0.30 20.30
C ALA A 72 -14.46 -0.98 21.24
N GLU A 73 -15.67 -1.06 20.73
CA GLU A 73 -16.87 -1.45 21.45
C GLU A 73 -16.89 -2.97 21.58
N GLY A 74 -16.14 -3.65 20.70
CA GLY A 74 -15.64 -4.98 20.94
C GLY A 74 -14.63 -5.08 22.09
N THR A 75 -13.63 -4.20 22.18
CA THR A 75 -12.43 -4.32 23.05
C THR A 75 -12.74 -4.26 24.56
N VAL A 76 -13.08 -5.41 25.15
CA VAL A 76 -13.52 -5.53 26.56
C VAL A 76 -13.00 -6.79 27.28
N LEU A 77 -13.11 -6.86 28.61
CA LEU A 77 -12.70 -8.03 29.41
C LEU A 77 -13.74 -9.17 29.33
N VAL A 78 -13.27 -10.40 29.23
CA VAL A 78 -14.01 -11.66 29.45
C VAL A 78 -13.71 -12.29 30.80
N LYS A 79 -12.46 -12.37 31.28
CA LYS A 79 -12.16 -12.98 32.59
C LYS A 79 -10.83 -12.56 33.21
N GLU A 80 -10.86 -11.99 34.41
CA GLU A 80 -9.65 -11.76 35.20
C GLU A 80 -9.09 -13.07 35.79
N ILE A 81 -7.76 -13.19 35.88
CA ILE A 81 -7.05 -14.35 36.45
C ILE A 81 -6.09 -13.84 37.53
N GLU A 82 -6.65 -13.57 38.70
CA GLU A 82 -5.90 -13.08 39.87
C GLU A 82 -4.82 -14.06 40.36
N GLY A 83 -3.68 -13.52 40.79
CA GLY A 83 -2.67 -14.24 41.59
C GLY A 83 -1.96 -15.42 40.90
N MET A 84 -2.15 -15.62 39.60
CA MET A 84 -1.60 -16.73 38.83
C MET A 84 -1.06 -16.23 37.49
N ASN A 85 -0.11 -16.98 36.90
CA ASN A 85 0.44 -16.66 35.59
C ASN A 85 -0.20 -17.57 34.52
N PRO A 86 -1.25 -17.10 33.81
CA PRO A 86 -1.69 -17.74 32.59
C PRO A 86 -0.62 -17.57 31.48
N ALA A 87 -0.51 -18.59 30.64
CA ALA A 87 0.36 -18.70 29.45
C ALA A 87 -0.26 -19.70 28.45
N ASN A 88 0.47 -20.07 27.40
CA ASN A 88 0.50 -21.43 26.83
C ASN A 88 -0.83 -22.03 26.32
N LEU A 89 -1.02 -22.13 25.00
CA LEU A 89 -2.37 -21.98 24.47
C LEU A 89 -2.83 -22.53 23.12
N ILE A 90 -4.12 -22.87 22.98
CA ILE A 90 -4.52 -23.83 21.95
C ILE A 90 -6.00 -24.20 21.78
N SER A 91 -6.48 -24.41 20.54
CA SER A 91 -7.83 -24.87 20.22
C SER A 91 -8.11 -26.34 20.19
N ALA A 92 -9.40 -26.53 20.43
CA ALA A 92 -10.23 -27.53 19.80
C ALA A 92 -11.51 -26.83 19.30
N GLY A 93 -11.59 -26.53 18.00
CA GLY A 93 -12.81 -26.01 17.37
C GLY A 93 -13.10 -24.57 17.77
N ASN A 94 -14.19 -24.36 18.51
CA ASN A 94 -14.65 -23.03 18.95
C ASN A 94 -14.35 -22.77 20.45
N MET A 95 -13.52 -23.60 21.09
CA MET A 95 -13.25 -23.59 22.53
C MET A 95 -11.81 -23.16 22.82
N ILE A 96 -11.59 -22.44 23.93
CA ILE A 96 -10.55 -21.40 24.21
C ILE A 96 -9.64 -21.76 25.44
N TYR A 97 -8.54 -22.53 25.28
CA TYR A 97 -7.72 -23.19 26.34
C TYR A 97 -6.30 -22.66 26.63
N PHE A 98 -6.08 -22.10 27.83
CA PHE A 98 -4.76 -21.68 28.37
C PHE A 98 -4.18 -22.67 29.37
N VAL A 99 -2.89 -22.55 29.69
CA VAL A 99 -2.36 -23.07 30.95
C VAL A 99 -2.29 -21.93 31.98
N VAL A 100 -2.99 -22.08 33.10
CA VAL A 100 -2.77 -21.25 34.30
C VAL A 100 -1.78 -21.95 35.21
N SER A 101 -0.68 -21.27 35.53
CA SER A 101 0.35 -21.73 36.46
C SER A 101 0.33 -20.92 37.77
N ASN A 102 0.56 -21.58 38.90
CA ASN A 102 0.67 -20.91 40.21
C ASN A 102 2.12 -20.82 40.70
N SER A 103 2.34 -20.04 41.76
CA SER A 103 3.67 -19.77 42.33
C SER A 103 4.40 -20.97 42.94
N ILE A 104 3.75 -22.13 43.01
CA ILE A 104 4.34 -23.41 43.47
C ILE A 104 4.51 -24.43 42.33
N GLY A 105 4.40 -24.00 41.08
CA GLY A 105 4.70 -24.81 39.88
C GLY A 105 3.61 -25.80 39.48
N ALA A 106 2.43 -25.78 40.11
CA ALA A 106 1.28 -26.54 39.66
C ALA A 106 0.55 -25.77 38.54
N ALA A 107 0.12 -26.48 37.50
CA ALA A 107 -0.42 -25.88 36.30
C ALA A 107 -1.60 -26.65 35.71
N TYR A 108 -2.57 -25.91 35.20
CA TYR A 108 -3.84 -26.43 34.73
C TYR A 108 -4.16 -25.89 33.35
N LEU A 109 -4.48 -26.78 32.42
CA LEU A 109 -5.23 -26.45 31.22
C LEU A 109 -6.61 -25.93 31.65
N TRP A 110 -6.94 -24.73 31.22
CA TRP A 110 -8.26 -24.10 31.27
C TRP A 110 -8.93 -24.22 29.90
N LYS A 111 -10.16 -23.75 29.80
CA LYS A 111 -10.94 -23.55 28.58
C LYS A 111 -11.74 -22.26 28.69
N SER A 112 -12.41 -21.89 27.61
CA SER A 112 -13.38 -20.82 27.49
C SER A 112 -14.17 -21.03 26.20
N ASP A 113 -15.21 -20.26 25.97
CA ASP A 113 -16.04 -20.16 24.76
C ASP A 113 -16.16 -18.69 24.29
N GLY A 114 -15.44 -17.79 24.96
CA GLY A 114 -15.55 -16.36 24.76
C GLY A 114 -16.47 -15.62 25.72
N THR A 115 -17.01 -16.28 26.74
CA THR A 115 -17.76 -15.62 27.82
C THR A 115 -17.09 -15.76 29.19
N PRO A 116 -17.38 -14.86 30.14
CA PRO A 116 -16.88 -14.98 31.52
C PRO A 116 -17.28 -16.28 32.22
N GLU A 117 -18.36 -16.93 31.76
CA GLU A 117 -18.94 -18.14 32.35
C GLU A 117 -18.34 -19.42 31.78
N GLY A 118 -18.10 -19.48 30.46
CA GLY A 118 -17.46 -20.63 29.84
C GLY A 118 -15.97 -20.75 30.18
N THR A 119 -15.36 -19.65 30.63
CA THR A 119 -13.95 -19.54 31.04
C THR A 119 -13.68 -20.20 32.38
N ALA A 120 -13.03 -21.38 32.39
CA ALA A 120 -12.76 -22.16 33.60
C ALA A 120 -11.60 -23.17 33.44
N SER A 121 -11.05 -23.65 34.56
CA SER A 121 -10.09 -24.77 34.60
C SER A 121 -10.70 -26.08 34.09
N LEU A 122 -9.89 -26.92 33.45
CA LEU A 122 -10.32 -28.18 32.82
C LEU A 122 -9.49 -29.41 33.26
N GLN A 123 -8.16 -29.37 33.21
CA GLN A 123 -7.30 -30.54 33.49
C GLN A 123 -5.88 -30.13 33.93
N GLN A 124 -5.28 -30.84 34.88
CA GLN A 124 -3.87 -30.62 35.27
C GLN A 124 -2.90 -31.09 34.17
N VAL A 125 -1.92 -30.24 33.84
CA VAL A 125 -0.85 -30.49 32.84
C VAL A 125 0.48 -30.81 33.50
N ASP A 126 1.47 -31.22 32.69
CA ASP A 126 2.85 -31.37 33.14
C ASP A 126 3.52 -30.04 33.53
N SER A 127 4.51 -30.09 34.42
CA SER A 127 5.43 -28.98 34.70
C SER A 127 6.29 -28.58 33.50
N ASP A 128 6.60 -29.53 32.60
CA ASP A 128 7.31 -29.27 31.34
C ASP A 128 6.47 -28.33 30.44
N VAL A 129 5.13 -28.38 30.53
CA VAL A 129 4.22 -27.46 29.79
C VAL A 129 4.39 -26.00 30.23
N VAL A 130 4.85 -25.74 31.46
CA VAL A 130 5.03 -24.39 31.99
C VAL A 130 6.39 -23.80 31.65
N ASN A 131 7.46 -24.59 31.84
CA ASN A 131 8.85 -24.10 31.80
C ASN A 131 9.46 -24.25 30.41
N VAL A 132 8.84 -23.60 29.44
CA VAL A 132 9.12 -23.83 28.03
C VAL A 132 10.31 -23.00 27.57
N GLN A 133 11.48 -23.64 27.43
CA GLN A 133 12.54 -23.08 26.57
C GLN A 133 11.95 -22.94 25.16
N THR A 134 12.28 -21.86 24.45
CA THR A 134 11.72 -21.50 23.13
C THR A 134 11.47 -22.71 22.24
N GLY A 135 10.20 -22.92 21.87
CA GLY A 135 9.81 -23.94 20.93
C GLY A 135 8.73 -24.92 21.41
N THR A 136 8.92 -25.67 22.51
CA THR A 136 8.30 -27.02 22.74
C THR A 136 6.80 -27.12 22.50
N ARG A 137 6.30 -28.26 21.98
CA ARG A 137 4.87 -28.59 21.90
C ARG A 137 4.43 -29.54 22.98
N PHE A 138 3.69 -28.95 23.92
CA PHE A 138 3.01 -29.63 25.00
C PHE A 138 1.49 -29.50 24.94
N LEU A 139 0.97 -28.85 23.90
CA LEU A 139 -0.46 -28.77 23.53
C LEU A 139 -0.60 -28.92 22.00
N VAL A 140 -1.60 -29.52 21.35
CA VAL A 140 -1.70 -29.61 19.86
C VAL A 140 -3.13 -29.59 19.30
N ASN A 141 -3.48 -28.68 18.38
CA ASN A 141 -4.80 -28.66 17.74
C ASN A 141 -4.83 -29.61 16.54
N VAL A 142 -5.80 -30.52 16.55
CA VAL A 142 -5.95 -31.66 15.65
C VAL A 142 -7.38 -31.75 15.16
N ASN A 143 -7.66 -31.09 14.02
CA ASN A 143 -9.00 -30.99 13.44
C ASN A 143 -10.07 -30.54 14.46
N GLY A 144 -9.73 -29.57 15.31
CA GLY A 144 -10.63 -29.10 16.37
C GLY A 144 -10.70 -30.04 17.57
N THR A 145 -9.60 -30.73 17.89
CA THR A 145 -9.40 -31.48 19.14
C THR A 145 -8.00 -31.17 19.67
N LEU A 146 -7.88 -30.84 20.96
CA LEU A 146 -6.67 -30.39 21.62
C LEU A 146 -5.96 -31.57 22.27
N TYR A 147 -4.70 -31.84 21.94
CA TYR A 147 -3.88 -32.91 22.52
C TYR A 147 -2.83 -32.31 23.43
N PHE A 148 -2.48 -32.89 24.57
CA PHE A 148 -1.59 -32.21 25.51
C PHE A 148 -0.76 -33.16 26.37
N PHE A 149 0.34 -32.65 26.93
CA PHE A 149 1.08 -33.35 27.96
C PHE A 149 0.37 -33.18 29.29
N GLY A 150 -0.59 -34.07 29.53
CA GLY A 150 -1.21 -34.22 30.85
C GLY A 150 -0.25 -34.89 31.82
N GLN A 151 -0.55 -34.81 33.13
CA GLN A 151 0.33 -35.30 34.20
C GLN A 151 0.74 -36.79 34.09
N GLY A 152 0.03 -37.60 33.29
CA GLY A 152 0.34 -39.02 33.02
C GLY A 152 0.75 -39.38 31.59
N GLY A 153 0.92 -38.41 30.68
CA GLY A 153 1.31 -38.66 29.29
C GLY A 153 0.49 -37.89 28.24
N LEU A 154 0.43 -38.42 27.02
CA LEU A 154 -0.31 -37.82 25.91
C LEU A 154 -1.82 -37.92 26.16
N MET A 155 -2.48 -36.78 26.32
CA MET A 155 -3.94 -36.64 26.40
C MET A 155 -4.53 -35.98 25.14
N LYS A 156 -5.85 -36.00 25.01
CA LYS A 156 -6.67 -35.14 24.14
C LYS A 156 -7.88 -34.56 24.87
N THR A 157 -8.54 -33.54 24.32
CA THR A 157 -9.81 -32.95 24.79
C THR A 157 -10.56 -32.23 23.66
N ASP A 158 -11.89 -32.18 23.79
CA ASP A 158 -12.84 -31.40 22.98
C ASP A 158 -13.47 -30.22 23.77
N GLY A 159 -13.06 -30.02 25.02
CA GLY A 159 -13.57 -28.95 25.90
C GLY A 159 -14.55 -29.44 26.93
N THR A 160 -14.97 -30.69 26.82
CA THR A 160 -15.73 -31.41 27.83
C THR A 160 -14.81 -32.29 28.67
N THR A 161 -15.20 -32.56 29.91
CA THR A 161 -14.53 -33.57 30.75
C THR A 161 -14.61 -34.97 30.12
N ALA A 162 -15.62 -35.24 29.29
CA ALA A 162 -15.84 -36.55 28.65
C ALA A 162 -14.91 -36.81 27.45
N GLY A 163 -14.64 -35.78 26.63
CA GLY A 163 -13.66 -35.86 25.54
C GLY A 163 -12.21 -35.73 26.02
N THR A 164 -11.99 -35.37 27.30
CA THR A 164 -10.67 -35.27 27.92
C THR A 164 -10.10 -36.65 28.26
N VAL A 165 -9.30 -37.24 27.35
CA VAL A 165 -8.93 -38.66 27.32
C VAL A 165 -7.42 -38.86 27.17
N LEU A 166 -6.82 -39.76 27.96
CA LEU A 166 -5.43 -40.21 27.80
C LEU A 166 -5.29 -41.17 26.59
N LEU A 167 -4.36 -40.88 25.69
CA LEU A 167 -4.09 -41.67 24.47
C LEU A 167 -2.85 -42.56 24.57
N LYS A 168 -1.76 -42.08 25.21
CA LYS A 168 -0.59 -42.91 25.52
C LYS A 168 -0.01 -42.50 26.89
N PRO A 169 0.00 -43.41 27.89
CA PRO A 169 0.69 -43.17 29.15
C PRO A 169 2.20 -43.12 28.94
N LEU A 170 2.90 -42.38 29.80
CA LEU A 170 4.36 -42.28 29.81
C LEU A 170 4.90 -42.51 31.23
N ASP A 171 5.93 -43.33 31.35
CA ASP A 171 6.54 -43.65 32.65
C ASP A 171 7.71 -42.70 32.98
N ARG A 172 7.50 -41.83 33.98
CA ARG A 172 8.55 -40.91 34.46
C ARG A 172 9.78 -41.63 35.04
N TRP A 173 9.65 -42.87 35.52
CA TRP A 173 10.79 -43.64 36.06
C TRP A 173 11.78 -44.05 34.96
N GLU A 174 11.33 -44.26 33.73
CA GLU A 174 12.18 -44.43 32.54
C GLU A 174 12.68 -43.08 31.95
N GLN A 175 12.42 -41.97 32.65
CA GLN A 175 12.52 -40.59 32.14
C GLN A 175 11.63 -40.34 30.92
N ALA A 176 10.59 -41.16 30.71
CA ALA A 176 9.80 -41.08 29.50
C ALA A 176 8.97 -39.81 29.48
N ARG A 177 9.14 -39.01 28.43
CA ARG A 177 8.42 -37.76 28.24
C ARG A 177 8.11 -37.52 26.77
N ILE A 178 7.06 -36.74 26.57
CA ILE A 178 6.99 -35.87 25.40
C ILE A 178 8.26 -35.03 25.44
N ILE A 179 9.20 -35.30 24.52
CA ILE A 179 10.05 -34.20 24.07
C ILE A 179 9.11 -33.20 23.43
N ASP A 180 8.15 -33.72 22.64
CA ASP A 180 7.26 -32.87 21.86
C ASP A 180 6.12 -33.57 21.08
N MET A 181 5.12 -32.85 20.53
CA MET A 181 3.92 -33.40 19.84
C MET A 181 3.42 -32.67 18.57
N ALA A 182 2.59 -33.30 17.73
CA ALA A 182 2.42 -32.86 16.35
C ALA A 182 1.27 -33.43 15.45
N ASN A 183 0.11 -32.78 15.33
CA ASN A 183 -0.88 -33.01 14.25
C ASN A 183 -0.46 -32.73 12.80
N VAL A 184 -0.56 -33.78 11.99
CA VAL A 184 -0.37 -33.95 10.57
C VAL A 184 -1.71 -34.02 9.80
N ASN A 185 -2.20 -32.93 9.17
CA ASN A 185 -3.59 -32.77 8.64
C ASN A 185 -4.58 -33.82 9.17
N GLY A 186 -4.88 -33.72 10.46
CA GLY A 186 -5.77 -34.62 11.20
C GLY A 186 -5.11 -35.79 11.96
N LYS A 187 -3.78 -35.85 12.11
CA LYS A 187 -3.09 -36.99 12.76
C LYS A 187 -1.93 -36.59 13.66
N LEU A 188 -2.04 -36.74 14.99
CA LEU A 188 -0.98 -36.36 15.92
C LEU A 188 0.23 -37.30 15.96
N PHE A 189 1.29 -36.91 15.26
CA PHE A 189 2.65 -37.41 15.47
C PHE A 189 3.29 -36.78 16.70
N LEU A 190 4.40 -37.32 17.20
CA LEU A 190 5.06 -36.80 18.41
C LEU A 190 6.43 -37.44 18.60
N ILE A 191 7.36 -36.72 19.22
CA ILE A 191 8.60 -37.32 19.71
C ILE A 191 8.49 -37.60 21.18
N LEU A 192 8.66 -38.87 21.47
CA LEU A 192 8.79 -39.37 22.81
C LEU A 192 10.25 -39.73 23.04
N TYR A 193 10.80 -39.19 24.12
CA TYR A 193 11.96 -39.80 24.74
C TYR A 193 11.44 -40.97 25.56
N GLU A 194 11.86 -42.18 25.23
CA GLU A 194 11.48 -43.40 25.95
C GLU A 194 12.58 -44.44 25.73
N ASN A 195 13.02 -45.13 26.80
CA ASN A 195 14.14 -46.06 26.75
C ASN A 195 15.44 -45.41 26.18
N GLN A 196 15.75 -44.19 26.63
CA GLN A 196 16.94 -43.39 26.26
C GLN A 196 17.11 -43.12 24.74
N VAL A 197 16.05 -43.30 23.95
CA VAL A 197 16.00 -42.98 22.51
C VAL A 197 14.84 -42.04 22.25
N ARG A 198 15.06 -41.06 21.38
CA ARG A 198 14.00 -40.17 20.87
C ARG A 198 13.34 -40.84 19.66
N ARG A 199 12.16 -41.44 19.88
CA ARG A 199 11.38 -42.12 18.84
C ARG A 199 10.27 -41.23 18.31
N LEU A 200 9.98 -41.39 17.03
CA LEU A 200 8.80 -40.83 16.43
C LEU A 200 7.57 -41.74 16.55
N TYR A 201 6.44 -41.12 16.92
CA TYR A 201 5.08 -41.66 16.83
C TYR A 201 4.17 -40.91 15.84
N LYS A 202 3.07 -41.55 15.44
CA LYS A 202 1.85 -40.98 14.82
C LYS A 202 0.62 -41.41 15.62
N SER A 203 -0.48 -40.67 15.50
CA SER A 203 -1.77 -40.92 16.16
C SER A 203 -2.89 -40.43 15.26
N ASP A 204 -4.03 -41.09 15.29
CA ASP A 204 -5.28 -40.67 14.67
C ASP A 204 -6.31 -40.13 15.69
N GLY A 205 -5.88 -39.93 16.94
CA GLY A 205 -6.77 -39.57 18.05
C GLY A 205 -7.35 -40.75 18.81
N THR A 206 -6.90 -41.97 18.51
CA THR A 206 -7.14 -43.17 19.31
C THR A 206 -5.84 -43.68 19.93
N ALA A 207 -5.94 -44.39 21.06
CA ALA A 207 -4.78 -45.06 21.65
C ALA A 207 -4.19 -46.12 20.69
N ALA A 208 -5.04 -46.86 19.97
CA ALA A 208 -4.64 -47.91 19.04
C ALA A 208 -3.90 -47.37 17.79
N GLY A 209 -4.30 -46.20 17.30
CA GLY A 209 -3.60 -45.50 16.21
C GLY A 209 -2.36 -44.73 16.66
N THR A 210 -2.09 -44.64 17.96
CA THR A 210 -0.90 -43.97 18.54
C THR A 210 0.33 -44.87 18.48
N VAL A 211 0.89 -45.04 17.27
CA VAL A 211 1.93 -46.02 16.91
C VAL A 211 3.27 -45.37 16.52
N PRO A 212 4.42 -46.03 16.74
CA PRO A 212 5.70 -45.54 16.26
C PRO A 212 5.73 -45.56 14.72
N VAL A 213 6.37 -44.55 14.10
CA VAL A 213 6.55 -44.48 12.62
C VAL A 213 7.98 -44.84 12.19
N GLN A 214 8.83 -45.11 13.17
CA GLN A 214 10.19 -45.59 13.04
C GLN A 214 10.32 -46.88 13.86
N THR A 215 10.88 -47.93 13.26
CA THR A 215 11.14 -49.22 13.93
C THR A 215 12.63 -49.57 14.01
N ASN A 216 13.51 -48.84 13.31
CA ASN A 216 14.96 -49.02 13.38
C ASN A 216 15.55 -48.34 14.63
N THR A 217 16.49 -49.02 15.30
CA THR A 217 17.20 -48.57 16.52
C THR A 217 18.41 -47.70 16.23
N ASP A 218 19.03 -47.84 15.06
CA ASP A 218 20.32 -47.21 14.72
C ASP A 218 20.14 -45.73 14.30
N PHE A 219 19.10 -45.13 14.87
CA PHE A 219 18.41 -43.96 14.39
C PHE A 219 17.90 -43.13 15.57
N GLN A 220 18.49 -41.95 15.76
CA GLN A 220 18.22 -41.07 16.89
C GLN A 220 17.70 -39.72 16.42
N ILE A 221 16.49 -39.33 16.82
CA ILE A 221 16.02 -37.93 16.70
C ILE A 221 16.69 -37.10 17.83
N TYR A 222 16.77 -35.76 17.80
CA TYR A 222 17.56 -35.01 18.80
C TYR A 222 16.90 -33.75 19.43
N GLU A 223 16.91 -32.57 18.82
CA GLU A 223 15.72 -31.71 18.99
C GLU A 223 14.68 -32.36 18.00
N PRO A 224 13.52 -31.80 17.66
CA PRO A 224 12.41 -32.70 17.35
C PRO A 224 11.94 -32.87 15.88
N LEU A 225 10.97 -32.11 15.36
CA LEU A 225 10.26 -32.23 14.09
C LEU A 225 9.93 -30.83 13.63
N ALA A 226 9.82 -30.58 12.33
CA ALA A 226 9.05 -29.43 11.87
C ALA A 226 8.16 -29.63 10.49
N ALA A 227 5.90 -30.11 10.06
CA ALA A 227 4.62 -29.64 9.37
C ALA A 227 4.29 -29.51 7.87
N VAL A 228 5.03 -29.99 6.89
CA VAL A 228 4.50 -30.01 5.52
C VAL A 228 3.67 -31.27 5.32
N GLY A 229 2.35 -31.11 5.28
CA GLY A 229 1.40 -32.07 4.71
C GLY A 229 1.43 -33.45 5.35
N SER A 230 1.69 -34.49 4.57
CA SER A 230 1.67 -35.88 5.00
C SER A 230 2.87 -36.38 5.76
N ASN A 231 4.03 -36.35 5.14
CA ASN A 231 5.23 -36.96 5.67
C ASN A 231 5.80 -36.02 6.74
N LEU A 232 6.56 -36.56 7.68
CA LEU A 232 7.09 -35.90 8.86
C LEU A 232 8.58 -35.93 8.90
N TYR A 233 9.07 -34.71 8.97
CA TYR A 233 10.44 -34.36 9.06
C TYR A 233 10.69 -34.23 10.59
N PHE A 234 11.47 -35.20 11.14
CA PHE A 234 12.40 -35.19 12.31
C PHE A 234 13.88 -35.22 11.88
N ARG A 235 14.75 -34.32 12.36
CA ARG A 235 16.17 -34.53 12.10
C ARG A 235 16.54 -35.81 12.84
N GLY A 236 17.14 -36.79 12.19
CA GLY A 236 17.68 -37.97 12.84
C GLY A 236 19.11 -38.32 12.45
N LEU A 237 19.87 -38.79 13.42
CA LEU A 237 21.21 -39.33 13.33
C LEU A 237 21.12 -40.79 12.90
N ALA A 238 21.77 -41.20 11.81
CA ALA A 238 21.74 -42.55 11.25
C ALA A 238 23.17 -43.10 11.05
N GLY A 239 23.66 -43.84 12.04
CA GLY A 239 25.10 -44.11 12.17
C GLY A 239 25.85 -42.83 12.54
N GLU A 240 27.05 -42.62 11.99
CA GLU A 240 27.81 -41.37 12.20
C GLU A 240 27.34 -40.22 11.29
N SER A 241 26.70 -40.56 10.17
CA SER A 241 25.94 -39.61 9.37
C SER A 241 24.80 -39.10 10.23
N ARG A 242 24.84 -37.82 10.55
CA ARG A 242 23.76 -37.09 11.22
C ARG A 242 22.56 -36.99 10.24
N GLY A 243 21.55 -36.13 10.35
CA GLY A 243 20.49 -36.09 9.33
C GLY A 243 19.06 -35.87 9.76
N LEU A 244 18.18 -36.47 8.94
CA LEU A 244 17.12 -35.75 8.24
C LEU A 244 16.12 -36.82 7.72
N PHE A 245 15.10 -37.23 8.49
CA PHE A 245 14.17 -38.33 8.11
C PHE A 245 12.72 -38.06 8.63
N LYS A 246 11.58 -38.70 8.33
CA LYS A 246 11.23 -39.98 7.73
C LYS A 246 9.87 -40.52 8.17
N ALA A 247 8.76 -39.78 8.03
CA ALA A 247 7.45 -40.43 8.23
C ALA A 247 6.17 -39.73 7.71
N SER A 248 5.55 -40.14 6.60
CA SER A 248 4.08 -39.93 6.50
C SER A 248 3.33 -40.99 7.23
N ASP A 249 2.04 -40.69 7.33
CA ASP A 249 1.03 -41.70 7.47
C ASP A 249 1.22 -42.84 6.44
N THR A 250 1.79 -42.55 5.27
CA THR A 250 1.93 -43.41 4.08
C THR A 250 3.36 -43.80 3.68
N SER A 251 4.43 -43.41 4.38
CA SER A 251 5.81 -43.62 3.90
C SER A 251 6.87 -43.55 5.01
N PRO A 252 7.82 -44.51 5.07
CA PRO A 252 8.72 -44.75 6.20
C PRO A 252 10.12 -44.15 6.02
N VAL A 253 10.89 -44.10 7.11
CA VAL A 253 12.18 -43.42 7.31
C VAL A 253 13.20 -43.53 6.17
N THR A 254 13.36 -42.48 5.33
CA THR A 254 14.23 -42.47 4.13
C THR A 254 15.47 -41.59 4.32
N LYS A 255 16.61 -42.04 3.75
CA LYS A 255 17.84 -41.23 3.54
C LYS A 255 17.70 -40.40 2.21
N VAL A 256 18.69 -39.71 1.59
CA VAL A 256 20.05 -40.19 1.27
C VAL A 256 21.23 -39.17 1.11
N LYS A 257 21.34 -38.02 1.82
CA LYS A 257 22.51 -37.07 1.78
C LYS A 257 23.24 -36.94 3.15
N GLU A 258 24.31 -36.16 3.25
CA GLU A 258 25.20 -35.94 4.41
C GLU A 258 25.66 -34.43 4.54
N PHE A 259 26.05 -33.89 5.74
CA PHE A 259 26.50 -32.52 6.16
C PHE A 259 27.39 -32.59 7.46
N SER A 260 28.21 -31.56 7.86
CA SER A 260 29.29 -31.67 8.92
C SER A 260 29.35 -30.89 10.30
N PHE A 261 28.49 -29.94 10.73
CA PHE A 261 28.61 -29.18 12.04
C PHE A 261 27.51 -29.24 13.18
N PHE A 262 26.63 -28.24 13.46
CA PHE A 262 25.38 -28.36 14.31
C PHE A 262 24.39 -27.08 14.37
N LEU A 263 23.54 -26.84 15.42
CA LEU A 263 22.03 -26.79 15.24
C LEU A 263 21.09 -25.72 15.93
N SER A 264 19.96 -25.31 15.26
CA SER A 264 18.64 -24.65 15.69
C SER A 264 17.91 -23.91 14.50
N ASN A 265 16.57 -23.57 14.37
CA ASN A 265 15.82 -22.59 13.41
C ASN A 265 15.15 -22.76 11.88
N PHE A 266 13.86 -23.13 11.55
CA PHE A 266 13.36 -23.76 10.23
C PHE A 266 11.89 -23.66 9.57
N THR A 267 11.51 -23.32 8.30
CA THR A 267 10.08 -23.36 7.75
C THR A 267 9.70 -23.71 6.25
N ASP A 268 8.38 -23.84 5.91
CA ASP A 268 7.54 -23.99 4.65
C ASP A 268 7.93 -23.12 3.44
N ALA A 269 7.13 -22.58 2.51
CA ALA A 269 5.76 -22.72 1.95
C ALA A 269 5.88 -22.17 0.53
N GLY A 270 4.76 -21.90 -0.17
CA GLY A 270 4.45 -22.65 -1.38
C GLY A 270 5.38 -23.82 -1.53
N ASN A 271 5.96 -24.02 -2.69
CA ASN A 271 7.05 -24.97 -2.75
C ASN A 271 8.26 -24.62 -1.85
N ILE A 272 9.16 -23.72 -2.21
CA ILE A 272 10.56 -23.74 -1.75
C ILE A 272 10.71 -23.16 -0.30
N PHE A 273 11.80 -23.45 0.46
CA PHE A 273 11.69 -23.36 1.94
C PHE A 273 12.93 -23.28 2.90
N TYR A 274 12.84 -22.99 4.23
CA TYR A 274 13.90 -22.29 5.04
C TYR A 274 14.63 -22.88 6.41
N PHE A 275 16.00 -22.74 6.68
CA PHE A 275 17.17 -23.56 7.32
C PHE A 275 18.78 -23.37 6.99
N THR A 276 19.89 -23.45 7.84
CA THR A 276 21.34 -23.04 7.42
C THR A 276 22.25 -24.21 6.96
N HIS A 277 23.59 -24.09 7.05
CA HIS A 277 24.53 -24.92 7.78
C HIS A 277 25.91 -24.31 8.08
N ASP A 278 26.81 -25.04 8.72
CA ASP A 278 28.21 -25.06 8.26
C ASP A 278 29.00 -23.78 8.51
N GLN A 279 29.16 -23.35 9.77
CA GLN A 279 29.29 -21.93 10.11
C GLN A 279 28.02 -21.23 9.54
N ARG A 280 26.81 -21.56 9.99
CA ARG A 280 25.59 -20.73 9.83
C ARG A 280 25.30 -20.01 8.47
N GLU A 281 25.31 -20.76 7.39
CA GLU A 281 25.09 -20.40 5.99
C GLU A 281 23.73 -20.79 5.43
N LEU A 282 22.95 -19.96 4.78
CA LEU A 282 21.52 -20.17 4.53
C LEU A 282 21.14 -21.03 3.29
N TRP A 283 20.82 -22.32 3.41
CA TRP A 283 20.63 -23.26 2.25
C TRP A 283 19.25 -23.00 1.40
N LYS A 284 18.62 -23.83 0.49
CA LYS A 284 17.17 -23.73 -0.03
C LYS A 284 16.44 -24.99 -0.65
N SER A 285 15.33 -25.64 -0.24
CA SER A 285 14.87 -26.86 -1.01
C SER A 285 13.43 -27.00 -1.50
N ASP A 286 13.16 -28.16 -2.12
CA ASP A 286 11.95 -28.73 -2.69
C ASP A 286 11.70 -30.17 -2.23
N GLY A 287 12.69 -30.78 -1.56
CA GLY A 287 12.66 -32.19 -1.25
C GLY A 287 13.28 -33.10 -2.32
N THR A 288 14.49 -33.71 -2.16
CA THR A 288 15.21 -34.20 -3.38
C THR A 288 16.28 -35.44 -3.43
N ALA A 289 16.95 -35.90 -4.56
CA ALA A 289 18.31 -36.65 -4.74
C ALA A 289 19.44 -36.49 -5.92
N ALA A 290 19.40 -35.61 -6.97
CA ALA A 290 20.35 -34.59 -7.57
C ALA A 290 19.99 -33.01 -7.60
N GLY A 291 20.41 -32.08 -6.67
CA GLY A 291 19.72 -30.80 -6.18
C GLY A 291 19.04 -30.33 -4.80
N THR A 292 19.49 -30.45 -3.51
CA THR A 292 20.50 -29.65 -2.80
C THR A 292 21.21 -28.76 -3.74
N VAL A 293 21.56 -27.52 -3.43
CA VAL A 293 22.20 -26.64 -4.42
C VAL A 293 23.28 -25.82 -3.75
N LEU A 294 23.40 -24.53 -4.02
CA LEU A 294 23.91 -23.48 -3.15
C LEU A 294 23.03 -22.27 -3.44
N VAL A 295 22.66 -21.59 -2.37
CA VAL A 295 21.71 -20.52 -2.34
C VAL A 295 22.45 -19.38 -2.98
N LYS A 296 23.24 -18.77 -2.14
CA LYS A 296 24.18 -17.72 -2.37
C LYS A 296 25.06 -17.78 -1.14
N ASN A 297 26.35 -18.16 -1.11
CA ASN A 297 27.19 -17.61 -0.04
C ASN A 297 27.34 -16.09 -0.25
N ILE A 298 27.72 -15.31 0.75
CA ILE A 298 27.30 -13.92 0.86
C ILE A 298 28.27 -13.00 1.59
N ASN A 299 28.81 -13.41 2.71
CA ASN A 299 30.03 -12.81 3.18
C ASN A 299 31.03 -13.91 3.26
N THR A 300 32.26 -13.50 3.13
CA THR A 300 33.36 -14.41 2.91
C THR A 300 34.47 -14.22 3.93
N GLY A 301 34.11 -13.59 5.06
CA GLY A 301 34.98 -13.32 6.18
C GLY A 301 34.52 -13.79 7.57
N ALA A 302 33.26 -13.57 7.96
CA ALA A 302 32.81 -13.53 9.36
C ALA A 302 31.31 -13.91 9.57
N PRO A 303 30.78 -14.10 10.80
CA PRO A 303 29.49 -14.79 10.98
C PRO A 303 28.20 -14.06 10.63
N SER A 304 27.44 -14.56 9.63
CA SER A 304 26.02 -14.25 9.39
C SER A 304 25.09 -14.48 10.55
N ASP A 305 24.83 -15.75 10.82
CA ASP A 305 23.62 -16.20 11.48
C ASP A 305 22.38 -15.61 10.76
N PRO A 306 21.77 -16.24 9.75
CA PRO A 306 20.41 -15.89 9.35
C PRO A 306 19.47 -15.99 10.53
N SER A 307 18.34 -15.32 10.46
CA SER A 307 17.33 -15.43 11.49
C SER A 307 16.00 -14.89 11.05
N MET A 308 14.99 -15.35 11.79
CA MET A 308 13.59 -15.01 11.75
C MET A 308 12.91 -15.10 10.37
N PHE A 309 13.55 -15.72 9.37
CA PHE A 309 13.22 -15.50 7.97
C PHE A 309 11.73 -15.67 7.72
N THR A 310 11.11 -14.83 6.92
CA THR A 310 9.66 -14.78 6.76
C THR A 310 9.34 -14.56 5.30
N ALA A 311 8.31 -15.18 4.76
CA ALA A 311 8.19 -15.30 3.32
C ALA A 311 6.82 -15.06 2.76
N VAL A 312 6.79 -14.91 1.44
CA VAL A 312 5.80 -14.08 0.79
C VAL A 312 5.70 -14.41 -0.67
N ASN A 313 4.55 -14.80 -1.22
CA ASN A 313 4.27 -14.61 -2.66
C ASN A 313 5.33 -15.10 -3.68
N GLY A 314 6.14 -16.13 -3.39
CA GLY A 314 7.29 -16.44 -4.25
C GLY A 314 8.51 -15.52 -4.02
N GLN A 315 8.64 -14.99 -2.79
CA GLN A 315 9.76 -14.32 -2.13
C GLN A 315 9.99 -14.81 -0.67
N LEU A 316 11.10 -14.44 -0.04
CA LEU A 316 11.31 -14.44 1.43
C LEU A 316 12.19 -13.28 1.87
N TYR A 317 12.33 -13.01 3.17
CA TYR A 317 13.13 -12.00 3.79
C TYR A 317 13.72 -12.47 5.12
N PHE A 318 14.94 -12.08 5.49
CA PHE A 318 15.70 -12.73 6.58
C PHE A 318 16.80 -11.88 7.19
N VAL A 319 16.98 -12.01 8.50
CA VAL A 319 17.80 -11.16 9.38
C VAL A 319 19.17 -11.75 9.64
N ILE A 320 20.28 -11.09 9.29
CA ILE A 320 21.53 -11.84 9.07
C ILE A 320 22.76 -10.96 8.88
N ASN A 321 23.99 -11.38 9.25
CA ASN A 321 25.22 -10.56 9.24
C ASN A 321 26.10 -10.76 7.98
N ASP A 322 26.20 -9.70 7.18
CA ASP A 322 26.82 -9.68 5.86
C ASP A 322 28.22 -9.03 5.85
N SER A 323 28.48 -8.39 6.96
CA SER A 323 29.66 -7.77 7.53
C SER A 323 30.20 -6.42 7.00
N THR A 324 29.93 -5.86 5.79
CA THR A 324 30.25 -4.41 5.47
C THR A 324 29.30 -3.45 6.20
N TYR A 325 28.74 -4.01 7.25
CA TYR A 325 27.33 -4.24 7.34
C TYR A 325 27.06 -5.47 8.26
N GLY A 326 26.91 -5.42 9.57
CA GLY A 326 26.70 -6.62 10.44
C GLY A 326 25.36 -7.16 11.00
N ARG A 327 24.10 -6.73 10.72
CA ARG A 327 22.87 -7.61 10.77
C ARG A 327 21.53 -7.03 10.25
N GLU A 328 20.88 -7.66 9.25
CA GLU A 328 19.78 -7.03 8.46
C GLU A 328 18.86 -7.99 7.65
N LEU A 329 17.69 -7.54 7.17
CA LEU A 329 16.63 -8.22 6.39
C LEU A 329 16.73 -8.27 4.84
N TRP A 330 17.30 -9.32 4.30
CA TRP A 330 17.43 -9.58 2.84
C TRP A 330 16.11 -9.94 2.11
N LYS A 331 16.07 -10.17 0.77
CA LYS A 331 14.85 -10.66 0.03
C LYS A 331 14.99 -11.61 -1.18
N SER A 332 14.08 -12.54 -1.27
CA SER A 332 14.39 -13.81 -1.85
C SER A 332 13.42 -14.20 -2.96
N GLU A 333 13.49 -13.61 -4.17
CA GLU A 333 12.68 -14.04 -5.34
C GLU A 333 13.17 -15.26 -6.15
N GLY A 334 14.49 -15.44 -6.40
CA GLY A 334 15.02 -16.30 -7.49
C GLY A 334 15.98 -17.53 -7.35
N THR A 335 17.26 -17.20 -7.43
CA THR A 335 18.49 -18.00 -7.47
C THR A 335 19.59 -17.30 -6.72
N ALA A 336 20.60 -16.61 -7.28
CA ALA A 336 21.51 -15.72 -6.55
C ALA A 336 21.84 -14.32 -7.19
N SER A 337 20.96 -13.73 -8.01
CA SER A 337 21.03 -12.36 -8.52
C SER A 337 19.82 -11.33 -8.41
N THR A 338 18.79 -11.50 -7.54
CA THR A 338 18.01 -10.48 -6.78
C THR A 338 18.13 -10.21 -5.26
N THR A 339 17.92 -11.11 -4.25
CA THR A 339 18.39 -10.83 -2.88
C THR A 339 19.79 -10.23 -2.90
N ALA A 340 20.00 -9.23 -2.09
CA ALA A 340 19.24 -8.01 -2.00
C ALA A 340 19.65 -7.34 -0.74
N MET A 341 20.34 -6.21 -0.87
CA MET A 341 19.80 -5.15 -0.07
C MET A 341 18.42 -5.01 -0.64
N VAL A 342 17.45 -5.45 0.13
CA VAL A 342 16.14 -4.90 -0.03
C VAL A 342 16.34 -3.49 0.48
N LYS A 343 16.32 -3.34 1.79
CA LYS A 343 16.89 -2.19 2.45
C LYS A 343 17.79 -2.60 3.56
N ASP A 344 18.95 -2.00 3.50
CA ASP A 344 19.79 -1.88 4.65
C ASP A 344 19.10 -0.95 5.64
N ILE A 345 19.40 -0.91 6.91
CA ILE A 345 18.60 -0.18 7.91
C ILE A 345 19.24 1.12 8.58
N ARG A 346 20.10 1.10 9.63
CA ARG A 346 20.95 2.17 10.35
C ARG A 346 22.42 2.69 9.96
N PRO A 347 22.80 3.87 10.48
CA PRO A 347 24.20 4.31 10.80
C PRO A 347 25.16 3.37 11.62
N GLY A 348 26.32 2.92 11.04
CA GLY A 348 27.45 2.28 11.79
C GLY A 348 28.58 1.49 11.01
N VAL A 349 28.80 0.18 11.33
CA VAL A 349 29.42 -1.00 10.62
C VAL A 349 28.79 -2.44 10.91
N THR A 350 28.36 -2.88 12.13
CA THR A 350 27.43 -4.05 12.43
C THR A 350 25.87 -3.92 12.18
N GLY A 351 24.88 -4.12 13.07
CA GLY A 351 23.45 -4.41 12.67
C GLY A 351 22.26 -3.65 13.30
N SER A 352 21.04 -3.89 12.77
CA SER A 352 19.78 -3.17 13.13
C SER A 352 19.03 -3.74 14.32
N GLY A 353 19.47 -4.89 14.83
CA GLY A 353 18.86 -5.57 15.97
C GLY A 353 17.48 -6.14 15.67
N ILE A 354 17.26 -6.64 14.43
CA ILE A 354 15.94 -7.08 13.99
C ILE A 354 15.33 -8.13 14.94
N ARG A 355 14.06 -7.95 15.34
CA ARG A 355 13.26 -8.84 16.18
C ARG A 355 11.88 -9.09 15.58
N GLU A 356 11.35 -10.28 15.89
CA GLU A 356 10.05 -10.83 15.47
C GLU A 356 9.58 -10.41 14.03
N LEU A 357 9.91 -11.23 13.02
CA LEU A 357 9.62 -10.99 11.59
C LEU A 357 8.39 -11.80 11.16
N THR A 358 7.46 -11.20 10.41
CA THR A 358 6.13 -11.78 10.10
C THR A 358 5.43 -11.25 8.83
N ALA A 359 4.20 -11.69 8.48
CA ALA A 359 3.63 -11.78 7.09
C ALA A 359 2.15 -11.23 6.86
N VAL A 360 1.79 -10.39 5.82
CA VAL A 360 0.49 -10.06 4.97
C VAL A 360 0.18 -9.03 3.66
N GLY A 361 0.77 -9.00 2.46
CA GLY A 361 0.77 -8.12 1.26
C GLY A 361 1.97 -8.47 0.31
N SER A 362 2.59 -7.60 -0.47
CA SER A 362 3.68 -8.05 -1.38
C SER A 362 5.09 -8.35 -0.76
N LYS A 363 5.20 -8.62 0.56
CA LYS A 363 6.26 -8.25 1.58
C LYS A 363 6.42 -9.05 2.92
N VAL A 364 7.33 -8.66 3.81
CA VAL A 364 7.32 -9.05 5.26
C VAL A 364 7.18 -7.83 6.15
N ALA A 365 7.15 -8.00 7.49
CA ALA A 365 7.59 -6.97 8.43
C ALA A 365 8.14 -7.38 9.83
N PHE A 366 8.91 -6.50 10.50
CA PHE A 366 9.86 -6.80 11.59
C PHE A 366 10.46 -5.63 12.40
N VAL A 367 10.61 -5.78 13.72
CA VAL A 367 11.20 -4.81 14.68
C VAL A 367 12.65 -4.49 14.38
N ALA A 368 13.06 -3.29 13.99
CA ALA A 368 14.49 -2.93 13.93
C ALA A 368 14.80 -1.44 14.04
N ASN A 369 16.02 -1.10 14.43
CA ASN A 369 16.50 0.26 14.69
C ASN A 369 17.38 0.76 13.54
N ASP A 370 16.96 1.78 12.77
CA ASP A 370 17.86 2.54 11.85
C ASP A 370 18.65 3.71 12.50
N GLY A 371 19.12 3.54 13.73
CA GLY A 371 20.23 4.32 14.29
C GLY A 371 19.82 5.35 15.33
N SER A 372 18.74 6.10 15.11
CA SER A 372 18.22 7.06 16.12
C SER A 372 17.08 6.51 16.99
N GLY A 373 16.89 5.18 17.07
CA GLY A 373 15.85 4.56 17.90
C GLY A 373 15.21 3.31 17.28
N GLU A 374 14.76 2.40 18.13
CA GLU A 374 14.09 1.16 17.73
C GLU A 374 12.71 1.41 17.16
N LYS A 375 12.36 0.67 16.11
CA LYS A 375 11.26 0.89 15.16
C LYS A 375 10.83 -0.41 14.54
N LEU A 376 9.99 -0.42 13.51
CA LEU A 376 9.83 -1.62 12.70
C LEU A 376 9.54 -1.43 11.23
N TRP A 377 9.77 -2.48 10.46
CA TRP A 377 9.96 -2.46 9.02
C TRP A 377 9.08 -3.38 8.24
N GLN A 378 8.79 -3.04 6.99
CA GLN A 378 8.29 -3.95 5.96
C GLN A 378 9.37 -4.26 4.94
N SER A 379 9.07 -5.15 3.99
CA SER A 379 9.92 -5.38 2.83
C SER A 379 9.20 -6.03 1.65
N ASN A 380 8.92 -5.32 0.54
CA ASN A 380 8.24 -5.83 -0.68
C ASN A 380 9.12 -6.54 -1.68
N GLY A 381 10.41 -6.60 -1.39
CA GLY A 381 11.29 -7.39 -2.20
C GLY A 381 11.92 -6.61 -3.33
N THR A 382 11.18 -5.74 -4.00
CA THR A 382 11.90 -4.58 -4.52
C THR A 382 12.55 -3.91 -3.31
N ALA A 383 13.79 -3.49 -3.48
CA ALA A 383 14.50 -2.88 -2.39
C ALA A 383 13.73 -1.70 -1.77
N SER A 384 12.99 -0.94 -2.59
CA SER A 384 12.19 0.16 -2.05
C SER A 384 10.96 -0.33 -1.35
N GLY A 385 10.49 -1.52 -1.66
CA GLY A 385 9.52 -2.18 -0.84
C GLY A 385 9.94 -2.30 0.60
N THR A 386 11.18 -2.08 0.99
CA THR A 386 11.55 -2.13 2.40
C THR A 386 11.68 -0.76 2.96
N LYS A 387 11.21 -0.65 4.19
CA LYS A 387 11.20 0.56 4.99
C LYS A 387 10.94 0.20 6.43
N VAL A 388 11.10 1.16 7.33
CA VAL A 388 10.60 1.23 8.72
C VAL A 388 9.36 2.10 8.86
N LEU A 389 8.46 2.10 9.89
CA LEU A 389 7.14 2.73 9.62
C LEU A 389 6.15 3.52 10.65
N ALA A 390 6.53 4.17 11.80
CA ALA A 390 5.99 5.42 12.59
C ALA A 390 6.66 6.67 13.53
N ASP A 391 7.80 7.00 14.35
CA ASP A 391 9.22 6.71 15.06
C ASP A 391 9.70 5.71 16.33
N MET A 392 9.19 4.50 16.79
CA MET A 392 9.17 3.80 18.14
C MET A 392 9.40 2.26 18.32
N PRO A 393 9.61 1.76 19.57
CA PRO A 393 10.08 0.40 19.90
C PRO A 393 9.00 -0.70 19.91
N ALA A 394 9.28 -1.93 19.44
CA ALA A 394 8.25 -2.93 19.09
C ALA A 394 8.39 -4.32 19.74
N SER A 395 7.28 -5.07 19.87
CA SER A 395 7.25 -6.50 20.26
C SER A 395 5.89 -7.18 19.94
N ARG A 396 5.72 -8.50 20.18
CA ARG A 396 4.53 -9.41 20.01
C ARG A 396 3.70 -9.32 18.73
N LEU A 397 3.99 -10.05 17.64
CA LEU A 397 3.44 -9.64 16.34
C LEU A 397 2.78 -10.69 15.41
N LEU A 398 1.70 -11.42 15.78
CA LEU A 398 1.01 -12.43 14.89
C LEU A 398 -0.56 -12.56 15.19
N ASN A 399 -1.69 -13.08 14.53
CA ASN A 399 -2.22 -13.48 13.13
C ASN A 399 -3.88 -14.02 13.01
N VAL A 400 -4.74 -14.73 12.06
CA VAL A 400 -6.05 -14.72 11.06
C VAL A 400 -6.22 -14.60 9.35
N HIS A 401 -6.52 -13.51 8.50
CA HIS A 401 -6.30 -13.12 6.98
C HIS A 401 -6.25 -11.57 6.28
N GLY A 402 -5.32 -10.51 6.40
CA GLY A 402 -5.32 -9.01 5.91
C GLY A 402 -4.68 -7.68 6.67
N THR A 403 -5.33 -6.83 7.55
CA THR A 403 -4.87 -6.19 8.91
C THR A 403 -4.39 -7.05 10.33
N LEU A 404 -3.35 -6.09 10.52
CA LEU A 404 -2.02 -5.94 11.24
C LEU A 404 -2.08 -5.42 12.71
N TYR A 405 -1.78 -6.16 13.81
CA TYR A 405 -1.83 -5.79 15.28
C TYR A 405 -0.48 -6.28 16.04
N PHE A 406 0.10 -5.68 17.12
CA PHE A 406 1.31 -6.13 17.92
C PHE A 406 1.60 -5.83 19.47
N ASN A 407 2.35 -4.80 20.00
CA ASN A 407 2.65 -4.52 21.46
C ASN A 407 3.31 -3.15 21.99
N GLY A 408 2.74 -1.90 21.98
CA GLY A 408 3.60 -0.66 22.09
C GLY A 408 3.15 0.75 21.64
N ASN A 409 4.09 1.72 21.57
CA ASN A 409 4.17 2.97 22.39
C ASN A 409 4.80 4.26 21.79
N ALA A 410 4.14 5.43 21.87
CA ALA A 410 4.76 6.75 21.61
C ALA A 410 4.99 7.74 22.74
N GLY A 411 4.62 7.43 23.96
CA GLY A 411 4.72 8.36 25.08
C GLY A 411 3.37 8.72 25.68
N GLY A 412 2.27 8.20 25.14
CA GLY A 412 1.04 7.98 25.93
C GLY A 412 1.25 6.83 26.92
N GLY A 413 1.89 5.77 26.45
CA GLY A 413 2.15 4.48 27.06
C GLY A 413 2.47 3.52 25.91
N LEU A 414 2.72 2.23 26.17
CA LEU A 414 2.45 1.23 25.13
C LEU A 414 0.91 1.25 24.89
N GLU A 415 0.38 0.84 23.73
CA GLU A 415 -1.06 0.82 23.36
C GLU A 415 -1.45 -0.27 22.31
N LEU A 416 -2.77 -0.57 22.06
CA LEU A 416 -3.33 -1.63 21.16
C LEU A 416 -3.79 -1.16 19.76
N PHE A 417 -3.06 -1.57 18.73
CA PHE A 417 -2.94 -1.06 17.36
C PHE A 417 -3.51 -1.95 16.27
N LYS A 418 -3.64 -1.36 15.08
CA LYS A 418 -4.00 -2.04 13.85
C LYS A 418 -3.20 -1.54 12.61
N SER A 419 -3.41 -1.98 11.36
CA SER A 419 -2.86 -1.37 10.13
C SER A 419 -3.31 -2.11 8.87
N THR A 420 -3.25 -1.52 7.69
CA THR A 420 -3.50 -2.22 6.42
C THR A 420 -2.25 -2.14 5.50
N MET A 421 -1.04 -1.97 6.09
CA MET A 421 0.31 -1.78 5.51
C MET A 421 0.42 -1.16 4.11
N VAL A 422 0.37 0.16 4.06
CA VAL A 422 0.64 1.09 2.97
C VAL A 422 1.08 2.41 3.64
N THR A 423 1.63 3.45 3.04
CA THR A 423 2.04 4.65 3.85
C THR A 423 0.87 5.42 4.53
N GLY A 424 1.04 6.16 5.63
CA GLY A 424 0.03 7.10 6.16
C GLY A 424 -1.15 6.62 7.04
N GLY A 425 -1.72 5.40 6.91
CA GLY A 425 -2.86 4.92 7.74
C GLY A 425 -2.78 3.89 8.94
N THR A 426 -2.53 4.28 10.20
CA THR A 426 -2.78 3.52 11.48
C THR A 426 -3.35 4.32 12.68
N SER A 427 -4.73 4.37 12.86
CA SER A 427 -5.88 4.81 13.77
C SER A 427 -6.75 3.89 14.75
N GLN A 428 -6.97 4.26 16.00
CA GLN A 428 -7.02 3.38 17.19
C GLN A 428 -7.71 1.97 17.09
N VAL A 429 -7.11 0.86 17.58
CA VAL A 429 -7.89 -0.13 18.35
C VAL A 429 -7.91 0.22 19.83
N THR A 430 -7.02 1.06 20.39
CA THR A 430 -6.95 1.33 21.84
C THR A 430 -6.93 2.71 22.63
N ASP A 431 -8.07 3.27 23.20
CA ASP A 431 -8.25 4.20 24.45
C ASP A 431 -9.27 3.90 25.73
N ILE A 432 -9.03 2.96 26.71
CA ILE A 432 -9.47 2.56 28.14
C ILE A 432 -8.07 2.35 28.73
N ALA A 433 -7.68 2.69 29.96
CA ALA A 433 -6.37 2.26 30.52
C ALA A 433 -5.85 0.76 30.31
N LYS A 434 -5.39 0.33 29.10
CA LYS A 434 -4.75 -0.92 28.66
C LYS A 434 -3.64 -0.98 27.45
N PRO A 435 -2.28 -1.30 27.44
CA PRO A 435 -1.31 -0.56 26.66
C PRO A 435 -0.63 -1.34 25.47
N GLU A 436 -1.19 -2.32 24.75
CA GLU A 436 -0.30 -3.23 23.95
C GLU A 436 -1.09 -3.93 22.88
N SER A 437 -0.76 -3.64 21.60
CA SER A 437 -1.05 -4.39 20.34
C SER A 437 -0.71 -3.70 18.99
N ILE A 438 0.48 -3.14 18.73
CA ILE A 438 1.14 -2.59 17.47
C ILE A 438 0.66 -3.05 16.01
N PRO A 439 1.27 -2.99 14.78
CA PRO A 439 0.64 -3.73 13.63
C PRO A 439 1.44 -4.34 12.44
N LEU A 440 1.45 -5.67 12.10
CA LEU A 440 2.49 -6.30 11.22
C LEU A 440 2.15 -7.04 9.89
N GLY A 441 3.03 -6.98 8.87
CA GLY A 441 3.61 -8.22 8.27
C GLY A 441 3.84 -8.35 6.73
N PHE A 442 3.29 -7.56 5.85
CA PHE A 442 2.79 -7.95 4.51
C PHE A 442 3.18 -9.20 3.50
N THR A 443 2.80 -10.54 3.45
CA THR A 443 2.26 -11.52 2.35
C THR A 443 0.77 -11.53 1.75
N GLU A 444 0.58 -11.39 0.42
CA GLU A 444 -0.67 -10.97 -0.28
C GLU A 444 -1.34 -12.11 -0.99
N ILE A 445 -2.65 -12.24 -0.82
CA ILE A 445 -3.39 -13.40 -1.26
C ILE A 445 -4.75 -12.93 -1.79
N ASN A 446 -4.69 -12.47 -3.04
CA ASN A 446 -5.81 -12.09 -3.90
C ASN A 446 -6.49 -10.75 -3.53
N GLY A 447 -5.74 -9.66 -3.32
CA GLY A 447 -6.28 -8.34 -2.94
C GLY A 447 -6.85 -8.27 -1.52
N ILE A 448 -7.08 -9.44 -0.92
CA ILE A 448 -6.87 -9.74 0.49
C ILE A 448 -5.43 -10.27 0.63
N SER A 449 -5.07 -10.72 1.82
CA SER A 449 -3.74 -10.73 2.38
C SER A 449 -3.84 -11.61 3.67
N TYR A 450 -2.80 -12.16 4.34
CA TYR A 450 -2.97 -12.90 5.61
C TYR A 450 -1.94 -12.54 6.78
N PHE A 451 -2.34 -11.86 7.93
CA PHE A 451 -1.71 -10.74 8.76
C PHE A 451 -1.27 -10.78 10.22
N SER A 452 -0.19 -10.12 10.65
CA SER A 452 0.36 -10.29 12.02
C SER A 452 -0.04 -9.27 13.13
N ALA A 453 -0.45 -9.73 14.33
CA ALA A 453 -1.71 -9.31 14.98
C ALA A 453 -2.03 -9.52 16.48
N ASP A 454 -1.08 -9.50 17.41
CA ASP A 454 -1.45 -9.59 18.83
C ASP A 454 -2.33 -8.38 19.20
N ASP A 455 -3.45 -8.55 19.94
CA ASP A 455 -4.64 -7.66 19.88
C ASP A 455 -5.24 -7.17 21.24
N GLY A 456 -4.51 -7.22 22.36
CA GLY A 456 -4.91 -7.06 23.80
C GLY A 456 -5.92 -8.13 24.26
N ILE A 457 -6.38 -8.82 23.24
CA ILE A 457 -7.55 -9.56 22.93
C ILE A 457 -7.07 -10.44 21.74
N HIS A 458 -7.82 -11.46 21.30
CA HIS A 458 -7.28 -12.81 21.05
C HIS A 458 -5.74 -12.90 20.90
N GLY A 459 -4.90 -12.59 19.88
CA GLY A 459 -4.99 -12.23 18.45
C GLY A 459 -3.98 -12.98 17.50
N ARG A 460 -3.46 -14.21 17.75
CA ARG A 460 -2.14 -14.75 17.26
C ARG A 460 -1.94 -15.70 16.06
N GLU A 461 -2.71 -15.74 14.97
CA GLU A 461 -2.77 -16.94 14.07
C GLU A 461 -3.14 -16.87 12.52
N LEU A 462 -2.48 -16.11 11.59
CA LEU A 462 -2.87 -15.57 10.19
C LEU A 462 -3.51 -14.10 9.74
N TRP A 463 -3.77 -12.92 10.48
CA TRP A 463 -5.00 -12.00 10.89
C TRP A 463 -5.69 -11.23 9.75
N LYS A 464 -6.99 -10.72 9.74
CA LYS A 464 -7.94 -10.33 8.58
C LYS A 464 -8.45 -8.90 8.22
N THR A 465 -8.14 -8.31 7.03
CA THR A 465 -8.73 -7.07 6.38
C THR A 465 -9.03 -7.17 4.87
N ASP A 466 -9.70 -6.16 4.31
CA ASP A 466 -9.68 -5.73 2.89
C ASP A 466 -9.13 -4.29 2.65
N GLY A 467 -8.89 -3.52 3.72
CA GLY A 467 -8.69 -2.08 3.68
C GLY A 467 -9.70 -1.29 4.54
N THR A 468 -10.59 -1.92 5.32
CA THR A 468 -11.70 -1.25 6.02
C THR A 468 -11.92 -1.79 7.43
N ALA A 469 -12.73 -1.09 8.24
CA ALA A 469 -13.13 -1.56 9.57
C ALA A 469 -13.88 -2.89 9.53
N ALA A 470 -14.99 -2.98 8.79
CA ALA A 470 -15.80 -4.20 8.72
C ALA A 470 -15.12 -5.35 7.98
N GLY A 471 -14.13 -5.07 7.12
CA GLY A 471 -13.26 -6.09 6.57
C GLY A 471 -12.18 -6.56 7.56
N THR A 472 -11.86 -5.74 8.56
CA THR A 472 -10.89 -5.98 9.65
C THR A 472 -11.49 -6.90 10.72
N VAL A 473 -11.51 -8.21 10.48
CA VAL A 473 -12.13 -9.25 11.34
C VAL A 473 -11.26 -10.50 11.51
N LEU A 474 -11.75 -11.51 12.24
CA LEU A 474 -11.01 -12.71 12.63
C LEU A 474 -11.08 -13.88 11.56
N VAL A 475 -10.43 -15.06 11.78
CA VAL A 475 -10.47 -16.27 10.89
C VAL A 475 -10.51 -17.52 11.72
N SER A 476 -9.38 -17.91 12.30
CA SER A 476 -9.25 -19.19 12.98
C SER A 476 -8.23 -19.18 14.09
N ASP A 477 -8.78 -19.36 15.26
CA ASP A 477 -8.26 -20.08 16.40
C ASP A 477 -7.91 -21.50 15.94
N VAL A 478 -6.76 -21.58 15.31
CA VAL A 478 -5.79 -22.67 15.22
C VAL A 478 -5.17 -22.99 16.61
N THR A 479 -5.12 -21.98 17.47
CA THR A 479 -4.93 -22.03 18.92
C THR A 479 -5.99 -21.19 19.64
N SER A 480 -6.18 -21.34 20.95
CA SER A 480 -7.42 -20.88 21.60
C SER A 480 -7.26 -20.74 23.10
N GLY A 481 -7.93 -19.79 23.75
CA GLY A 481 -7.59 -19.38 25.12
C GLY A 481 -7.28 -17.89 25.19
N LYS A 482 -6.00 -17.56 25.09
CA LYS A 482 -5.43 -16.24 25.30
C LYS A 482 -3.93 -15.98 24.96
N SER A 483 -3.11 -16.93 24.48
CA SER A 483 -1.62 -16.93 24.50
C SER A 483 -0.76 -17.27 23.24
N GLY A 484 -1.02 -18.25 22.36
CA GLY A 484 -0.25 -18.32 21.10
C GLY A 484 -0.75 -19.28 20.05
N SER A 485 -0.71 -18.89 18.77
CA SER A 485 -0.01 -19.69 17.76
C SER A 485 1.06 -18.94 16.99
N SER A 486 1.37 -17.68 17.23
CA SER A 486 2.56 -17.03 16.66
C SER A 486 2.93 -17.45 15.21
N PRO A 487 2.03 -17.54 14.22
CA PRO A 487 2.43 -18.02 12.95
C PRO A 487 3.11 -16.89 12.31
N GLU A 488 4.33 -17.23 12.02
CA GLU A 488 5.15 -16.34 11.35
C GLU A 488 5.12 -16.71 9.86
N LEU A 489 5.80 -15.90 9.07
CA LEU A 489 6.34 -16.37 7.81
C LEU A 489 5.30 -16.56 6.68
N ILE A 490 3.97 -16.48 6.92
CA ILE A 490 2.79 -16.74 6.02
C ILE A 490 3.05 -16.53 4.51
N THR A 491 2.70 -17.45 3.58
CA THR A 491 2.85 -17.29 2.10
C THR A 491 1.64 -17.67 1.29
N ASN A 492 1.46 -16.93 0.18
CA ASN A 492 0.56 -17.27 -0.92
C ASN A 492 1.02 -18.50 -1.71
N VAL A 493 0.16 -19.52 -1.74
CA VAL A 493 0.38 -20.79 -2.44
C VAL A 493 -0.85 -21.12 -3.26
N GLY A 494 -0.89 -20.60 -4.49
CA GLY A 494 -2.06 -20.76 -5.36
C GLY A 494 -3.35 -20.17 -4.77
N GLY A 495 -3.24 -19.09 -4.00
CA GLY A 495 -4.38 -18.45 -3.33
C GLY A 495 -4.68 -18.98 -1.92
N THR A 496 -3.96 -19.99 -1.45
CA THR A 496 -4.00 -20.46 -0.06
C THR A 496 -2.87 -19.83 0.74
N ALA A 497 -3.15 -19.37 1.95
CA ALA A 497 -2.14 -18.89 2.89
C ALA A 497 -1.58 -20.06 3.70
N PHE A 498 -0.27 -20.24 3.74
CA PHE A 498 0.41 -21.30 4.49
C PHE A 498 1.39 -20.69 5.50
N PHE A 499 1.51 -21.20 6.73
CA PHE A 499 2.04 -20.39 7.87
C PHE A 499 2.42 -21.12 9.19
N THR A 500 3.26 -20.53 10.06
CA THR A 500 4.08 -21.30 11.03
C THR A 500 3.72 -21.33 12.52
N ALA A 501 2.59 -21.95 12.87
CA ALA A 501 1.92 -21.55 14.09
C ALA A 501 2.29 -22.29 15.42
N GLY A 502 3.05 -21.70 16.35
CA GLY A 502 3.26 -22.11 17.76
C GLY A 502 3.04 -21.08 18.91
N ASN A 503 2.99 -21.56 20.15
CA ASN A 503 2.81 -20.79 21.40
C ASN A 503 4.01 -20.94 22.34
N GLY A 504 4.03 -20.34 23.52
CA GLY A 504 5.10 -20.57 24.51
C GLY A 504 5.44 -22.05 24.70
N SER A 505 4.41 -22.86 25.00
CA SER A 505 4.29 -24.33 25.03
C SER A 505 3.79 -24.98 23.73
N GLN A 506 3.87 -24.27 22.60
CA GLN A 506 3.64 -24.90 21.30
C GLN A 506 4.63 -24.56 20.22
N VAL A 507 4.80 -25.57 19.41
CA VAL A 507 5.63 -25.43 18.24
C VAL A 507 4.87 -24.74 17.15
N HIS A 508 5.57 -23.89 16.47
CA HIS A 508 5.63 -23.77 15.04
C HIS A 508 4.99 -24.89 14.17
N SER A 509 3.67 -25.01 14.15
CA SER A 509 2.91 -25.86 13.23
C SER A 509 3.10 -25.42 11.78
N LEU A 510 2.50 -26.12 10.83
CA LEU A 510 2.05 -25.52 9.59
C LEU A 510 0.55 -25.55 9.61
N TRP A 511 -0.02 -24.45 9.21
CA TRP A 511 -1.40 -24.39 8.82
C TRP A 511 -1.51 -23.92 7.40
N LYS A 512 -2.67 -24.18 6.81
CA LYS A 512 -3.13 -23.43 5.65
C LYS A 512 -4.48 -22.83 5.93
N SER A 513 -4.81 -21.73 5.26
CA SER A 513 -6.17 -21.20 5.21
C SER A 513 -6.51 -20.64 3.85
N ASN A 514 -7.81 -20.62 3.55
CA ASN A 514 -8.41 -19.85 2.47
C ASN A 514 -9.29 -18.71 3.03
N GLY A 515 -9.07 -18.29 4.28
CA GLY A 515 -9.65 -17.07 4.86
C GLY A 515 -10.90 -17.30 5.72
N THR A 516 -11.03 -18.45 6.39
CA THR A 516 -12.10 -18.72 7.39
C THR A 516 -11.67 -19.81 8.39
N ALA A 517 -12.29 -19.86 9.58
CA ALA A 517 -12.11 -20.91 10.59
C ALA A 517 -12.11 -22.32 9.96
N ALA A 518 -13.17 -22.60 9.21
CA ALA A 518 -13.41 -23.89 8.56
C ALA A 518 -12.36 -24.25 7.49
N THR A 519 -11.66 -23.27 6.90
CA THR A 519 -10.58 -23.52 5.93
C THR A 519 -9.20 -23.53 6.55
N THR A 520 -9.06 -23.08 7.80
CA THR A 520 -7.77 -23.00 8.49
C THR A 520 -7.40 -24.34 9.10
N VAL A 521 -7.10 -25.29 8.23
CA VAL A 521 -6.71 -26.63 8.63
C VAL A 521 -5.22 -26.67 8.89
N LYS A 522 -4.84 -27.28 10.02
CA LYS A 522 -3.44 -27.53 10.29
C LYS A 522 -2.92 -28.47 9.23
N VAL A 523 -2.00 -28.00 8.39
CA VAL A 523 -1.47 -28.81 7.31
C VAL A 523 -0.39 -29.74 7.80
N LYS A 524 0.29 -29.47 8.91
CA LYS A 524 0.84 -30.51 9.78
C LYS A 524 1.47 -29.87 11.03
N ASP A 525 2.22 -30.68 11.76
CA ASP A 525 3.06 -30.34 12.89
C ASP A 525 4.27 -31.25 12.97
N PHE A 526 5.23 -30.92 13.82
CA PHE A 526 5.45 -29.58 14.35
C PHE A 526 5.98 -29.69 15.77
N THR A 527 7.28 -29.79 16.03
CA THR A 527 7.77 -29.93 17.41
C THR A 527 8.99 -29.07 17.81
N LYS A 528 9.36 -28.94 19.10
CA LYS A 528 10.28 -27.98 19.77
C LYS A 528 10.99 -26.91 18.93
N ALA A 529 12.30 -27.03 18.80
CA ALA A 529 13.20 -25.92 18.55
C ALA A 529 14.12 -26.17 17.34
N ASP A 530 13.68 -26.15 16.08
CA ASP A 530 12.34 -26.25 15.48
C ASP A 530 11.22 -25.29 15.89
N ILE A 531 11.50 -24.15 16.51
CA ILE A 531 11.83 -22.93 15.79
C ILE A 531 11.47 -23.04 14.31
N LEU A 532 10.49 -22.26 13.86
CA LEU A 532 10.20 -22.07 12.45
C LEU A 532 10.79 -20.77 11.93
N LYS A 533 11.44 -20.80 10.76
CA LYS A 533 11.92 -19.65 9.96
C LYS A 533 11.96 -19.96 8.46
N GLY A 534 11.22 -19.18 7.66
CA GLY A 534 11.06 -18.94 6.22
C GLY A 534 10.25 -19.84 5.26
N LEU A 535 9.59 -19.27 4.24
CA LEU A 535 8.32 -19.82 3.72
C LEU A 535 7.88 -19.66 2.16
N ILE A 536 8.54 -20.02 1.01
CA ILE A 536 8.34 -19.45 -0.42
C ILE A 536 7.75 -20.24 -1.67
N ASN A 537 6.73 -19.75 -2.41
CA ASN A 537 6.09 -20.53 -3.51
C ASN A 537 6.78 -20.74 -4.89
N VAL A 538 6.95 -22.01 -5.32
CA VAL A 538 7.05 -22.47 -6.73
C VAL A 538 5.87 -23.35 -7.15
N ASN A 539 5.25 -23.15 -8.31
CA ASN A 539 4.34 -24.13 -8.94
C ASN A 539 3.15 -24.69 -8.09
N GLY A 540 2.79 -24.12 -6.93
CA GLY A 540 1.54 -24.40 -6.20
C GLY A 540 1.43 -25.77 -5.49
N THR A 541 2.40 -26.66 -5.66
CA THR A 541 2.72 -27.67 -4.63
C THR A 541 3.31 -26.93 -3.42
N LEU A 542 3.54 -27.61 -2.29
CA LEU A 542 4.08 -26.97 -1.10
C LEU A 542 5.42 -27.63 -0.65
N PHE A 543 6.37 -27.02 0.05
CA PHE A 543 7.59 -27.64 0.59
C PHE A 543 8.18 -26.80 1.80
N PHE A 544 8.99 -27.37 2.75
CA PHE A 544 9.46 -26.76 4.06
C PHE A 544 10.91 -27.09 4.39
N GLY A 545 11.64 -26.33 5.16
CA GLY A 545 12.88 -26.71 5.84
C GLY A 545 12.68 -26.85 7.46
N VAL A 546 13.15 -28.45 9.08
CA VAL A 546 13.38 -28.75 10.57
C VAL A 546 14.79 -28.45 11.02
N LEU A 547 14.92 -27.55 11.99
CA LEU A 547 16.14 -27.09 12.62
C LEU A 547 16.28 -27.35 14.13
N ASN A 548 16.67 -28.59 14.41
CA ASN A 548 16.76 -29.33 15.67
C ASN A 548 18.14 -30.06 15.93
N SER A 549 18.47 -30.80 17.02
CA SER A 549 19.80 -31.43 17.25
C SER A 549 20.28 -32.68 16.46
N SER A 550 19.66 -33.14 15.34
CA SER A 550 20.35 -34.16 14.49
C SER A 550 20.96 -33.67 13.19
N GLY A 551 20.70 -32.45 12.73
CA GLY A 551 21.05 -32.07 11.37
C GLY A 551 19.96 -32.28 10.32
N LEU A 552 19.11 -31.30 10.29
CA LEU A 552 18.32 -30.70 9.23
C LEU A 552 17.32 -31.51 8.52
N GLN A 553 16.43 -30.88 7.72
CA GLN A 553 15.39 -31.62 7.03
C GLN A 553 14.86 -31.42 5.62
N LEU A 554 14.84 -30.29 4.94
CA LEU A 554 14.40 -30.21 3.54
C LEU A 554 13.10 -30.93 3.09
N TRP A 555 11.94 -30.58 3.66
CA TRP A 555 10.59 -31.15 3.45
C TRP A 555 9.83 -30.82 2.11
N LYS A 556 8.49 -31.01 1.99
CA LYS A 556 7.62 -31.09 0.74
C LYS A 556 6.14 -31.37 1.07
N SER A 557 5.12 -30.96 0.34
CA SER A 557 3.67 -30.99 0.67
C SER A 557 2.78 -30.74 -0.57
N ASN A 558 1.47 -30.80 -0.39
CA ASN A 558 0.44 -30.19 -1.25
C ASN A 558 -0.76 -29.67 -0.45
N GLY A 559 -0.60 -29.42 0.85
CA GLY A 559 -1.69 -29.07 1.76
C GLY A 559 -2.57 -30.24 2.24
N THR A 560 -2.08 -31.49 2.23
CA THR A 560 -2.85 -32.69 2.65
C THR A 560 -2.00 -33.75 3.34
N THR A 561 -2.63 -34.67 4.11
CA THR A 561 -1.98 -35.87 4.72
C THR A 561 -1.58 -36.95 3.69
N ALA A 562 -1.57 -36.63 2.40
CA ALA A 562 -0.80 -37.36 1.37
C ALA A 562 0.43 -36.59 0.77
N GLY A 563 0.48 -35.25 0.84
CA GLY A 563 1.28 -34.35 -0.03
C GLY A 563 2.82 -34.34 -0.01
N THR A 564 3.45 -35.06 0.88
CA THR A 564 4.89 -34.96 1.16
C THR A 564 5.56 -36.23 0.64
N GLN A 565 6.90 -36.38 0.71
CA GLN A 565 7.53 -37.58 0.10
C GLN A 565 8.84 -38.15 0.70
N LEU A 566 9.53 -37.61 1.73
CA LEU A 566 10.82 -38.20 2.18
C LEU A 566 11.82 -38.24 1.06
N ILE A 567 12.40 -37.07 0.88
CA ILE A 567 13.33 -36.82 -0.15
C ILE A 567 14.80 -36.59 0.36
N LYS A 568 15.34 -35.39 0.61
CA LYS A 568 16.75 -35.04 1.04
C LYS A 568 17.37 -35.14 2.42
N THR A 569 17.82 -36.31 2.88
CA THR A 569 18.56 -36.63 4.15
C THR A 569 19.90 -35.96 4.54
N ILE A 570 20.23 -34.76 4.07
CA ILE A 570 21.42 -34.05 4.56
C ILE A 570 21.38 -33.69 6.10
N PRO A 571 22.38 -34.05 6.96
CA PRO A 571 22.74 -33.51 8.31
C PRO A 571 22.82 -31.96 8.72
N GLN A 572 23.93 -31.45 9.24
CA GLN A 572 24.11 -30.73 10.51
C GLN A 572 23.75 -29.20 10.77
N THR A 573 22.64 -28.53 10.39
CA THR A 573 22.56 -26.99 10.39
C THR A 573 21.80 -26.06 11.40
N THR A 574 21.87 -24.72 11.19
CA THR A 574 21.34 -23.56 12.00
C THR A 574 20.38 -22.39 11.47
N ASP A 575 20.03 -22.04 10.18
CA ASP A 575 19.02 -20.99 9.63
C ASP A 575 18.91 -20.74 7.96
N PHE A 576 17.85 -20.74 7.04
CA PHE A 576 17.94 -20.82 5.45
C PHE A 576 17.54 -19.48 4.76
N ALA A 577 17.88 -19.30 3.47
CA ALA A 577 17.03 -18.62 2.50
C ALA A 577 16.90 -19.13 1.06
N PRO A 578 15.81 -19.79 0.70
CA PRO A 578 15.26 -19.85 -0.65
C PRO A 578 14.80 -18.60 -1.35
N VAL A 579 14.13 -18.85 -2.46
CA VAL A 579 13.86 -18.08 -3.68
C VAL A 579 13.14 -19.00 -4.71
N THR A 580 12.89 -18.60 -5.98
CA THR A 580 12.26 -19.36 -7.07
C THR A 580 12.99 -19.26 -8.45
N MET A 581 13.52 -20.35 -9.04
CA MET A 581 14.04 -20.28 -10.43
C MET A 581 13.72 -21.53 -11.23
N ASN A 582 13.18 -21.36 -12.44
CA ASN A 582 12.95 -22.45 -13.40
C ASN A 582 12.08 -23.61 -12.87
N GLY A 583 11.19 -23.34 -11.90
CA GLY A 583 10.47 -24.38 -11.15
C GLY A 583 11.36 -25.27 -10.27
N GLN A 584 12.66 -24.95 -10.23
CA GLN A 584 13.75 -25.57 -9.52
C GLN A 584 14.23 -24.67 -8.37
N ILE A 585 15.25 -25.18 -7.68
CA ILE A 585 15.76 -24.63 -6.43
C ILE A 585 17.29 -24.56 -6.44
N PHE A 586 17.88 -23.77 -5.55
CA PHE A 586 19.23 -23.22 -5.59
C PHE A 586 19.60 -22.81 -4.16
N PHE A 587 20.50 -23.55 -3.49
CA PHE A 587 20.34 -24.21 -2.18
C PHE A 587 21.61 -24.45 -1.33
N GLY A 588 21.97 -23.49 -0.49
CA GLY A 588 23.25 -23.07 0.12
C GLY A 588 24.21 -23.81 1.00
N ALA A 589 24.36 -25.12 0.81
CA ALA A 589 25.06 -27.58 2.13
C ALA A 589 26.57 -28.21 2.28
N TYR A 590 27.29 -28.05 3.42
CA TYR A 590 28.42 -28.93 3.89
C TYR A 590 28.07 -30.39 3.58
N ASP A 591 29.02 -31.29 3.30
CA ASP A 591 28.67 -32.71 3.02
C ASP A 591 28.80 -33.67 4.20
N GLY A 592 29.36 -33.23 5.33
CA GLY A 592 30.16 -34.13 6.17
C GLY A 592 31.63 -34.08 5.75
N ILE A 593 31.91 -33.45 4.58
CA ILE A 593 33.00 -33.81 3.67
C ILE A 593 33.55 -32.60 2.88
N ASN A 594 32.68 -31.82 2.23
CA ASN A 594 32.91 -30.58 1.46
C ASN A 594 32.31 -29.41 2.23
N SER A 595 32.79 -28.18 2.01
CA SER A 595 32.37 -26.87 2.57
C SER A 595 31.00 -26.38 2.08
N VAL A 596 30.77 -25.06 2.02
CA VAL A 596 29.51 -24.50 1.53
C VAL A 596 29.43 -24.09 0.07
N GLU A 597 28.63 -24.89 -0.63
CA GLU A 597 28.87 -25.23 -2.02
C GLU A 597 27.64 -25.67 -2.82
N LEU A 598 27.64 -25.46 -4.14
CA LEU A 598 26.47 -25.69 -4.99
C LEU A 598 26.21 -27.21 -5.24
N TRP A 599 24.96 -27.68 -5.40
CA TRP A 599 24.30 -29.02 -5.66
C TRP A 599 23.18 -28.82 -6.86
N LYS A 600 22.33 -29.69 -7.52
CA LYS A 600 21.39 -29.43 -8.75
C LYS A 600 19.84 -28.99 -8.75
N SER A 601 18.73 -29.81 -8.77
CA SER A 601 17.29 -29.59 -8.25
C SER A 601 16.16 -30.52 -8.86
N ASP A 602 14.95 -30.76 -8.22
CA ASP A 602 13.59 -31.04 -8.85
C ASP A 602 12.29 -31.38 -8.01
N GLY A 603 12.35 -31.79 -6.73
CA GLY A 603 11.20 -32.28 -5.93
C GLY A 603 11.01 -33.81 -5.76
N THR A 604 12.01 -34.65 -6.05
CA THR A 604 11.98 -36.15 -5.98
C THR A 604 13.25 -36.77 -5.38
N THR A 605 13.26 -38.02 -4.84
CA THR A 605 14.50 -38.63 -4.23
C THR A 605 15.49 -39.09 -5.30
N ALA A 606 15.55 -38.31 -6.39
CA ALA A 606 16.49 -38.26 -7.49
C ALA A 606 16.91 -36.81 -7.90
N GLY A 607 16.44 -35.71 -7.26
CA GLY A 607 16.88 -34.27 -7.38
C GLY A 607 17.63 -33.40 -6.25
N THR A 608 18.50 -33.88 -5.29
CA THR A 608 19.58 -33.48 -4.30
C THR A 608 21.02 -34.13 -4.47
N THR A 609 22.05 -33.41 -5.00
CA THR A 609 23.43 -33.81 -5.43
C THR A 609 24.28 -32.56 -5.68
N LEU A 610 25.59 -32.53 -5.32
CA LEU A 610 26.57 -31.47 -5.58
C LEU A 610 26.62 -31.09 -7.08
N ILE A 611 26.80 -29.80 -7.34
CA ILE A 611 26.99 -29.10 -8.60
C ILE A 611 28.47 -28.76 -8.55
N LYS A 612 28.91 -28.10 -7.48
CA LYS A 612 30.28 -27.65 -7.34
C LYS A 612 30.60 -27.22 -5.92
N ASP A 613 31.62 -27.86 -5.36
CA ASP A 613 32.48 -27.27 -4.36
C ASP A 613 33.48 -26.29 -5.02
N VAL A 614 33.46 -25.03 -4.58
CA VAL A 614 34.35 -23.93 -4.99
C VAL A 614 35.38 -23.56 -3.93
N ALA A 615 35.26 -24.02 -2.67
CA ALA A 615 36.20 -23.76 -1.57
C ALA A 615 36.70 -25.02 -0.83
N PRO A 616 37.13 -26.09 -1.53
CA PRO A 616 37.41 -27.39 -0.91
C PRO A 616 38.56 -27.30 0.12
N ASN A 617 38.43 -28.06 1.21
CA ASN A 617 39.34 -28.14 2.37
C ASN A 617 39.35 -26.91 3.32
N SER A 618 38.38 -25.99 3.21
CA SER A 618 38.26 -24.82 4.10
C SER A 618 37.77 -25.15 5.53
N GLY A 619 37.09 -26.28 5.72
CA GLY A 619 36.35 -26.56 6.95
C GLY A 619 34.93 -26.00 6.82
N GLN A 620 34.47 -25.26 7.82
CA GLN A 620 33.21 -24.51 7.74
C GLN A 620 33.37 -23.15 6.98
N SER A 621 32.30 -22.37 6.79
CA SER A 621 32.24 -21.01 6.15
C SER A 621 31.04 -20.15 6.70
N ILE A 622 30.97 -18.81 6.94
CA ILE A 622 29.70 -18.04 7.28
C ILE A 622 29.02 -17.05 6.22
N TYR A 623 27.67 -16.99 6.11
CA TYR A 623 26.87 -16.68 4.86
C TYR A 623 25.43 -16.14 4.99
N THR A 624 25.00 -15.27 4.04
CA THR A 624 24.28 -13.98 4.29
C THR A 624 23.07 -13.21 3.52
N SER A 625 22.33 -13.05 2.32
CA SER A 625 21.91 -13.32 0.82
C SER A 625 21.03 -14.44 0.12
N ILE A 626 20.47 -14.16 -1.12
CA ILE A 626 19.95 -15.00 -2.30
C ILE A 626 18.79 -14.61 -3.34
N ALA A 627 18.84 -14.83 -4.68
CA ALA A 627 18.47 -13.79 -5.66
C ALA A 627 18.01 -14.17 -7.17
N VAL A 628 17.00 -13.65 -7.95
CA VAL A 628 16.92 -13.79 -9.50
C VAL A 628 17.07 -12.49 -10.29
N ALA A 629 18.25 -12.23 -10.85
CA ALA A 629 18.36 -11.41 -12.06
C ALA A 629 18.59 -12.33 -13.25
N GLY A 630 17.62 -12.36 -14.15
CA GLY A 630 17.53 -13.40 -15.17
C GLY A 630 17.59 -14.79 -14.54
N ASN A 631 18.48 -15.63 -15.06
CA ASN A 631 18.52 -17.07 -14.76
C ASN A 631 19.77 -17.46 -13.93
N TYR A 632 20.22 -16.60 -13.00
CA TYR A 632 21.57 -16.67 -12.44
C TYR A 632 21.70 -16.60 -10.92
N VAL A 633 22.90 -17.01 -10.46
CA VAL A 633 23.19 -17.42 -9.09
C VAL A 633 24.49 -16.80 -8.52
N TYR A 634 24.64 -15.48 -8.31
CA TYR A 634 25.89 -14.81 -7.82
C TYR A 634 26.13 -14.87 -6.30
N TYR A 635 27.27 -15.37 -5.80
CA TYR A 635 27.42 -15.77 -4.40
C TYR A 635 28.81 -15.77 -3.76
N ILE A 636 28.98 -15.06 -2.67
CA ILE A 636 30.22 -14.78 -1.95
C ILE A 636 30.64 -15.95 -1.00
N SER A 637 31.47 -16.97 -1.32
CA SER A 637 31.80 -18.15 -0.43
C SER A 637 33.02 -18.22 0.53
N ILE A 638 32.86 -18.24 1.87
CA ILE A 638 34.03 -18.18 2.79
C ILE A 638 34.95 -19.38 2.55
N ALA A 639 36.16 -19.08 2.08
CA ALA A 639 37.24 -20.05 2.14
C ALA A 639 38.17 -19.71 3.30
N TYR A 640 38.14 -20.46 4.42
CA TYR A 640 39.11 -20.36 5.54
C TYR A 640 40.53 -20.87 5.18
N THR A 641 40.91 -20.91 3.90
CA THR A 641 42.22 -21.41 3.44
C THR A 641 43.31 -20.33 3.53
N ASN A 642 44.12 -20.42 4.59
CA ASN A 642 45.16 -19.45 4.99
C ASN A 642 44.58 -18.07 5.37
N GLY A 643 43.52 -18.09 6.19
CA GLY A 643 42.70 -16.91 6.53
C GLY A 643 41.37 -16.92 5.77
N PRO A 644 40.35 -16.14 6.21
CA PRO A 644 39.07 -16.05 5.49
C PRO A 644 39.22 -15.33 4.16
N LYS A 645 38.68 -15.89 3.06
CA LYS A 645 38.88 -15.41 1.69
C LYS A 645 37.61 -15.17 0.90
N ILE A 646 37.64 -14.08 0.14
CA ILE A 646 36.49 -13.18 0.09
C ILE A 646 35.67 -13.27 -1.25
N ILE A 647 35.19 -14.46 -1.70
CA ILE A 647 34.79 -14.76 -3.13
C ILE A 647 33.29 -14.75 -3.58
N LEU A 648 32.76 -13.72 -4.26
CA LEU A 648 31.50 -13.73 -5.07
C LEU A 648 31.54 -14.77 -6.23
N VAL A 649 30.46 -15.50 -6.56
CA VAL A 649 30.41 -16.72 -7.44
C VAL A 649 29.08 -16.88 -8.19
N LYS A 650 29.02 -16.83 -9.51
CA LYS A 650 27.81 -17.10 -10.32
C LYS A 650 27.50 -18.59 -10.37
N SER A 651 26.25 -18.96 -10.61
CA SER A 651 25.83 -20.25 -11.17
C SER A 651 24.61 -20.05 -12.06
N ASP A 652 24.34 -21.01 -12.94
CA ASP A 652 23.15 -21.18 -13.78
C ASP A 652 22.24 -22.32 -13.27
N GLY A 653 22.65 -22.99 -12.20
CA GLY A 653 22.07 -24.27 -11.79
C GLY A 653 22.68 -25.50 -12.47
N THR A 654 23.95 -25.43 -12.90
CA THR A 654 24.78 -26.59 -13.29
C THR A 654 26.20 -26.54 -12.70
N ALA A 655 26.87 -27.72 -12.65
CA ALA A 655 28.29 -27.87 -12.28
C ALA A 655 29.22 -26.97 -13.10
N ALA A 656 28.93 -26.85 -14.40
CA ALA A 656 29.76 -26.11 -15.34
C ALA A 656 29.60 -24.60 -15.18
N GLY A 657 28.37 -24.10 -15.05
CA GLY A 657 28.09 -22.66 -14.95
C GLY A 657 28.38 -22.04 -13.59
N THR A 658 28.87 -22.82 -12.61
CA THR A 658 29.19 -22.33 -11.26
C THR A 658 30.63 -21.81 -11.17
N THR A 659 30.83 -20.50 -11.01
CA THR A 659 32.12 -19.80 -11.23
C THR A 659 32.31 -18.56 -10.35
N VAL A 660 33.46 -18.41 -9.68
CA VAL A 660 33.82 -17.18 -8.94
C VAL A 660 33.70 -15.96 -9.89
N VAL A 661 32.95 -14.94 -9.50
CA VAL A 661 32.84 -13.62 -10.15
C VAL A 661 33.94 -12.67 -9.64
N ARG A 662 34.18 -12.61 -8.32
CA ARG A 662 35.07 -11.60 -7.73
C ARG A 662 35.60 -11.99 -6.35
N ASN A 663 36.87 -11.67 -6.06
CA ASN A 663 37.33 -11.51 -4.68
C ASN A 663 37.03 -10.07 -4.22
N ILE A 664 36.21 -9.98 -3.19
CA ILE A 664 35.96 -8.86 -2.29
C ILE A 664 37.17 -8.72 -1.35
N LYS A 665 37.30 -7.61 -0.61
CA LYS A 665 38.52 -7.26 0.14
C LYS A 665 38.49 -7.62 1.63
N GLU A 666 37.48 -7.13 2.34
CA GLU A 666 37.43 -7.11 3.81
C GLU A 666 36.56 -8.22 4.37
N HIS A 667 36.64 -8.51 5.68
CA HIS A 667 35.81 -9.52 6.37
C HIS A 667 34.31 -9.22 6.40
N LEU A 668 33.91 -8.30 5.54
CA LEU A 668 32.83 -7.37 5.58
C LEU A 668 32.29 -7.24 4.13
N THR A 669 31.05 -7.62 3.80
CA THR A 669 30.40 -7.38 2.47
C THR A 669 28.86 -7.33 2.56
N SER A 670 28.11 -7.42 1.44
CA SER A 670 26.95 -6.55 1.16
C SER A 670 25.60 -7.10 0.83
N ARG A 671 24.66 -6.18 1.08
CA ARG A 671 23.33 -6.12 0.54
C ARG A 671 23.28 -6.25 -0.96
N LEU A 672 23.27 -7.45 -1.52
CA LEU A 672 23.32 -7.67 -2.97
C LEU A 672 22.02 -7.32 -3.72
N THR A 673 21.48 -6.08 -3.58
CA THR A 673 20.20 -5.60 -4.18
C THR A 673 20.11 -6.03 -5.59
N ALA A 674 19.02 -6.61 -6.06
CA ALA A 674 18.72 -6.40 -7.45
C ALA A 674 17.55 -5.53 -7.74
N VAL A 675 17.79 -4.89 -8.87
CA VAL A 675 16.90 -4.06 -9.62
C VAL A 675 17.09 -4.53 -11.06
N ASN A 676 15.98 -4.95 -11.67
CA ASN A 676 15.97 -5.47 -13.03
C ASN A 676 16.89 -6.71 -13.14
N ASN A 677 18.03 -6.60 -13.84
CA ASN A 677 19.00 -7.69 -14.01
C ASN A 677 20.38 -7.43 -13.35
N LEU A 678 20.53 -6.37 -12.56
CA LEU A 678 21.78 -6.01 -11.88
C LEU A 678 21.70 -6.31 -10.39
N VAL A 679 22.82 -6.70 -9.79
CA VAL A 679 23.01 -6.79 -8.34
C VAL A 679 23.89 -5.64 -7.83
N TYR A 680 23.51 -4.90 -6.79
CA TYR A 680 24.23 -3.77 -6.17
C TYR A 680 24.66 -4.18 -4.77
N PHE A 681 25.84 -3.81 -4.28
CA PHE A 681 26.44 -4.35 -3.07
C PHE A 681 27.60 -3.44 -2.59
N ILE A 682 27.61 -2.84 -1.39
CA ILE A 682 28.73 -1.98 -0.92
C ILE A 682 29.91 -2.80 -0.37
N GLU A 683 31.16 -2.34 -0.46
CA GLU A 683 32.29 -2.94 0.26
C GLU A 683 32.92 -1.94 1.24
N PHE A 684 33.23 -2.40 2.45
CA PHE A 684 33.89 -1.60 3.46
C PHE A 684 35.33 -1.42 3.02
N ASN A 685 35.80 -0.19 3.11
CA ASN A 685 37.16 0.17 2.82
C ASN A 685 37.65 1.14 3.89
N GLY A 686 38.35 0.59 4.89
CA GLY A 686 39.03 1.37 5.94
C GLY A 686 40.17 2.27 5.45
N SER A 687 40.41 2.29 4.13
CA SER A 687 41.35 3.17 3.42
C SER A 687 40.68 3.95 2.28
N ALA A 688 39.36 4.19 2.35
CA ALA A 688 38.60 4.91 1.33
C ALA A 688 38.99 6.40 1.23
N PHE A 689 39.37 7.03 2.34
CA PHE A 689 39.82 8.42 2.40
C PHE A 689 41.07 8.54 3.27
N ASP A 690 41.92 9.55 3.01
CA ASP A 690 43.19 9.75 3.73
C ASP A 690 43.00 9.94 5.25
N ASP A 691 41.88 10.54 5.66
CA ASP A 691 41.54 10.84 7.06
C ASP A 691 40.45 9.92 7.65
N TYR A 692 39.76 9.11 6.82
CA TYR A 692 38.48 8.46 7.20
C TYR A 692 38.22 7.09 6.57
N PRO A 693 37.62 6.12 7.30
CA PRO A 693 37.01 4.93 6.72
C PRO A 693 35.87 5.29 5.74
N GLY A 694 35.49 4.33 4.90
CA GLY A 694 34.38 4.50 3.98
C GLY A 694 33.84 3.22 3.37
N GLU A 695 32.90 3.45 2.45
CA GLU A 695 31.90 2.51 1.96
C GLU A 695 31.87 2.60 0.43
N GLU A 696 32.15 1.52 -0.30
CA GLU A 696 32.24 1.47 -1.77
C GLU A 696 30.99 0.82 -2.40
N LEU A 697 30.01 1.55 -2.95
CA LEU A 697 28.83 0.94 -3.60
C LEU A 697 29.19 0.26 -4.93
N TRP A 698 29.28 -1.07 -4.98
CA TRP A 698 29.46 -1.83 -6.21
C TRP A 698 28.14 -2.22 -6.86
N ARG A 699 28.21 -2.64 -8.13
CA ARG A 699 27.19 -3.49 -8.77
C ARG A 699 27.82 -4.56 -9.67
N THR A 700 27.04 -5.57 -10.06
CA THR A 700 27.44 -6.73 -10.87
C THR A 700 26.30 -7.28 -11.72
N ASP A 701 26.60 -7.73 -12.94
CA ASP A 701 25.77 -8.63 -13.76
C ASP A 701 26.32 -10.09 -13.76
N GLY A 702 27.25 -10.36 -12.84
CA GLY A 702 27.98 -11.61 -12.77
C GLY A 702 28.92 -11.84 -13.95
N THR A 703 29.46 -10.77 -14.54
CA THR A 703 30.67 -10.78 -15.38
C THR A 703 31.73 -9.90 -14.72
N GLU A 704 33.02 -10.12 -15.02
CA GLU A 704 34.11 -9.28 -14.52
C GLU A 704 33.94 -7.82 -14.96
N GLN A 705 33.67 -7.58 -16.24
CA GLN A 705 33.49 -6.22 -16.80
C GLN A 705 32.25 -5.50 -16.26
N GLY A 706 31.18 -6.24 -15.96
CA GLY A 706 29.96 -5.69 -15.37
C GLY A 706 29.99 -5.55 -13.85
N THR A 707 31.08 -5.95 -13.19
CA THR A 707 31.29 -5.85 -11.74
C THR A 707 32.17 -4.64 -11.39
N PHE A 708 31.55 -3.50 -11.06
CA PHE A 708 32.28 -2.25 -10.82
C PHE A 708 31.65 -1.32 -9.79
N LEU A 709 32.45 -0.37 -9.30
CA LEU A 709 32.15 0.65 -8.30
C LEU A 709 31.29 1.78 -8.89
N LEU A 710 30.21 2.15 -8.20
CA LEU A 710 29.30 3.24 -8.53
C LEU A 710 29.65 4.53 -7.77
N THR A 711 29.93 4.47 -6.47
CA THR A 711 30.34 5.61 -5.64
C THR A 711 31.03 5.17 -4.35
N THR A 712 31.73 6.08 -3.67
CA THR A 712 32.37 5.87 -2.36
C THR A 712 31.87 6.91 -1.35
N MET A 713 31.45 6.46 -0.16
CA MET A 713 30.79 7.25 0.89
C MET A 713 31.57 7.14 2.21
N ARG A 714 31.38 8.05 3.16
CA ARG A 714 32.12 8.11 4.44
C ARG A 714 31.45 7.33 5.56
N THR A 715 32.26 6.79 6.48
CA THR A 715 31.78 6.09 7.67
C THR A 715 32.71 6.25 8.89
N TYR A 716 32.14 6.43 10.09
CA TYR A 716 32.83 6.57 11.38
C TYR A 716 33.11 5.24 12.09
N ASP A 717 32.42 4.16 11.73
CA ASP A 717 32.28 3.00 12.61
C ASP A 717 33.08 1.76 12.14
N TYR A 718 33.18 0.79 13.06
CA TYR A 718 33.40 -0.63 12.79
C TYR A 718 32.32 -1.53 13.50
N GLU A 719 31.22 -0.96 14.08
CA GLU A 719 30.22 -1.60 14.98
C GLU A 719 28.67 -1.52 14.67
N ASN A 720 28.06 -0.70 13.77
CA ASN A 720 26.59 -0.81 13.31
C ASN A 720 26.02 -0.55 11.78
N LEU A 721 26.37 -1.13 10.57
CA LEU A 721 26.01 -0.75 9.13
C LEU A 721 25.13 -1.65 8.23
N LEU A 722 24.82 -2.92 8.51
CA LEU A 722 23.84 -3.69 7.74
C LEU A 722 22.53 -3.09 8.11
N THR A 723 22.28 -1.92 7.50
CA THR A 723 22.13 -0.62 8.14
C THR A 723 22.29 0.71 7.21
N HIS A 724 22.86 0.77 5.99
CA HIS A 724 22.79 1.88 4.96
C HIS A 724 21.46 2.13 4.12
N ASN A 725 20.24 2.04 4.66
CA ASN A 725 18.95 2.43 4.02
C ASN A 725 18.67 2.34 2.45
N MET A 726 19.13 1.28 1.76
CA MET A 726 18.95 0.91 0.31
C MET A 726 17.49 0.64 -0.18
N THR A 727 17.08 0.91 -1.44
CA THR A 727 15.65 1.10 -1.82
C THR A 727 15.30 1.13 -3.34
N ALA A 728 15.17 0.02 -4.07
CA ALA A 728 14.70 -0.03 -5.48
C ALA A 728 13.20 0.24 -5.76
N VAL A 729 12.79 1.41 -6.29
CA VAL A 729 11.41 1.71 -6.77
C VAL A 729 11.39 1.71 -8.28
N ASN A 730 10.42 1.06 -8.94
CA ASN A 730 10.15 1.28 -10.37
C ASN A 730 11.42 1.22 -11.26
N GLY A 731 12.35 0.31 -10.95
CA GLY A 731 13.64 0.15 -11.63
C GLY A 731 14.81 1.03 -11.14
N ILE A 732 14.61 1.93 -10.16
CA ILE A 732 15.61 2.87 -9.61
C ILE A 732 16.01 2.48 -8.19
N PHE A 733 17.29 2.20 -7.97
CA PHE A 733 17.92 1.85 -6.70
C PHE A 733 18.20 3.07 -5.80
N TYR A 734 17.35 3.36 -4.82
CA TYR A 734 17.63 4.35 -3.76
C TYR A 734 18.56 3.79 -2.67
N PHE A 735 19.12 4.64 -1.80
CA PHE A 735 19.82 4.25 -0.57
C PHE A 735 20.04 5.42 0.40
N VAL A 736 20.65 5.16 1.57
CA VAL A 736 21.09 6.20 2.53
C VAL A 736 22.39 5.71 3.19
N PRO A 737 23.56 6.27 2.86
CA PRO A 737 24.84 5.90 3.48
C PRO A 737 24.84 6.13 5.00
N HIS A 738 25.87 5.70 5.75
CA HIS A 738 25.93 5.94 7.20
C HIS A 738 25.73 7.42 7.53
N GLU A 739 26.67 8.26 7.09
CA GLU A 739 26.71 9.68 7.49
C GLU A 739 26.11 10.65 6.48
N GLU A 740 25.71 10.16 5.31
CA GLU A 740 25.03 11.04 4.37
C GLU A 740 23.56 11.12 4.72
N GLU A 741 23.21 12.25 5.34
CA GLU A 741 21.90 12.76 5.75
C GLU A 741 20.93 12.99 4.56
N GLN A 742 21.03 12.14 3.53
CA GLN A 742 20.56 12.35 2.18
C GLN A 742 19.93 11.07 1.64
N LEU A 743 18.77 11.19 1.01
CA LEU A 743 18.21 10.07 0.24
C LEU A 743 19.00 9.98 -1.06
N TRP A 744 19.74 8.91 -1.29
CA TRP A 744 20.42 8.65 -2.55
C TRP A 744 19.54 7.84 -3.53
N LYS A 745 19.89 7.90 -4.81
CA LYS A 745 19.37 7.06 -5.90
C LYS A 745 20.45 6.65 -6.89
N SER A 746 20.20 5.59 -7.65
CA SER A 746 21.02 5.03 -8.72
C SER A 746 20.13 4.28 -9.72
N ASP A 747 20.57 4.20 -10.97
CA ASP A 747 19.99 3.37 -12.03
C ASP A 747 20.91 2.21 -12.46
N GLY A 748 22.08 2.06 -11.80
CA GLY A 748 23.13 1.11 -12.16
C GLY A 748 24.27 1.71 -13.00
N THR A 749 24.24 3.03 -13.22
CA THR A 749 25.32 3.85 -13.78
C THR A 749 25.94 4.78 -12.72
N VAL A 750 27.16 5.26 -12.97
CA VAL A 750 27.82 6.24 -12.08
C VAL A 750 27.07 7.59 -12.13
N GLU A 751 26.69 8.07 -13.31
CA GLU A 751 26.00 9.37 -13.48
C GLU A 751 24.58 9.39 -12.87
N GLY A 752 23.87 8.27 -12.93
CA GLY A 752 22.57 8.09 -12.28
C GLY A 752 22.66 7.92 -10.76
N THR A 753 23.86 7.68 -10.21
CA THR A 753 24.10 7.52 -8.77
C THR A 753 24.31 8.88 -8.11
N GLN A 754 23.28 9.43 -7.46
CA GLN A 754 23.25 10.82 -6.96
C GLN A 754 22.27 11.01 -5.78
N PRO A 755 22.48 12.01 -4.92
CA PRO A 755 21.52 12.37 -3.87
C PRO A 755 20.26 13.03 -4.44
N VAL A 756 19.13 12.79 -3.78
CA VAL A 756 17.79 13.29 -4.09
C VAL A 756 17.44 14.51 -3.24
N ARG A 757 17.74 14.45 -1.93
CA ARG A 757 17.52 15.54 -0.95
C ARG A 757 18.27 15.27 0.35
N THR A 758 18.97 16.29 0.87
CA THR A 758 19.47 16.39 2.25
C THR A 758 18.35 16.75 3.22
N ILE A 759 18.32 16.16 4.42
CA ILE A 759 17.26 16.35 5.40
C ILE A 759 17.61 17.37 6.49
N GLY A 760 18.71 17.14 7.21
CA GLY A 760 19.11 17.87 8.42
C GLY A 760 20.26 17.14 9.11
N SER A 761 20.90 17.72 10.13
CA SER A 761 22.11 17.14 10.71
C SER A 761 21.87 16.02 11.73
N MET A 762 22.77 15.03 11.78
CA MET A 762 22.78 14.00 12.82
C MET A 762 23.05 14.57 14.22
N GLU A 763 23.76 15.70 14.34
CA GLU A 763 23.89 16.44 15.61
C GLU A 763 22.52 16.87 16.17
N ASN A 764 21.51 17.04 15.31
CA ASN A 764 20.12 17.33 15.67
C ASN A 764 19.22 16.07 15.67
N GLY A 765 19.77 14.87 15.43
CA GLY A 765 19.00 13.61 15.42
C GLY A 765 18.26 13.31 14.11
N ALA A 766 18.61 13.99 13.01
CA ALA A 766 18.06 13.68 11.70
C ALA A 766 18.41 12.25 11.26
N SER A 767 17.49 11.59 10.56
CA SER A 767 17.70 10.24 10.03
C SER A 767 16.70 9.96 8.91
N ILE A 768 17.16 9.57 7.72
CA ILE A 768 16.26 8.98 6.73
C ILE A 768 16.05 7.55 7.08
N ARG A 769 14.77 7.24 7.07
CA ARG A 769 14.22 6.01 7.50
C ARG A 769 12.97 5.79 6.59
N HIS A 770 12.29 4.66 6.65
CA HIS A 770 10.88 4.52 6.25
C HIS A 770 10.36 4.60 4.78
N THR A 771 11.19 4.49 3.74
CA THR A 771 10.98 4.50 2.24
C THR A 771 10.19 3.39 1.46
N ALA A 772 9.10 3.63 0.69
CA ALA A 772 8.64 2.69 -0.40
C ALA A 772 7.68 3.24 -1.43
N GLY A 773 7.81 2.67 -2.63
CA GLY A 773 6.91 2.82 -3.77
C GLY A 773 5.46 2.44 -3.50
N ILE A 774 4.57 3.41 -3.71
CA ILE A 774 3.19 3.21 -4.15
C ILE A 774 3.00 3.93 -5.48
N GLY A 775 2.63 3.18 -6.51
CA GLY A 775 2.93 3.56 -7.88
C GLY A 775 4.39 3.97 -8.03
N ASN A 776 4.62 5.22 -8.45
CA ASN A 776 5.95 5.79 -8.62
C ASN A 776 6.47 6.53 -7.36
N THR A 777 5.65 6.66 -6.31
CA THR A 777 5.97 7.50 -5.15
C THR A 777 6.64 6.69 -4.05
N LEU A 778 7.92 6.98 -3.80
CA LEU A 778 8.62 6.57 -2.61
C LEU A 778 8.13 7.36 -1.39
N TYR A 779 7.25 6.78 -0.62
CA TYR A 779 6.89 7.31 0.68
C TYR A 779 7.90 6.91 1.73
N PHE A 780 8.65 7.87 2.27
CA PHE A 780 9.63 7.67 3.33
C PHE A 780 9.27 8.48 4.57
N THR A 781 10.05 8.44 5.64
CA THR A 781 9.79 9.27 6.82
C THR A 781 11.11 9.61 7.49
N THR A 782 11.20 10.79 8.05
CA THR A 782 12.47 11.37 8.45
C THR A 782 12.27 12.49 9.47
N SER A 783 13.35 12.92 10.10
CA SER A 783 13.39 13.96 11.13
C SER A 783 14.27 15.05 10.59
N ASP A 784 13.78 16.27 10.68
CA ASP A 784 14.55 17.49 10.45
C ASP A 784 15.40 17.89 11.68
N GLY A 785 15.23 17.17 12.79
CA GLY A 785 15.83 17.45 14.10
C GLY A 785 15.02 18.41 14.98
N VAL A 786 13.78 18.74 14.60
CA VAL A 786 12.92 19.72 15.30
C VAL A 786 11.60 19.11 15.74
N ASN A 787 10.91 18.33 14.89
CA ASN A 787 9.53 17.88 15.13
C ASN A 787 9.39 16.42 15.59
N GLY A 788 10.51 15.72 15.81
CA GLY A 788 10.55 14.25 15.79
C GLY A 788 10.68 13.74 14.35
N LEU A 789 10.44 12.46 14.10
CA LEU A 789 10.27 12.02 12.71
C LEU A 789 8.79 12.12 12.26
N GLU A 790 8.60 12.65 11.05
CA GLU A 790 7.31 12.94 10.42
C GLU A 790 7.17 12.08 9.16
N LEU A 791 5.97 11.95 8.57
CA LEU A 791 5.77 11.16 7.34
C LEU A 791 6.03 11.96 6.05
N TRP A 792 6.86 11.44 5.14
CA TRP A 792 7.29 12.07 3.88
C TRP A 792 6.97 11.27 2.60
N LYS A 793 7.14 11.90 1.44
CA LYS A 793 7.04 11.29 0.10
C LYS A 793 7.94 11.93 -0.92
N THR A 794 8.40 11.15 -1.91
CA THR A 794 9.20 11.59 -3.07
C THR A 794 8.93 10.75 -4.31
N GLN A 795 9.23 11.26 -5.49
CA GLN A 795 9.27 10.52 -6.77
C GLN A 795 10.69 10.51 -7.37
N GLY A 796 11.72 10.85 -6.59
CA GLY A 796 13.13 10.80 -7.00
C GLY A 796 13.73 12.15 -7.42
N THR A 797 13.06 13.26 -7.10
CA THR A 797 13.61 14.63 -7.19
C THR A 797 13.36 15.41 -5.90
N SER A 798 14.16 16.45 -5.65
CA SER A 798 14.01 17.31 -4.47
C SER A 798 12.65 18.02 -4.40
N GLU A 799 12.09 18.45 -5.54
CA GLU A 799 10.78 19.13 -5.63
C GLU A 799 9.62 18.16 -5.43
N SER A 800 9.78 16.90 -5.85
CA SER A 800 8.82 15.84 -5.54
C SER A 800 8.86 15.42 -4.07
N THR A 801 9.88 15.85 -3.32
CA THR A 801 10.13 15.43 -1.94
C THR A 801 9.47 16.37 -0.93
N SER A 802 8.39 15.93 -0.28
CA SER A 802 7.63 16.71 0.70
C SER A 802 7.22 15.91 1.93
N LEU A 803 6.91 16.61 3.02
CA LEU A 803 6.04 16.10 4.07
C LEU A 803 4.72 15.61 3.43
N ALA A 804 4.16 14.55 4.00
CA ALA A 804 2.96 13.87 3.55
C ALA A 804 1.92 13.68 4.66
N TYR A 805 2.34 13.67 5.94
CA TYR A 805 1.48 13.88 7.11
C TYR A 805 2.28 14.23 8.38
N GLU A 806 1.75 15.10 9.23
CA GLU A 806 2.38 15.46 10.52
C GLU A 806 1.88 14.54 11.64
N MET A 807 2.69 13.54 12.00
CA MET A 807 2.28 12.42 12.84
C MET A 807 2.24 12.76 14.34
N THR A 808 2.74 13.94 14.72
CA THR A 808 3.48 14.33 15.94
C THR A 808 2.75 15.29 16.91
N PRO A 809 1.43 15.16 17.18
CA PRO A 809 0.65 16.18 17.88
C PRO A 809 1.08 16.46 19.33
N ASN A 810 1.70 15.48 20.00
CA ASN A 810 2.21 15.58 21.37
C ASN A 810 3.74 15.74 21.46
N GLY A 811 4.45 15.91 20.33
CA GLY A 811 5.92 16.02 20.30
C GLY A 811 6.67 14.71 20.59
N SER A 812 5.94 13.61 20.76
CA SER A 812 6.45 12.25 20.72
C SER A 812 5.44 11.38 20.00
N THR A 813 5.85 10.93 18.83
CA THR A 813 5.16 9.98 17.95
C THR A 813 6.24 9.11 17.43
N ILE A 814 6.08 7.79 17.49
CA ILE A 814 7.18 6.87 17.19
C ILE A 814 6.61 5.61 16.24
N PHE A 815 7.03 4.65 15.25
CA PHE A 815 8.12 4.06 14.19
C PHE A 815 7.66 2.62 13.72
N TYR A 816 6.38 2.16 13.75
CA TYR A 816 5.94 0.86 13.16
C TYR A 816 5.62 0.73 11.65
N GLU A 817 4.41 0.93 11.04
CA GLU A 817 4.02 0.43 9.68
C GLU A 817 3.69 1.28 8.39
N LEU A 818 4.00 0.87 7.13
CA LEU A 818 3.95 1.68 5.87
C LEU A 818 4.23 0.70 4.68
N ALA A 819 3.37 0.41 3.70
CA ALA A 819 3.77 -0.48 2.57
C ALA A 819 3.05 -0.50 1.19
N ALA A 820 2.31 -1.57 0.83
CA ALA A 820 1.52 -1.75 -0.41
C ALA A 820 0.48 -2.92 -0.38
N LEU A 821 -0.80 -2.55 -0.47
CA LEU A 821 -2.03 -3.33 -0.68
C LEU A 821 -2.92 -2.42 -1.52
N ASN A 822 -3.46 -2.93 -2.62
CA ASN A 822 -4.45 -2.25 -3.47
C ASN A 822 -4.10 -0.79 -3.86
N ASN A 823 -2.80 -0.45 -3.96
CA ASN A 823 -2.27 0.90 -4.21
C ASN A 823 -2.85 2.00 -3.28
N GLN A 824 -3.18 1.65 -2.04
CA GLN A 824 -3.74 2.55 -1.04
C GLN A 824 -2.64 3.28 -0.27
N LEU A 825 -2.83 3.64 1.01
CA LEU A 825 -1.84 4.17 1.95
C LEU A 825 -2.37 3.89 3.41
N LEU A 826 -1.67 3.18 4.33
CA LEU A 826 -2.15 2.32 5.45
C LEU A 826 -1.04 1.96 6.56
N ILE A 827 -0.59 2.87 7.46
CA ILE A 827 0.69 3.06 8.24
C ILE A 827 0.98 2.32 9.59
N SER A 828 1.91 2.84 10.44
CA SER A 828 1.74 3.24 11.84
C SER A 828 1.80 4.76 12.10
N ALA A 829 1.02 5.29 13.03
CA ALA A 829 1.67 5.94 14.15
C ALA A 829 1.04 5.70 15.49
N ASP A 830 1.92 5.60 16.49
CA ASP A 830 1.53 5.98 17.82
C ASP A 830 1.78 7.47 17.84
N ASN A 831 0.71 8.20 18.06
CA ASN A 831 0.71 9.66 18.02
C ASN A 831 0.89 10.28 19.43
N GLY A 832 1.08 9.44 20.44
CA GLY A 832 1.38 9.82 21.82
C GLY A 832 0.16 10.32 22.62
N MET A 833 -1.06 10.24 22.09
CA MET A 833 -2.29 10.62 22.81
C MET A 833 -2.99 9.42 23.47
N TYR A 834 -2.59 8.22 23.07
CA TYR A 834 -3.61 7.30 22.60
C TYR A 834 -3.06 5.92 22.31
N GLY A 835 -1.96 5.83 21.57
CA GLY A 835 -1.60 4.61 20.87
C GLY A 835 -1.56 4.80 19.37
N ALA A 836 -1.70 3.75 18.56
CA ALA A 836 -2.66 2.68 18.87
C ALA A 836 -3.54 2.09 17.76
N GLU A 837 -3.24 2.11 16.45
CA GLU A 837 -4.20 2.67 15.47
C GLU A 837 -4.34 1.87 14.04
N LEU A 838 -5.34 1.89 13.05
CA LEU A 838 -5.54 1.60 11.55
C LEU A 838 -6.12 2.85 10.73
N PHE A 839 -5.31 3.83 10.32
CA PHE A 839 -5.62 5.27 10.08
C PHE A 839 -5.92 5.45 8.61
N LYS A 840 -6.27 4.37 7.92
CA LYS A 840 -6.19 4.22 6.46
C LYS A 840 -5.98 5.54 5.72
N TYR A 841 -4.74 5.85 5.38
CA TYR A 841 -4.43 7.12 4.74
C TYR A 841 -5.05 7.18 3.39
N GLN A 842 -5.50 8.37 3.14
CA GLN A 842 -5.92 8.79 1.84
C GLN A 842 -5.18 10.11 1.69
N ASP A 843 -4.42 10.27 0.59
CA ASP A 843 -4.04 11.60 0.14
C ASP A 843 -5.34 12.41 0.15
N ALA A 844 -5.41 13.42 1.03
CA ALA A 844 -6.63 13.82 1.75
C ALA A 844 -7.91 13.64 0.92
N ALA A 845 -8.81 12.76 1.41
CA ALA A 845 -9.82 12.10 0.58
C ALA A 845 -10.54 13.06 -0.37
N VAL A 846 -10.52 12.73 -1.67
CA VAL A 846 -11.00 13.60 -2.77
C VAL A 846 -12.48 13.90 -2.60
N GLN A 847 -12.77 14.99 -1.88
CA GLN A 847 -14.05 15.48 -1.37
C GLN A 847 -15.28 14.79 -1.99
N ALA A 848 -16.04 14.05 -1.20
CA ALA A 848 -17.37 13.61 -1.63
C ALA A 848 -18.21 14.85 -1.98
N ALA A 849 -18.80 14.86 -3.18
CA ALA A 849 -19.42 16.06 -3.73
C ALA A 849 -20.73 16.40 -3.01
N VAL A 850 -20.69 17.33 -2.06
CA VAL A 850 -21.86 17.78 -1.30
C VAL A 850 -22.78 18.58 -2.21
N ARG A 851 -24.08 18.36 -2.13
CA ARG A 851 -25.09 19.01 -2.97
C ARG A 851 -26.36 19.29 -2.19
N ILE A 852 -26.71 20.56 -2.02
CA ILE A 852 -27.83 21.00 -1.19
C ILE A 852 -28.83 21.75 -2.08
N ASN A 853 -30.10 21.33 -2.07
CA ASN A 853 -31.20 22.09 -2.66
C ASN A 853 -31.64 23.18 -1.66
N ALA A 854 -31.25 24.43 -1.89
CA ALA A 854 -31.35 25.49 -0.90
C ALA A 854 -32.76 26.10 -0.86
N GLY A 855 -33.53 25.75 0.16
CA GLY A 855 -34.94 26.05 0.33
C GLY A 855 -35.87 24.92 -0.10
N GLY A 856 -35.36 23.81 -0.63
CA GLY A 856 -36.15 22.73 -1.23
C GLY A 856 -35.93 21.34 -0.63
N GLN A 857 -36.69 20.38 -1.16
CA GLN A 857 -36.57 18.95 -0.83
C GLN A 857 -35.44 18.26 -1.61
N ALA A 858 -35.13 17.01 -1.27
CA ALA A 858 -34.14 16.22 -2.02
C ALA A 858 -34.55 16.09 -3.51
N TYR A 859 -33.58 16.25 -4.41
CA TYR A 859 -33.82 16.39 -5.85
C TYR A 859 -32.80 15.62 -6.69
N ALA A 860 -33.30 14.73 -7.56
CA ALA A 860 -32.51 14.06 -8.56
C ALA A 860 -32.45 14.91 -9.84
N ALA A 861 -31.31 15.52 -10.11
CA ALA A 861 -31.08 16.34 -11.30
C ALA A 861 -30.81 15.49 -12.54
N SER A 862 -31.04 16.08 -13.73
CA SER A 862 -31.05 15.45 -15.05
C SER A 862 -29.73 14.84 -15.55
N SER A 863 -28.68 14.84 -14.72
CA SER A 863 -27.33 14.32 -15.03
C SER A 863 -26.79 13.45 -13.87
N SER A 864 -27.63 12.58 -13.30
CA SER A 864 -27.32 11.71 -12.15
C SER A 864 -26.89 12.41 -10.85
N ARG A 865 -26.86 13.74 -10.81
CA ARG A 865 -26.53 14.55 -9.62
C ARG A 865 -27.67 14.50 -8.62
N GLN A 866 -27.45 13.83 -7.49
CA GLN A 866 -28.37 13.88 -6.35
C GLN A 866 -28.07 15.12 -5.50
N PHE A 867 -29.10 15.91 -5.21
CA PHE A 867 -29.10 16.99 -4.22
C PHE A 867 -29.87 16.52 -2.99
N THR A 868 -29.32 16.71 -1.79
CA THR A 868 -30.06 16.50 -0.54
C THR A 868 -31.12 17.59 -0.37
N ALA A 869 -32.10 17.32 0.49
CA ALA A 869 -32.93 18.38 1.04
C ALA A 869 -32.06 19.42 1.76
N ASP A 870 -32.61 20.61 1.97
CA ASP A 870 -31.88 21.71 2.58
C ASP A 870 -31.39 21.41 4.01
N ALA A 871 -30.13 21.74 4.27
CA ALA A 871 -29.43 21.41 5.51
C ALA A 871 -28.29 22.41 5.77
N TYR A 872 -27.77 22.42 7.01
CA TYR A 872 -26.58 23.18 7.42
C TYR A 872 -26.69 24.72 7.34
N TYR A 873 -27.88 25.28 7.15
CA TYR A 873 -28.08 26.74 7.18
C TYR A 873 -28.28 27.29 8.60
N ASP A 874 -27.88 28.53 8.82
CA ASP A 874 -28.19 29.30 10.03
C ASP A 874 -28.70 30.72 9.69
N GLY A 875 -29.47 31.31 10.61
CA GLY A 875 -30.05 32.66 10.50
C GLY A 875 -31.53 32.69 10.08
N THR A 876 -32.20 33.79 10.43
CA THR A 876 -33.64 34.01 10.21
C THR A 876 -33.96 34.10 8.72
N THR A 877 -34.51 33.00 8.19
CA THR A 877 -34.74 32.79 6.75
C THR A 877 -36.18 32.38 6.44
N ARG A 878 -36.56 32.52 5.17
CA ARG A 878 -37.79 31.99 4.57
C ARG A 878 -37.48 31.43 3.19
N ILE A 879 -38.38 30.60 2.65
CA ILE A 879 -38.27 30.11 1.28
C ILE A 879 -39.01 31.08 0.34
N SER A 880 -38.45 31.30 -0.85
CA SER A 880 -39.06 32.03 -1.95
C SER A 880 -39.35 31.03 -3.08
N HIS A 881 -40.59 31.01 -3.58
CA HIS A 881 -41.02 30.07 -4.62
C HIS A 881 -41.47 30.81 -5.89
N ALA A 882 -41.12 30.29 -7.06
CA ALA A 882 -41.59 30.78 -8.35
C ALA A 882 -43.01 30.24 -8.63
N ALA A 883 -44.01 31.12 -8.73
CA ALA A 883 -45.41 30.72 -8.82
C ALA A 883 -45.81 30.03 -10.14
N SER A 884 -45.11 30.33 -11.24
CA SER A 884 -45.29 29.69 -12.56
C SER A 884 -44.15 30.07 -13.52
N GLY A 885 -44.02 29.32 -14.61
CA GLY A 885 -43.02 29.54 -15.66
C GLY A 885 -41.77 28.68 -15.52
N ASP A 886 -40.97 28.63 -16.58
CA ASP A 886 -39.76 27.83 -16.68
C ASP A 886 -38.51 28.65 -16.38
N ILE A 887 -37.46 27.98 -15.87
CA ILE A 887 -36.17 28.59 -15.60
C ILE A 887 -35.25 28.30 -16.79
N LEU A 888 -35.04 29.32 -17.62
CA LEU A 888 -34.17 29.21 -18.79
C LEU A 888 -32.70 29.05 -18.37
N ASN A 889 -31.83 28.61 -19.29
CA ASN A 889 -30.42 28.27 -19.04
C ASN A 889 -30.17 27.05 -18.13
N THR A 890 -31.17 26.21 -17.85
CA THR A 890 -30.98 24.92 -17.15
C THR A 890 -31.85 23.82 -17.76
N THR A 891 -31.58 22.57 -17.37
CA THR A 891 -32.47 21.41 -17.55
C THR A 891 -33.06 20.92 -16.22
N ASP A 892 -32.68 21.53 -15.11
CA ASP A 892 -33.01 21.17 -13.73
C ASP A 892 -33.99 22.20 -13.12
N ASP A 893 -35.03 22.58 -13.86
CA ASP A 893 -35.98 23.65 -13.55
C ASP A 893 -36.39 23.76 -12.08
N GLN A 894 -36.73 22.64 -11.44
CA GLN A 894 -37.25 22.61 -10.07
C GLN A 894 -36.19 23.04 -9.04
N LEU A 895 -34.91 22.76 -9.29
CA LEU A 895 -33.77 23.15 -8.45
C LEU A 895 -33.60 24.67 -8.34
N TYR A 896 -34.27 25.45 -9.22
CA TYR A 896 -34.21 26.92 -9.23
C TYR A 896 -35.54 27.58 -8.88
N LYS A 897 -36.63 26.80 -8.74
CA LYS A 897 -37.99 27.32 -8.46
C LYS A 897 -38.27 27.49 -6.96
N GLU A 898 -37.48 26.88 -6.08
CA GLU A 898 -37.47 27.11 -4.63
C GLU A 898 -36.09 27.66 -4.22
N GLN A 899 -36.05 28.67 -3.34
CA GLN A 899 -34.81 29.36 -2.97
C GLN A 899 -34.81 29.85 -1.51
N ARG A 900 -33.71 29.68 -0.77
CA ARG A 900 -33.55 30.24 0.58
C ARG A 900 -33.25 31.73 0.52
N LEU A 901 -33.95 32.52 1.35
CA LEU A 901 -33.91 33.98 1.41
C LEU A 901 -33.90 34.47 2.87
N GLY A 902 -33.10 35.48 3.20
CA GLY A 902 -33.10 36.16 4.51
C GLY A 902 -32.26 37.44 4.51
N GLN A 903 -32.38 38.32 5.51
CA GLN A 903 -31.60 39.57 5.54
C GLN A 903 -30.09 39.31 5.64
N ALA A 904 -29.71 38.34 6.47
CA ALA A 904 -28.41 37.69 6.46
C ALA A 904 -28.62 36.24 6.92
N PHE A 905 -27.89 35.31 6.31
CA PHE A 905 -27.90 33.89 6.66
C PHE A 905 -26.59 33.24 6.22
N SER A 906 -26.29 32.06 6.73
CA SER A 906 -25.09 31.31 6.40
C SER A 906 -25.40 29.85 6.08
N TYR A 907 -24.41 29.16 5.51
CA TYR A 907 -24.30 27.71 5.48
C TYR A 907 -22.97 27.32 6.14
N GLN A 908 -23.02 26.28 6.96
CA GLN A 908 -21.91 25.74 7.74
C GLN A 908 -21.76 24.25 7.43
N ILE A 909 -21.21 23.95 6.25
CA ILE A 909 -21.28 22.61 5.65
C ILE A 909 -20.12 21.75 6.19
N PRO A 910 -20.39 20.73 7.04
CA PRO A 910 -19.37 19.97 7.73
C PRO A 910 -18.73 18.91 6.81
N GLY A 911 -17.54 18.45 7.18
CA GLY A 911 -16.80 17.43 6.43
C GLY A 911 -16.19 17.96 5.12
N VAL A 912 -15.99 19.27 5.00
CA VAL A 912 -15.34 19.90 3.83
C VAL A 912 -13.93 20.32 4.21
N ASN A 913 -12.91 19.85 3.48
CA ASN A 913 -11.51 20.14 3.80
C ASN A 913 -10.66 20.23 2.52
N GLY A 914 -9.60 21.04 2.57
CA GLY A 914 -8.70 21.27 1.44
C GLY A 914 -9.31 22.09 0.31
N THR A 915 -8.77 21.94 -0.91
CA THR A 915 -9.10 22.78 -2.07
C THR A 915 -10.32 22.25 -2.84
N VAL A 916 -11.45 22.94 -2.70
CA VAL A 916 -12.74 22.60 -3.30
C VAL A 916 -13.25 23.71 -4.22
N ASN A 917 -14.10 23.36 -5.18
CA ASN A 917 -14.88 24.30 -5.96
C ASN A 917 -16.30 24.39 -5.39
N VAL A 918 -16.67 25.57 -4.90
CA VAL A 918 -18.03 25.86 -4.45
C VAL A 918 -18.80 26.48 -5.62
N VAL A 919 -19.86 25.80 -6.05
CA VAL A 919 -20.80 26.27 -7.08
C VAL A 919 -22.05 26.80 -6.39
N LEU A 920 -22.34 28.08 -6.60
CA LEU A 920 -23.54 28.74 -6.08
C LEU A 920 -24.56 28.91 -7.21
N HIS A 921 -25.76 28.36 -7.04
CA HIS A 921 -26.82 28.34 -8.04
C HIS A 921 -27.86 29.41 -7.74
N PHE A 922 -28.15 30.25 -8.72
CA PHE A 922 -29.05 31.40 -8.60
C PHE A 922 -30.05 31.46 -9.76
N ALA A 923 -31.23 32.01 -9.51
CA ALA A 923 -32.11 32.57 -10.55
C ALA A 923 -32.94 33.70 -9.95
N GLU A 924 -33.09 34.85 -10.62
CA GLU A 924 -33.98 35.91 -10.12
C GLU A 924 -35.44 35.53 -10.45
N ILE A 925 -36.16 35.08 -9.43
CA ILE A 925 -37.54 34.58 -9.49
C ILE A 925 -38.58 35.56 -8.92
N TYR A 926 -38.21 36.82 -8.68
CA TYR A 926 -39.13 37.83 -8.13
C TYR A 926 -39.08 39.19 -8.85
N TRP A 927 -37.89 39.78 -9.03
CA TRP A 927 -37.71 41.08 -9.69
C TRP A 927 -37.58 40.94 -11.22
N GLY A 928 -38.38 41.68 -11.99
CA GLY A 928 -38.38 41.61 -13.46
C GLY A 928 -39.03 40.34 -14.05
N VAL A 929 -39.68 39.51 -13.24
CA VAL A 929 -40.45 38.34 -13.71
C VAL A 929 -41.69 38.81 -14.50
N PRO A 930 -42.03 38.21 -15.67
CA PRO A 930 -43.15 38.67 -16.51
C PRO A 930 -44.51 38.79 -15.80
N ALA A 931 -44.78 37.93 -14.81
CA ALA A 931 -46.01 37.99 -13.99
C ALA A 931 -46.08 39.22 -13.04
N ARG A 932 -45.00 40.01 -12.93
CA ARG A 932 -44.90 41.24 -12.11
C ARG A 932 -44.55 42.43 -12.99
N THR A 933 -45.45 42.74 -13.93
CA THR A 933 -45.31 43.72 -15.02
C THR A 933 -44.90 45.15 -14.62
N SER A 934 -44.98 45.52 -13.33
CA SER A 934 -44.59 46.83 -12.79
C SER A 934 -43.24 46.85 -12.06
N SER A 935 -42.52 45.73 -11.97
CA SER A 935 -41.31 45.57 -11.16
C SER A 935 -40.04 45.46 -12.02
N PRO A 936 -39.14 46.47 -12.04
CA PRO A 936 -37.85 46.36 -12.72
C PRO A 936 -37.01 45.20 -12.17
N GLY A 937 -36.17 44.59 -13.00
CA GLY A 937 -35.26 43.52 -12.59
C GLY A 937 -33.90 44.02 -12.09
N ALA A 938 -33.08 44.52 -13.03
CA ALA A 938 -31.71 44.94 -12.77
C ALA A 938 -31.58 45.91 -11.57
N GLY A 939 -30.58 45.67 -10.73
CA GLY A 939 -30.23 46.46 -9.56
C GLY A 939 -31.19 46.36 -8.37
N LYS A 940 -32.33 45.65 -8.47
CA LYS A 940 -33.31 45.52 -7.37
C LYS A 940 -32.94 44.50 -6.30
N ARG A 941 -32.13 43.49 -6.65
CA ARG A 941 -31.45 42.63 -5.69
C ARG A 941 -29.94 42.72 -5.91
N ARG A 942 -29.22 43.13 -4.86
CA ARG A 942 -27.77 43.31 -4.83
C ARG A 942 -27.25 42.96 -3.44
N PHE A 943 -26.62 41.80 -3.33
CA PHE A 943 -26.16 41.24 -2.06
C PHE A 943 -24.69 40.83 -2.12
N ASN A 944 -24.13 40.45 -0.97
CA ASN A 944 -22.74 40.00 -0.86
C ASN A 944 -22.69 38.51 -0.50
N VAL A 945 -21.64 37.84 -0.95
CA VAL A 945 -21.29 36.49 -0.49
C VAL A 945 -19.82 36.45 -0.08
N ASP A 946 -19.58 36.04 1.16
CA ASP A 946 -18.27 35.70 1.70
C ASP A 946 -18.17 34.16 1.82
N ILE A 947 -17.03 33.59 1.43
CA ILE A 947 -16.74 32.15 1.58
C ILE A 947 -15.36 32.03 2.23
N GLU A 948 -15.22 31.23 3.28
CA GLU A 948 -14.01 31.15 4.12
C GLU A 948 -13.57 32.54 4.62
N GLY A 949 -14.53 33.30 5.15
CA GLY A 949 -14.34 34.69 5.60
C GLY A 949 -13.94 35.69 4.50
N SER A 950 -13.88 35.26 3.24
CA SER A 950 -13.31 36.01 2.11
C SER A 950 -14.38 36.39 1.10
N ARG A 951 -14.54 37.69 0.85
CA ARG A 951 -15.51 38.28 -0.08
C ARG A 951 -15.33 37.75 -1.50
N LYS A 952 -16.28 36.95 -1.99
CA LYS A 952 -16.29 36.40 -3.36
C LYS A 952 -17.22 37.17 -4.28
N LEU A 953 -18.37 37.62 -3.77
CA LEU A 953 -19.37 38.41 -4.51
C LEU A 953 -19.70 39.69 -3.75
N THR A 954 -19.67 40.84 -4.44
CA THR A 954 -19.97 42.16 -3.86
C THR A 954 -21.08 42.85 -4.62
N ASN A 955 -22.18 43.21 -3.95
CA ASN A 955 -23.38 43.82 -4.54
C ASN A 955 -23.90 43.09 -5.80
N TYR A 956 -23.79 41.75 -5.81
CA TYR A 956 -24.08 40.87 -6.93
C TYR A 956 -25.56 40.88 -7.29
N ASP A 957 -25.83 41.08 -8.58
CA ASP A 957 -27.15 41.19 -9.19
C ASP A 957 -27.39 39.97 -10.10
N ILE A 958 -28.25 39.06 -9.66
CA ILE A 958 -28.57 37.83 -10.38
C ILE A 958 -29.26 38.14 -11.71
N PHE A 959 -30.14 39.16 -11.78
CA PHE A 959 -30.84 39.52 -13.01
C PHE A 959 -29.82 39.96 -14.08
N THR A 960 -28.86 40.79 -13.70
CA THR A 960 -27.79 41.24 -14.61
C THR A 960 -26.83 40.10 -14.97
N ALA A 961 -26.43 39.25 -14.03
CA ALA A 961 -25.50 38.14 -14.27
C ALA A 961 -26.11 36.97 -15.08
N ALA A 962 -27.42 36.73 -14.96
CA ALA A 962 -28.15 35.69 -15.69
C ALA A 962 -28.67 36.15 -17.07
N GLY A 963 -28.64 37.46 -17.36
CA GLY A 963 -29.22 38.04 -18.58
C GLY A 963 -30.75 38.21 -18.53
N GLY A 964 -31.33 38.29 -17.33
CA GLY A 964 -32.75 38.51 -17.09
C GLY A 964 -33.31 37.69 -15.92
N ALA A 965 -34.59 37.89 -15.62
CA ALA A 965 -35.34 37.06 -14.68
C ALA A 965 -35.64 35.67 -15.27
N MET A 966 -36.04 34.72 -14.41
CA MET A 966 -36.37 33.34 -14.77
C MET A 966 -35.26 32.65 -15.61
N ARG A 967 -34.00 32.90 -15.22
CA ARG A 967 -32.80 32.35 -15.84
C ARG A 967 -31.86 31.83 -14.75
N ALA A 968 -31.41 30.60 -14.91
CA ALA A 968 -30.37 29.99 -14.10
C ALA A 968 -29.01 30.66 -14.37
N ARG A 969 -28.24 30.81 -13.29
CA ARG A 969 -26.86 31.29 -13.29
C ARG A 969 -26.09 30.57 -12.18
N THR A 970 -24.91 30.05 -12.52
CA THR A 970 -23.97 29.51 -11.54
C THR A 970 -22.74 30.41 -11.43
N GLU A 971 -22.24 30.60 -10.22
CA GLU A 971 -20.91 31.15 -9.96
C GLU A 971 -20.06 30.08 -9.28
N THR A 972 -18.77 29.98 -9.62
CA THR A 972 -17.88 28.94 -9.10
C THR A 972 -16.62 29.54 -8.49
N PHE A 973 -16.36 29.21 -7.23
CA PHE A 973 -15.22 29.70 -6.47
C PHE A 973 -14.36 28.54 -5.99
N THR A 974 -13.11 28.49 -6.45
CA THR A 974 -12.10 27.64 -5.80
C THR A 974 -11.75 28.25 -4.45
N VAL A 975 -11.94 27.50 -3.38
CA VAL A 975 -11.62 27.89 -1.99
C VAL A 975 -10.82 26.78 -1.32
N HIS A 976 -10.12 27.12 -0.26
CA HIS A 976 -9.35 26.18 0.55
C HIS A 976 -9.92 26.24 1.97
N VAL A 977 -10.56 25.15 2.40
CA VAL A 977 -11.19 25.03 3.74
C VAL A 977 -10.21 24.32 4.66
N THR A 978 -10.06 24.81 5.90
CA THR A 978 -9.01 24.32 6.83
C THR A 978 -9.53 23.91 8.21
N ASP A 979 -10.79 24.19 8.53
CA ASP A 979 -11.43 23.89 9.82
C ASP A 979 -12.41 22.69 9.74
N GLY A 980 -12.46 22.01 8.60
CA GLY A 980 -13.41 20.93 8.31
C GLY A 980 -14.84 21.38 7.99
N THR A 981 -15.13 22.69 7.98
CA THR A 981 -16.49 23.24 7.80
C THR A 981 -16.50 24.39 6.80
N LEU A 982 -17.08 24.18 5.62
CA LEU A 982 -17.17 25.24 4.62
C LEU A 982 -18.18 26.32 5.08
N ASN A 983 -17.63 27.50 5.38
CA ASN A 983 -18.33 28.69 5.84
C ASN A 983 -18.78 29.55 4.63
N ILE A 984 -20.07 29.55 4.30
CA ILE A 984 -20.65 30.46 3.26
C ILE A 984 -21.58 31.45 3.95
N ASN A 985 -21.32 32.76 3.83
CA ASN A 985 -22.14 33.81 4.44
C ASN A 985 -22.80 34.68 3.36
N PHE A 986 -24.13 34.75 3.38
CA PHE A 986 -24.95 35.60 2.52
C PHE A 986 -25.42 36.84 3.30
N GLN A 987 -25.08 38.03 2.79
CA GLN A 987 -25.35 39.31 3.46
C GLN A 987 -26.11 40.27 2.55
N SER A 988 -27.12 40.97 3.05
CA SER A 988 -27.74 42.10 2.34
C SER A 988 -26.68 43.12 1.88
N GLY A 989 -26.85 43.63 0.66
CA GLY A 989 -25.99 44.65 0.07
C GLY A 989 -26.79 45.90 -0.29
N ALA A 990 -26.48 46.49 -1.44
CA ALA A 990 -27.06 47.75 -1.87
C ALA A 990 -28.53 47.69 -2.38
N ALA A 991 -29.19 46.52 -2.37
CA ALA A 991 -30.64 46.39 -2.58
C ALA A 991 -31.19 45.00 -2.19
N ASP A 992 -32.27 44.96 -1.41
CA ASP A 992 -33.03 43.74 -1.03
C ASP A 992 -32.18 42.60 -0.40
N GLN A 993 -32.85 41.50 -0.05
CA GLN A 993 -32.28 40.35 0.66
C GLN A 993 -31.57 39.38 -0.30
N PRO A 994 -30.44 38.75 0.11
CA PRO A 994 -29.81 37.66 -0.63
C PRO A 994 -30.75 36.47 -0.86
N ILE A 995 -30.50 35.74 -1.94
CA ILE A 995 -31.16 34.47 -2.29
C ILE A 995 -30.14 33.46 -2.81
N ILE A 996 -30.40 32.16 -2.61
CA ILE A 996 -29.64 31.04 -3.17
C ILE A 996 -30.59 29.88 -3.46
N ALA A 997 -30.41 29.19 -4.59
CA ALA A 997 -31.26 28.09 -5.04
C ALA A 997 -30.64 26.70 -4.77
N ALA A 998 -29.33 26.57 -4.95
CA ALA A 998 -28.60 25.35 -4.60
C ALA A 998 -27.11 25.64 -4.38
N ILE A 999 -26.43 24.70 -3.70
CA ILE A 999 -24.99 24.74 -3.46
C ILE A 999 -24.41 23.37 -3.85
N GLU A 1000 -23.44 23.33 -4.77
CA GLU A 1000 -22.56 22.15 -4.95
C GLU A 1000 -21.18 22.46 -4.39
N VAL A 1001 -20.58 21.53 -3.65
CA VAL A 1001 -19.19 21.58 -3.18
C VAL A 1001 -18.46 20.39 -3.79
N VAL A 1002 -17.59 20.62 -4.77
CA VAL A 1002 -16.97 19.56 -5.57
C VAL A 1002 -15.44 19.59 -5.50
N PRO A 1003 -14.75 18.43 -5.49
CA PRO A 1003 -13.29 18.38 -5.41
C PRO A 1003 -12.65 19.00 -6.66
N ALA A 1004 -11.53 19.70 -6.47
CA ALA A 1004 -10.79 20.34 -7.56
C ALA A 1004 -9.97 19.33 -8.40
N ARG A 1005 -10.65 18.45 -9.18
CA ARG A 1005 -10.03 17.41 -10.03
C ARG A 1005 -9.33 17.95 -11.30
N GLN A 1006 -8.59 19.05 -11.18
CA GLN A 1006 -7.88 19.71 -12.28
C GLN A 1006 -6.42 20.01 -11.92
N VAL A 1007 -5.49 19.33 -12.57
CA VAL A 1007 -4.05 19.60 -12.49
C VAL A 1007 -3.72 20.85 -13.31
N THR A 1008 -2.79 21.67 -12.83
CA THR A 1008 -2.27 22.84 -13.55
C THR A 1008 -0.76 22.72 -13.65
N LEU A 1009 -0.24 22.56 -14.87
CA LEU A 1009 1.19 22.44 -15.15
C LEU A 1009 1.74 23.77 -15.67
N GLY A 1010 2.90 24.19 -15.18
CA GLY A 1010 3.68 25.26 -15.82
C GLY A 1010 4.57 24.70 -16.96
N PRO A 1011 5.03 25.54 -17.90
CA PRO A 1011 5.99 25.10 -18.91
C PRO A 1011 7.33 24.71 -18.29
N VAL A 1012 7.93 23.64 -18.81
CA VAL A 1012 9.31 23.23 -18.49
C VAL A 1012 10.34 23.94 -19.39
N ALA A 1013 9.91 24.40 -20.56
CA ALA A 1013 10.64 25.30 -21.44
C ALA A 1013 9.66 26.18 -22.24
N ASP A 1014 9.95 27.46 -22.42
CA ASP A 1014 9.29 28.29 -23.44
C ASP A 1014 10.24 29.29 -24.11
N ALA A 1015 9.90 29.69 -25.33
CA ALA A 1015 10.67 30.63 -26.13
C ALA A 1015 9.80 31.19 -27.27
N TYR A 1016 10.17 32.32 -27.85
CA TYR A 1016 9.72 32.69 -29.18
C TYR A 1016 10.89 32.76 -30.16
N VAL A 1017 10.58 32.67 -31.45
CA VAL A 1017 11.55 32.77 -32.55
C VAL A 1017 11.12 33.86 -33.52
N ARG A 1018 12.09 34.46 -34.21
CA ARG A 1018 11.84 35.60 -35.10
C ARG A 1018 12.67 35.49 -36.38
N ASN A 1019 12.02 35.72 -37.51
CA ASN A 1019 12.65 35.71 -38.83
C ASN A 1019 13.48 36.99 -39.10
N THR A 1020 13.98 37.18 -40.32
CA THR A 1020 14.96 38.21 -40.75
C THR A 1020 14.84 39.58 -40.07
N PRO A 1021 15.91 40.17 -39.51
CA PRO A 1021 17.31 39.71 -39.45
C PRO A 1021 17.68 38.96 -38.14
N TYR A 1022 16.74 38.24 -37.51
CA TYR A 1022 16.94 37.63 -36.18
C TYR A 1022 17.03 36.09 -36.20
N GLU A 1023 17.32 35.48 -37.36
CA GLU A 1023 17.11 34.05 -37.59
C GLU A 1023 17.98 33.11 -36.71
N ALA A 1024 19.09 33.63 -36.20
CA ALA A 1024 20.01 32.94 -35.30
C ALA A 1024 19.81 33.29 -33.81
N ALA A 1025 18.91 34.22 -33.48
CA ALA A 1025 18.68 34.66 -32.11
C ALA A 1025 17.76 33.69 -31.34
N ASN A 1026 18.13 33.40 -30.10
CA ASN A 1026 17.28 32.74 -29.12
C ASN A 1026 16.63 33.78 -28.20
N PHE A 1027 15.37 33.54 -27.80
CA PHE A 1027 14.63 34.40 -26.88
C PHE A 1027 14.03 33.64 -25.68
N GLY A 1028 14.53 32.44 -25.36
CA GLY A 1028 14.02 31.58 -24.26
C GLY A 1028 14.43 32.02 -22.86
N LYS A 1029 14.77 33.29 -22.67
CA LYS A 1029 15.03 33.94 -21.37
C LYS A 1029 14.33 35.31 -21.27
N GLU A 1030 13.50 35.66 -22.25
CA GLU A 1030 12.66 36.85 -22.21
C GLU A 1030 11.49 36.65 -21.27
N THR A 1031 11.00 37.73 -20.65
CA THR A 1031 9.80 37.68 -19.78
C THR A 1031 8.47 37.63 -20.56
N VAL A 1032 8.54 37.55 -21.89
CA VAL A 1032 7.40 37.53 -22.81
C VAL A 1032 7.61 36.58 -24.00
N LEU A 1033 6.49 36.04 -24.49
CA LEU A 1033 6.37 35.26 -25.72
C LEU A 1033 5.64 36.11 -26.77
N ASP A 1034 6.38 36.60 -27.77
CA ASP A 1034 5.83 37.43 -28.85
C ASP A 1034 5.39 36.59 -30.06
N VAL A 1035 4.15 36.78 -30.50
CA VAL A 1035 3.59 36.18 -31.72
C VAL A 1035 3.18 37.28 -32.69
N LYS A 1036 3.60 37.16 -33.96
CA LYS A 1036 3.27 38.13 -35.02
C LYS A 1036 3.30 37.44 -36.38
N THR A 1037 2.36 37.82 -37.26
CA THR A 1037 2.37 37.42 -38.67
C THR A 1037 2.04 38.63 -39.52
N GLY A 1038 2.84 38.88 -40.55
CA GLY A 1038 2.68 39.98 -41.49
C GLY A 1038 3.28 39.64 -42.86
N SER A 1039 3.02 40.48 -43.86
CA SER A 1039 3.46 40.30 -45.26
C SER A 1039 4.97 40.45 -45.49
N LEU A 1040 5.73 40.93 -44.50
CA LEU A 1040 7.20 40.99 -44.53
C LEU A 1040 7.79 39.87 -43.65
N PRO A 1041 8.88 39.20 -44.06
CA PRO A 1041 9.56 38.18 -43.25
C PRO A 1041 9.86 38.66 -41.83
N SER A 1042 10.35 39.90 -41.67
CA SER A 1042 10.71 40.50 -40.38
C SER A 1042 9.57 40.68 -39.37
N TYR A 1043 8.33 40.44 -39.79
CA TYR A 1043 7.13 40.43 -38.97
C TYR A 1043 6.68 39.03 -38.54
N GLN A 1044 7.34 37.96 -38.98
CA GLN A 1044 7.02 36.59 -38.57
C GLN A 1044 7.68 36.26 -37.21
N ARG A 1045 6.85 35.88 -36.23
CA ARG A 1045 7.26 35.36 -34.92
C ARG A 1045 6.30 34.27 -34.47
N HIS A 1046 6.85 33.15 -34.01
CA HIS A 1046 6.11 32.04 -33.40
C HIS A 1046 6.60 31.83 -31.97
N ALA A 1047 5.69 31.50 -31.06
CA ALA A 1047 6.04 31.12 -29.69
C ALA A 1047 5.89 29.61 -29.50
N PHE A 1048 6.77 29.02 -28.70
CA PHE A 1048 6.86 27.60 -28.39
C PHE A 1048 6.78 27.40 -26.88
N LEU A 1049 5.98 26.41 -26.46
CA LEU A 1049 5.73 26.05 -25.07
C LEU A 1049 5.88 24.54 -24.92
N LYS A 1050 6.69 24.07 -23.96
CA LYS A 1050 6.84 22.65 -23.63
C LYS A 1050 6.33 22.38 -22.21
N PHE A 1051 5.53 21.33 -22.05
CA PHE A 1051 5.05 20.83 -20.75
C PHE A 1051 5.45 19.36 -20.58
N SER A 1052 5.80 18.96 -19.35
CA SER A 1052 5.99 17.55 -19.00
C SER A 1052 4.70 16.97 -18.44
N LEU A 1053 4.24 15.84 -18.99
CA LEU A 1053 3.11 15.06 -18.48
C LEU A 1053 3.57 13.93 -17.53
N ALA A 1054 4.82 13.93 -17.05
CA ALA A 1054 5.36 12.85 -16.21
C ALA A 1054 4.54 12.57 -14.93
N SER A 1055 3.92 13.61 -14.36
CA SER A 1055 3.03 13.53 -13.18
C SER A 1055 1.56 13.24 -13.52
N VAL A 1056 1.22 13.04 -14.81
CA VAL A 1056 -0.15 12.84 -15.29
C VAL A 1056 -0.36 11.38 -15.68
N SER A 1057 -1.34 10.72 -15.08
CA SER A 1057 -1.70 9.32 -15.38
C SER A 1057 -2.85 9.16 -16.37
N GLN A 1058 -3.72 10.17 -16.50
CA GLN A 1058 -4.90 10.17 -17.37
C GLN A 1058 -5.31 11.60 -17.73
N VAL A 1059 -5.87 11.80 -18.93
CA VAL A 1059 -6.38 13.10 -19.41
C VAL A 1059 -7.80 12.89 -19.92
N HIS A 1060 -8.79 13.50 -19.27
CA HIS A 1060 -10.15 13.59 -19.77
C HIS A 1060 -10.31 14.78 -20.73
N SER A 1061 -9.86 15.97 -20.32
CA SER A 1061 -9.80 17.19 -21.15
C SER A 1061 -8.57 18.03 -20.77
N ALA A 1062 -7.97 18.75 -21.72
CA ALA A 1062 -6.84 19.65 -21.48
C ALA A 1062 -6.97 20.99 -22.22
N LYS A 1063 -6.65 22.09 -21.55
CA LYS A 1063 -6.59 23.43 -22.16
C LYS A 1063 -5.26 24.12 -21.90
N LEU A 1064 -4.68 24.73 -22.94
CA LEU A 1064 -3.61 25.71 -22.79
C LEU A 1064 -4.22 27.05 -22.38
N ARG A 1065 -3.79 27.59 -21.24
CA ARG A 1065 -4.14 28.92 -20.73
C ARG A 1065 -2.92 29.83 -20.79
N ILE A 1066 -3.06 30.97 -21.47
CA ILE A 1066 -1.99 31.97 -21.68
C ILE A 1066 -2.49 33.36 -21.31
N TYR A 1067 -1.66 34.17 -20.65
CA TYR A 1067 -1.98 35.56 -20.27
C TYR A 1067 -1.27 36.54 -21.21
N GLY A 1068 -1.98 37.51 -21.77
CA GLY A 1068 -1.38 38.48 -22.70
C GLY A 1068 -2.40 39.39 -23.38
N SER A 1069 -1.98 40.14 -24.40
CA SER A 1069 -2.83 40.99 -25.23
C SER A 1069 -2.27 41.23 -26.63
N ASN A 1070 -3.09 41.80 -27.51
CA ASN A 1070 -2.61 42.54 -28.69
C ASN A 1070 -1.94 43.83 -28.18
N VAL A 1071 -0.63 43.94 -28.32
CA VAL A 1071 0.15 45.11 -27.86
C VAL A 1071 0.22 46.22 -28.92
N GLN A 1072 -0.33 45.99 -30.11
CA GLN A 1072 -0.24 46.91 -31.25
C GLN A 1072 -1.55 47.66 -31.53
N SER A 1073 -2.71 47.14 -31.11
CA SER A 1073 -4.00 47.84 -31.19
C SER A 1073 -5.06 47.25 -30.24
N SER A 1074 -6.19 47.95 -30.09
CA SER A 1074 -7.38 47.42 -29.41
C SER A 1074 -8.13 46.36 -30.24
N THR A 1075 -7.81 46.22 -31.53
CA THR A 1075 -8.46 45.29 -32.48
C THR A 1075 -8.30 43.84 -32.02
N SER A 1076 -9.35 43.04 -32.15
CA SER A 1076 -9.28 41.59 -31.94
C SER A 1076 -8.61 40.90 -33.13
N GLY A 1077 -7.69 39.98 -32.87
CA GLY A 1077 -7.07 39.12 -33.88
C GLY A 1077 -6.84 37.69 -33.41
N SER A 1078 -6.62 36.77 -34.34
CA SER A 1078 -6.63 35.34 -34.08
C SER A 1078 -5.26 34.80 -33.64
N ILE A 1079 -5.23 34.01 -32.57
CA ILE A 1079 -4.09 33.19 -32.15
C ILE A 1079 -4.52 31.72 -32.12
N SER A 1080 -3.75 30.86 -32.78
CA SER A 1080 -4.03 29.42 -32.88
C SER A 1080 -2.87 28.59 -32.32
N ALA A 1081 -3.21 27.49 -31.64
CA ALA A 1081 -2.24 26.52 -31.16
C ALA A 1081 -2.14 25.32 -32.11
N TYR A 1082 -0.92 24.85 -32.34
CA TYR A 1082 -0.60 23.64 -33.08
C TYR A 1082 0.22 22.71 -32.19
N GLY A 1083 0.03 21.40 -32.34
CA GLY A 1083 0.93 20.41 -31.75
C GLY A 1083 2.30 20.47 -32.42
N VAL A 1084 3.36 20.04 -31.73
CA VAL A 1084 4.72 19.92 -32.27
C VAL A 1084 5.26 18.55 -31.86
N THR A 1085 5.48 17.67 -32.83
CA THR A 1085 5.90 16.27 -32.61
C THR A 1085 7.42 16.08 -32.63
N ASN A 1086 8.19 17.15 -32.48
CA ASN A 1086 9.65 17.11 -32.37
C ASN A 1086 10.09 17.86 -31.12
N ASP A 1087 10.32 17.11 -30.03
CA ASP A 1087 10.73 17.66 -28.74
C ASP A 1087 12.22 17.94 -28.60
N ALA A 1088 13.04 17.77 -29.65
CA ALA A 1088 14.49 17.99 -29.56
C ALA A 1088 14.90 19.47 -29.35
N TRP A 1089 13.97 20.43 -29.49
CA TRP A 1089 14.24 21.84 -29.24
C TRP A 1089 14.44 22.11 -27.74
N THR A 1090 15.40 22.97 -27.41
CA THR A 1090 15.68 23.41 -26.03
C THR A 1090 15.40 24.90 -25.87
N GLU A 1091 15.07 25.29 -24.64
CA GLU A 1091 14.76 26.67 -24.23
C GLU A 1091 15.81 27.67 -24.72
N THR A 1092 17.10 27.36 -24.52
CA THR A 1092 18.25 28.19 -24.89
C THR A 1092 18.83 27.92 -26.29
N GLY A 1093 18.42 26.82 -26.95
CA GLY A 1093 18.96 26.40 -28.25
C GLY A 1093 18.05 26.69 -29.45
N ILE A 1094 16.77 26.97 -29.23
CA ILE A 1094 15.82 27.24 -30.32
C ILE A 1094 16.02 28.64 -30.92
N ASN A 1095 16.03 28.73 -32.24
CA ASN A 1095 16.04 29.95 -33.05
C ASN A 1095 15.18 29.72 -34.31
N TRP A 1096 15.03 30.72 -35.18
CA TRP A 1096 14.19 30.58 -36.38
C TRP A 1096 14.66 29.47 -37.33
N SER A 1097 15.97 29.23 -37.39
CA SER A 1097 16.60 28.30 -38.33
C SER A 1097 16.47 26.82 -37.93
N ASN A 1098 16.19 26.54 -36.65
CA ASN A 1098 15.98 25.18 -36.12
C ASN A 1098 14.61 24.96 -35.45
N ALA A 1099 13.73 25.96 -35.46
CA ALA A 1099 12.38 25.87 -34.90
C ALA A 1099 11.57 24.75 -35.59
N PRO A 1100 11.00 23.79 -34.82
CA PRO A 1100 10.18 22.74 -35.40
C PRO A 1100 8.84 23.29 -35.89
N ALA A 1101 8.33 22.75 -37.01
CA ALA A 1101 7.02 23.14 -37.53
C ALA A 1101 5.86 22.58 -36.67
N GLY A 1102 4.75 23.31 -36.64
CA GLY A 1102 3.49 22.80 -36.10
C GLY A 1102 2.94 21.66 -36.97
N SER A 1103 2.48 20.59 -36.32
CA SER A 1103 1.91 19.40 -36.97
C SER A 1103 0.41 19.55 -37.21
N GLY A 1104 -0.05 19.26 -38.43
CA GLY A 1104 -1.47 19.10 -38.76
C GLY A 1104 -2.29 20.40 -38.74
N ALA A 1105 -3.58 20.27 -38.43
CA ALA A 1105 -4.49 21.40 -38.28
C ALA A 1105 -4.34 22.07 -36.90
N ALA A 1106 -4.84 23.31 -36.77
CA ALA A 1106 -4.88 23.99 -35.49
C ALA A 1106 -5.75 23.21 -34.48
N LEU A 1107 -5.23 23.03 -33.26
CA LEU A 1107 -5.92 22.36 -32.15
C LEU A 1107 -7.10 23.20 -31.66
N GLY A 1108 -6.93 24.52 -31.68
CA GLY A 1108 -7.95 25.52 -31.38
C GLY A 1108 -7.45 26.94 -31.63
N THR A 1109 -8.39 27.88 -31.65
CA THR A 1109 -8.14 29.31 -31.96
C THR A 1109 -8.89 30.21 -30.99
N VAL A 1110 -8.25 31.30 -30.56
CA VAL A 1110 -8.83 32.34 -29.71
C VAL A 1110 -8.66 33.73 -30.34
N ASN A 1111 -9.63 34.61 -30.10
CA ASN A 1111 -9.55 36.01 -30.51
C ASN A 1111 -9.00 36.85 -29.34
N VAL A 1112 -7.81 37.41 -29.53
CA VAL A 1112 -7.06 38.20 -28.56
C VAL A 1112 -7.17 39.68 -28.91
N ASN A 1113 -7.48 40.53 -27.93
CA ASN A 1113 -7.65 41.97 -28.12
C ASN A 1113 -6.66 42.78 -27.25
N GLY A 1114 -6.78 44.11 -27.24
CA GLY A 1114 -5.88 44.98 -26.47
C GLY A 1114 -5.98 44.88 -24.94
N THR A 1115 -6.86 44.05 -24.37
CA THR A 1115 -6.99 43.86 -22.93
C THR A 1115 -6.15 42.67 -22.46
N ALA A 1116 -5.23 42.92 -21.52
CA ALA A 1116 -4.43 41.89 -20.87
C ALA A 1116 -5.31 40.98 -19.99
N LYS A 1117 -5.41 39.71 -20.36
CA LYS A 1117 -6.17 38.68 -19.62
C LYS A 1117 -5.71 37.28 -20.00
N TYR A 1118 -6.23 36.27 -19.30
CA TYR A 1118 -6.12 34.88 -19.73
C TYR A 1118 -7.01 34.58 -20.95
N TYR A 1119 -6.46 33.81 -21.88
CA TYR A 1119 -7.15 33.16 -22.99
C TYR A 1119 -6.92 31.65 -22.89
N GLU A 1120 -7.92 30.85 -23.27
CA GLU A 1120 -7.88 29.39 -23.15
C GLU A 1120 -8.13 28.72 -24.52
N ILE A 1121 -7.20 27.87 -24.94
CA ILE A 1121 -7.28 27.07 -26.17
C ILE A 1121 -7.43 25.61 -25.76
N ASP A 1122 -8.41 24.89 -26.33
CA ASP A 1122 -8.51 23.44 -26.13
C ASP A 1122 -7.38 22.74 -26.88
N VAL A 1123 -6.70 21.81 -26.19
CA VAL A 1123 -5.59 21.01 -26.73
C VAL A 1123 -5.76 19.53 -26.37
N THR A 1124 -6.97 19.13 -25.92
CA THR A 1124 -7.29 17.81 -25.36
C THR A 1124 -6.78 16.65 -26.19
N SER A 1125 -7.03 16.68 -27.51
CA SER A 1125 -6.67 15.57 -28.40
C SER A 1125 -5.17 15.36 -28.53
N PHE A 1126 -4.39 16.45 -28.55
CA PHE A 1126 -2.92 16.38 -28.65
C PHE A 1126 -2.28 16.00 -27.30
N VAL A 1127 -2.77 16.55 -26.18
CA VAL A 1127 -2.30 16.16 -24.85
C VAL A 1127 -2.60 14.67 -24.57
N LYS A 1128 -3.73 14.15 -25.05
CA LYS A 1128 -4.03 12.70 -25.03
C LYS A 1128 -3.07 11.88 -25.89
N SER A 1129 -2.71 12.33 -27.09
CA SER A 1129 -1.77 11.57 -27.93
C SER A 1129 -0.36 11.54 -27.34
N GLN A 1130 0.14 12.65 -26.79
CA GLN A 1130 1.47 12.67 -26.20
C GLN A 1130 1.57 11.98 -24.84
N LEU A 1131 0.47 11.94 -24.05
CA LEU A 1131 0.41 11.09 -22.85
C LEU A 1131 0.63 9.60 -23.16
N ALA A 1132 0.24 9.16 -24.37
CA ALA A 1132 0.40 7.79 -24.85
C ALA A 1132 1.75 7.50 -25.55
N THR A 1133 2.60 8.52 -25.73
CA THR A 1133 3.94 8.38 -26.33
C THR A 1133 5.05 8.71 -25.30
N ASP A 1134 5.73 9.82 -25.52
CA ASP A 1134 6.88 10.39 -24.82
C ASP A 1134 6.53 11.20 -23.55
N LYS A 1135 5.22 11.45 -23.30
CA LYS A 1135 4.70 12.28 -22.21
C LYS A 1135 5.21 13.73 -22.21
N THR A 1136 5.59 14.25 -23.38
CA THR A 1136 6.01 15.64 -23.57
C THR A 1136 5.04 16.37 -24.48
N VAL A 1137 4.61 17.57 -24.10
CA VAL A 1137 3.69 18.38 -24.90
C VAL A 1137 4.40 19.64 -25.36
N SER A 1138 4.95 19.61 -26.56
CA SER A 1138 5.36 20.82 -27.28
C SER A 1138 4.20 21.40 -28.08
N LEU A 1139 3.98 22.70 -27.95
CA LEU A 1139 2.95 23.47 -28.65
C LEU A 1139 3.56 24.70 -29.32
N MET A 1140 3.09 25.02 -30.53
CA MET A 1140 3.43 26.25 -31.25
C MET A 1140 2.21 27.19 -31.32
N LEU A 1141 2.41 28.46 -31.00
CA LEU A 1141 1.43 29.55 -31.17
C LEU A 1141 1.79 30.41 -32.38
N THR A 1142 0.82 30.66 -33.25
CA THR A 1142 0.94 31.56 -34.41
C THR A 1142 -0.36 32.33 -34.69
N ASN A 1143 -0.27 33.44 -35.42
CA ASN A 1143 -1.43 34.14 -35.99
C ASN A 1143 -1.64 33.69 -37.45
N PRO A 1144 -2.65 32.86 -37.75
CA PRO A 1144 -2.88 32.38 -39.12
C PRO A 1144 -3.42 33.46 -40.07
N ALA A 1145 -4.05 34.52 -39.56
CA ALA A 1145 -4.83 35.46 -40.37
C ALA A 1145 -4.01 36.61 -41.01
N ASN A 1146 -2.67 36.60 -40.87
CA ASN A 1146 -1.75 37.57 -41.47
C ASN A 1146 -2.09 39.06 -41.20
N GLN A 1147 -2.70 39.35 -40.05
CA GLN A 1147 -3.32 40.65 -39.73
C GLN A 1147 -2.31 41.77 -39.43
N ASN A 1148 -1.01 41.50 -39.48
CA ASN A 1148 0.07 42.41 -39.05
C ASN A 1148 -0.10 42.92 -37.60
N LEU A 1149 -0.76 42.16 -36.73
CA LEU A 1149 -0.88 42.43 -35.29
C LEU A 1149 0.19 41.68 -34.50
N GLN A 1150 0.79 42.33 -33.51
CA GLN A 1150 1.70 41.72 -32.53
C GLN A 1150 0.95 41.42 -31.24
N PHE A 1151 1.06 40.18 -30.78
CA PHE A 1151 0.51 39.71 -29.52
C PHE A 1151 1.68 39.36 -28.60
N SER A 1152 1.60 39.79 -27.36
CA SER A 1152 2.63 39.49 -26.35
C SER A 1152 1.96 38.78 -25.18
N PHE A 1153 2.49 37.62 -24.82
CA PHE A 1153 2.05 36.81 -23.69
C PHE A 1153 3.15 36.72 -22.64
N ASN A 1154 2.81 36.50 -21.38
CA ASN A 1154 3.81 36.25 -20.34
C ASN A 1154 4.50 34.90 -20.59
N SER A 1155 5.82 34.83 -20.38
CA SER A 1155 6.60 33.58 -20.43
C SER A 1155 6.75 32.89 -19.07
N ARG A 1156 7.51 31.79 -19.04
CA ARG A 1156 7.96 31.08 -17.83
C ARG A 1156 8.82 31.95 -16.90
N GLU A 1157 9.58 32.91 -17.41
CA GLU A 1157 10.39 33.86 -16.63
C GLU A 1157 9.56 34.95 -15.94
N ASN A 1158 8.34 35.22 -16.43
CA ASN A 1158 7.52 36.31 -15.92
C ASN A 1158 7.09 36.08 -14.44
N THR A 1159 7.24 37.08 -13.58
CA THR A 1159 6.96 36.91 -12.14
C THR A 1159 5.47 36.68 -11.81
N ALA A 1160 4.56 36.98 -12.73
CA ALA A 1160 3.13 36.75 -12.57
C ALA A 1160 2.49 36.19 -13.85
N ASN A 1161 1.33 35.53 -13.69
CA ASN A 1161 0.47 35.05 -14.78
C ASN A 1161 1.18 34.24 -15.88
N LYS A 1162 2.11 33.36 -15.48
CA LYS A 1162 2.83 32.43 -16.37
C LYS A 1162 1.87 31.55 -17.19
N PRO A 1163 2.30 31.00 -18.35
CA PRO A 1163 1.54 30.00 -19.10
C PRO A 1163 1.17 28.77 -18.25
N GLN A 1164 0.02 28.16 -18.54
CA GLN A 1164 -0.53 27.04 -17.79
C GLN A 1164 -1.15 26.00 -18.73
N LEU A 1165 -0.90 24.71 -18.49
CA LEU A 1165 -1.65 23.61 -19.10
C LEU A 1165 -2.61 23.02 -18.05
N LEU A 1166 -3.91 23.25 -18.25
CA LEU A 1166 -5.00 22.85 -17.35
C LEU A 1166 -5.52 21.49 -17.77
N ILE A 1167 -5.34 20.45 -16.94
CA ILE A 1167 -5.70 19.06 -17.25
C ILE A 1167 -6.74 18.55 -16.26
N ARG A 1168 -7.88 18.05 -16.76
CA ARG A 1168 -8.89 17.34 -15.94
C ARG A 1168 -8.65 15.83 -16.04
N LEU A 1169 -8.67 15.15 -14.91
CA LEU A 1169 -8.24 13.74 -14.83
C LEU A 1169 -9.35 12.71 -15.11
N THR A 1170 -10.61 12.98 -14.76
CA THR A 1170 -11.70 11.98 -14.83
C THR A 1170 -12.99 12.52 -15.45
N ASN A 1171 -13.77 11.65 -16.12
CA ASN A 1171 -15.18 11.92 -16.42
C ASN A 1171 -16.05 11.75 -15.15
N PRO A 1172 -17.11 12.55 -14.92
CA PRO A 1172 -17.98 12.38 -13.74
C PRO A 1172 -18.73 11.03 -13.71
N ASP A 1173 -19.16 10.53 -14.87
CA ASP A 1173 -20.23 9.51 -14.96
C ASP A 1173 -19.73 8.05 -14.94
N ALA A 1174 -18.43 7.83 -14.73
CA ALA A 1174 -17.78 6.55 -15.02
C ALA A 1174 -17.66 5.55 -13.85
N ARG A 1175 -18.26 5.81 -12.68
CA ARG A 1175 -18.22 4.91 -11.50
C ARG A 1175 -19.50 4.99 -10.62
N LEU A 1176 -20.60 4.41 -11.10
CA LEU A 1176 -21.79 4.06 -10.28
C LEU A 1176 -22.45 2.72 -10.68
N ASN A 1177 -21.75 1.83 -11.40
CA ASN A 1177 -22.28 0.53 -11.83
C ASN A 1177 -21.45 -0.65 -11.27
N SER A 1178 -21.67 -1.01 -10.00
CA SER A 1178 -21.25 -2.30 -9.41
C SER A 1178 -21.87 -2.49 -8.01
N GLY A 1179 -22.79 -3.45 -7.87
CA GLY A 1179 -23.66 -3.63 -6.68
C GLY A 1179 -24.96 -2.82 -6.83
N ASP A 1180 -26.18 -3.40 -6.88
CA ASP A 1180 -26.59 -4.80 -6.65
C ASP A 1180 -27.45 -5.38 -7.79
N GLU A 1181 -27.66 -6.70 -7.75
CA GLU A 1181 -28.48 -7.55 -8.64
C GLU A 1181 -29.97 -7.59 -8.18
N PRO A 1182 -30.95 -8.08 -8.98
CA PRO A 1182 -31.34 -7.55 -10.30
C PRO A 1182 -32.88 -7.46 -10.46
N LEU A 1183 -33.43 -6.31 -10.87
CA LEU A 1183 -34.88 -6.19 -11.15
C LEU A 1183 -35.22 -5.54 -12.50
N THR A 1184 -35.48 -6.43 -13.48
CA THR A 1184 -36.41 -6.30 -14.62
C THR A 1184 -36.28 -5.11 -15.58
N ALA A 1185 -36.05 -5.40 -16.86
CA ALA A 1185 -35.84 -4.41 -17.91
C ALA A 1185 -37.11 -3.73 -18.43
N ALA A 1186 -37.09 -2.38 -18.43
CA ALA A 1186 -37.80 -1.50 -19.36
C ALA A 1186 -37.15 -0.10 -19.28
N THR A 1187 -36.90 0.66 -20.34
CA THR A 1187 -36.93 0.41 -21.80
C THR A 1187 -35.94 1.36 -22.47
N GLN A 1188 -35.52 1.09 -23.71
CA GLN A 1188 -34.72 2.06 -24.48
C GLN A 1188 -35.52 3.33 -24.80
N GLU A 1189 -34.89 4.50 -24.68
CA GLU A 1189 -35.06 5.57 -25.68
C GLU A 1189 -33.67 6.13 -26.03
N SER A 1190 -33.28 5.99 -27.30
CA SER A 1190 -31.98 6.44 -27.85
C SER A 1190 -32.17 7.41 -29.02
N ALA A 1191 -33.36 8.01 -29.09
CA ALA A 1191 -33.88 8.76 -30.22
C ALA A 1191 -34.21 10.21 -29.84
N SER A 1192 -34.31 11.07 -30.85
CA SER A 1192 -34.72 12.46 -30.70
C SER A 1192 -36.20 12.59 -30.31
N GLY A 1193 -36.56 13.68 -29.63
CA GLY A 1193 -37.87 13.90 -29.04
C GLY A 1193 -38.39 15.32 -29.24
N ILE A 1194 -39.68 15.53 -28.98
CA ILE A 1194 -40.37 16.82 -29.12
C ILE A 1194 -41.23 17.09 -27.88
N TYR A 1195 -41.10 18.28 -27.30
CA TYR A 1195 -41.87 18.71 -26.13
C TYR A 1195 -42.24 20.22 -26.19
N PRO A 1196 -43.48 20.62 -25.85
CA PRO A 1196 -44.62 19.74 -25.60
C PRO A 1196 -45.11 19.07 -26.90
N ASN A 1197 -45.87 17.98 -26.77
CA ASN A 1197 -46.50 17.27 -27.88
C ASN A 1197 -47.88 16.74 -27.41
N PRO A 1198 -49.02 17.39 -27.71
CA PRO A 1198 -49.23 18.52 -28.63
C PRO A 1198 -48.31 19.73 -28.47
N ALA A 1199 -47.74 20.16 -29.59
CA ALA A 1199 -46.88 21.32 -29.72
C ALA A 1199 -47.69 22.56 -30.09
N ALA A 1200 -47.36 23.70 -29.48
CA ALA A 1200 -47.82 25.00 -29.95
C ALA A 1200 -47.00 25.46 -31.17
N LYS A 1201 -47.20 26.70 -31.63
CA LYS A 1201 -46.36 27.32 -32.69
C LYS A 1201 -44.89 27.51 -32.28
N ARG A 1202 -44.54 27.28 -31.02
CA ARG A 1202 -43.17 27.10 -30.50
C ARG A 1202 -43.09 25.83 -29.68
N PHE A 1203 -42.03 25.06 -29.88
CA PHE A 1203 -41.75 23.82 -29.14
C PHE A 1203 -40.25 23.50 -29.16
N THR A 1204 -39.82 22.64 -28.25
CA THR A 1204 -38.44 22.19 -28.15
C THR A 1204 -38.25 20.86 -28.86
N VAL A 1205 -37.21 20.76 -29.69
CA VAL A 1205 -36.71 19.48 -30.23
C VAL A 1205 -35.46 19.10 -29.44
N SER A 1206 -35.43 17.89 -28.88
CA SER A 1206 -34.25 17.29 -28.25
C SER A 1206 -33.60 16.31 -29.22
N ILE A 1207 -32.31 16.49 -29.51
CA ILE A 1207 -31.57 15.77 -30.55
C ILE A 1207 -30.76 14.62 -29.92
N SER A 1208 -30.90 13.42 -30.46
CA SER A 1208 -30.14 12.24 -30.01
C SER A 1208 -28.62 12.46 -30.12
N GLU A 1209 -27.87 11.84 -29.19
CA GLU A 1209 -26.41 11.77 -29.26
C GLU A 1209 -25.90 10.90 -30.42
N ASN A 1210 -26.76 10.07 -31.03
CA ASN A 1210 -26.41 9.20 -32.14
C ASN A 1210 -26.17 9.98 -33.45
N HIS A 1211 -26.71 11.20 -33.59
CA HIS A 1211 -26.38 12.10 -34.69
C HIS A 1211 -24.89 12.52 -34.65
N LYS A 1212 -24.30 12.80 -35.82
CA LYS A 1212 -22.91 13.31 -35.97
C LYS A 1212 -22.84 14.37 -37.07
N GLY A 1213 -21.95 15.34 -36.92
CA GLY A 1213 -21.84 16.50 -37.83
C GLY A 1213 -22.93 17.55 -37.58
N ASN A 1214 -23.20 18.37 -38.58
CA ASN A 1214 -24.31 19.33 -38.54
C ASN A 1214 -25.65 18.59 -38.54
N VAL A 1215 -26.62 19.10 -37.78
CA VAL A 1215 -27.99 18.57 -37.77
C VAL A 1215 -28.93 19.56 -38.47
N SER A 1216 -29.90 19.03 -39.20
CA SER A 1216 -30.92 19.76 -39.95
C SER A 1216 -32.31 19.27 -39.55
N LEU A 1217 -33.29 20.17 -39.60
CA LEU A 1217 -34.68 19.92 -39.22
C LEU A 1217 -35.60 20.25 -40.40
N GLN A 1218 -36.59 19.39 -40.65
CA GLN A 1218 -37.66 19.65 -41.62
C GLN A 1218 -39.01 19.16 -41.06
N LEU A 1219 -40.03 19.99 -41.13
CA LEU A 1219 -41.39 19.63 -40.74
C LEU A 1219 -42.19 19.28 -42.00
N THR A 1220 -42.78 18.08 -42.08
CA THR A 1220 -43.50 17.60 -43.27
C THR A 1220 -44.88 17.09 -42.89
N SER A 1221 -45.93 17.48 -43.62
CA SER A 1221 -47.29 16.99 -43.37
C SER A 1221 -47.43 15.50 -43.73
N LEU A 1222 -48.45 14.83 -43.19
CA LEU A 1222 -48.80 13.46 -43.62
C LEU A 1222 -49.22 13.35 -45.10
N THR A 1223 -49.40 14.48 -45.80
CA THR A 1223 -49.66 14.55 -47.25
C THR A 1223 -48.40 14.83 -48.08
N GLY A 1224 -47.22 14.88 -47.46
CA GLY A 1224 -45.93 15.07 -48.14
C GLY A 1224 -45.53 16.52 -48.42
N ASN A 1225 -46.24 17.52 -47.87
CA ASN A 1225 -45.85 18.92 -48.01
C ASN A 1225 -44.80 19.28 -46.95
N SER A 1226 -43.58 19.63 -47.36
CA SER A 1226 -42.50 20.05 -46.48
C SER A 1226 -42.53 21.55 -46.18
N PHE A 1227 -42.22 21.92 -44.94
CA PHE A 1227 -42.17 23.29 -44.42
C PHE A 1227 -40.75 23.58 -43.86
N PRO A 1228 -40.19 24.76 -44.14
CA PRO A 1228 -38.84 25.12 -43.69
C PRO A 1228 -38.82 25.41 -42.18
N VAL A 1229 -38.02 24.68 -41.42
CA VAL A 1229 -37.85 24.91 -39.97
C VAL A 1229 -36.68 25.85 -39.75
N THR A 1230 -36.94 27.00 -39.12
CA THR A 1230 -35.92 27.96 -38.69
C THR A 1230 -35.63 27.80 -37.20
N THR A 1231 -34.35 27.61 -36.86
CA THR A 1231 -33.85 27.65 -35.47
C THR A 1231 -33.02 28.92 -35.24
N PRO A 1232 -32.98 29.46 -34.00
CA PRO A 1232 -32.20 30.65 -33.69
C PRO A 1232 -30.67 30.40 -33.70
N GLU A 1233 -30.25 29.14 -33.51
CA GLU A 1233 -28.85 28.70 -33.55
C GLU A 1233 -28.69 27.40 -34.37
N PRO A 1234 -27.48 27.07 -34.86
CA PRO A 1234 -27.21 25.82 -35.57
C PRO A 1234 -27.40 24.58 -34.69
N VAL A 1235 -28.20 23.61 -35.17
CA VAL A 1235 -28.58 22.41 -34.42
C VAL A 1235 -27.42 21.42 -34.32
N ARG A 1236 -27.22 20.83 -33.14
CA ARG A 1236 -26.11 19.91 -32.82
C ARG A 1236 -26.62 18.59 -32.21
N PRO A 1237 -25.86 17.48 -32.30
CA PRO A 1237 -26.15 16.27 -31.54
C PRO A 1237 -26.17 16.54 -30.03
N ALA A 1238 -26.96 15.76 -29.27
CA ALA A 1238 -27.12 15.90 -27.82
C ALA A 1238 -27.53 17.31 -27.33
N SER A 1239 -28.21 18.09 -28.17
CA SER A 1239 -28.70 19.44 -27.83
C SER A 1239 -30.23 19.51 -27.76
N LYS A 1240 -30.75 20.57 -27.12
CA LYS A 1240 -32.17 20.96 -27.17
C LYS A 1240 -32.25 22.30 -27.88
N ILE A 1241 -33.15 22.44 -28.85
CA ILE A 1241 -33.33 23.67 -29.64
C ILE A 1241 -34.81 24.09 -29.69
N GLU A 1242 -35.08 25.38 -29.50
CA GLU A 1242 -36.41 25.95 -29.74
C GLU A 1242 -36.65 26.04 -31.25
N VAL A 1243 -37.75 25.44 -31.70
CA VAL A 1243 -38.30 25.56 -33.04
C VAL A 1243 -39.49 26.51 -32.99
N ASP A 1244 -39.38 27.63 -33.72
CA ASP A 1244 -40.48 28.56 -33.93
C ASP A 1244 -41.02 28.39 -35.36
N ILE A 1245 -42.28 27.97 -35.45
CA ILE A 1245 -43.02 27.83 -36.71
C ILE A 1245 -44.13 28.89 -36.85
N SER A 1246 -44.15 29.93 -36.01
CA SER A 1246 -45.17 30.99 -36.05
C SER A 1246 -45.20 31.79 -37.36
N ALA A 1247 -44.08 31.81 -38.11
CA ALA A 1247 -43.98 32.38 -39.45
C ALA A 1247 -44.57 31.49 -40.56
N ILE A 1248 -45.03 30.27 -40.24
CA ILE A 1248 -45.51 29.27 -41.20
C ILE A 1248 -47.02 29.08 -41.05
N SER A 1249 -47.75 29.08 -42.17
CA SER A 1249 -49.17 28.71 -42.19
C SER A 1249 -49.32 27.19 -42.18
N VAL A 1250 -49.45 26.63 -40.98
CA VAL A 1250 -49.79 25.21 -40.74
C VAL A 1250 -51.14 25.09 -40.03
N ALA A 1251 -51.92 24.06 -40.37
CA ALA A 1251 -53.20 23.77 -39.74
C ALA A 1251 -53.03 22.79 -38.56
N ASN A 1252 -53.96 22.81 -37.60
CA ASN A 1252 -54.01 21.87 -36.48
C ASN A 1252 -54.02 20.41 -36.99
N GLY A 1253 -53.09 19.58 -36.52
CA GLY A 1253 -52.97 18.19 -36.98
C GLY A 1253 -51.59 17.55 -36.82
N MET A 1254 -51.43 16.35 -37.37
CA MET A 1254 -50.19 15.57 -37.32
C MET A 1254 -49.21 15.94 -38.44
N TYR A 1255 -47.94 16.08 -38.06
CA TYR A 1255 -46.78 16.28 -38.93
C TYR A 1255 -45.64 15.35 -38.51
N ILE A 1256 -44.65 15.20 -39.38
CA ILE A 1256 -43.38 14.51 -39.12
C ILE A 1256 -42.27 15.55 -39.07
N MET A 1257 -41.54 15.62 -37.96
CA MET A 1257 -40.25 16.31 -37.90
C MET A 1257 -39.16 15.32 -38.30
N GLN A 1258 -38.54 15.54 -39.46
CA GLN A 1258 -37.35 14.83 -39.88
C GLN A 1258 -36.11 15.53 -39.30
N ILE A 1259 -35.21 14.73 -38.72
CA ILE A 1259 -34.01 15.19 -38.02
C ILE A 1259 -32.83 14.49 -38.69
N GLN A 1260 -32.05 15.23 -39.47
CA GLN A 1260 -31.05 14.64 -40.38
C GLN A 1260 -29.64 15.19 -40.12
N SER A 1261 -28.69 14.26 -40.05
CA SER A 1261 -27.25 14.47 -39.86
C SER A 1261 -26.47 13.55 -40.79
N GLU A 1262 -25.15 13.71 -40.90
CA GLU A 1262 -24.31 12.89 -41.79
C GLU A 1262 -24.32 11.40 -41.44
N ALA A 1263 -24.43 11.06 -40.14
CA ALA A 1263 -24.40 9.68 -39.67
C ALA A 1263 -25.79 9.04 -39.46
N LEU A 1264 -26.86 9.84 -39.35
CA LEU A 1264 -28.18 9.37 -38.93
C LEU A 1264 -29.31 10.30 -39.38
N THR A 1265 -30.43 9.71 -39.77
CA THR A 1265 -31.72 10.39 -40.03
C THR A 1265 -32.80 9.76 -39.15
N GLU A 1266 -33.47 10.57 -38.34
CA GLU A 1266 -34.59 10.17 -37.48
C GLU A 1266 -35.88 10.91 -37.90
N THR A 1267 -37.04 10.38 -37.49
CA THR A 1267 -38.35 11.02 -37.76
C THR A 1267 -39.25 10.96 -36.53
N VAL A 1268 -39.63 12.13 -36.01
CA VAL A 1268 -40.45 12.28 -34.79
C VAL A 1268 -41.84 12.79 -35.17
N LYS A 1269 -42.88 12.16 -34.64
CA LYS A 1269 -44.29 12.59 -34.84
C LYS A 1269 -44.62 13.77 -33.94
N VAL A 1270 -45.12 14.87 -34.51
CA VAL A 1270 -45.58 16.04 -33.76
C VAL A 1270 -47.02 16.40 -34.11
N PHE A 1271 -47.86 16.62 -33.11
CA PHE A 1271 -49.20 17.17 -33.28
C PHE A 1271 -49.14 18.68 -33.06
N ILE A 1272 -49.35 19.49 -34.11
CA ILE A 1272 -49.41 20.95 -34.00
C ILE A 1272 -50.81 21.37 -33.58
N LYS A 1273 -50.88 22.29 -32.61
CA LYS A 1273 -52.08 22.98 -32.13
C LYS A 1273 -51.83 24.49 -32.09
N GLU A 1274 -52.87 25.28 -32.38
CA GLU A 1274 -52.93 26.74 -32.19
C GLU A 1274 -52.63 27.19 -30.74
#